data_AF-A0A3A0AI34-F1
#
_entry.id   AF-A0A3A0AI34-F1
#
_cell.length_a   1.000
_cell.length_b   1.000
_cell.length_c   1.000
_cell.angle_alpha   90.00
_cell.angle_beta   90.00
_cell.angle_gamma   90.00
#
_symmetry.space_group_name_H-M   'P 1'
#
loop_
_entity.id
_entity.type
_entity.pdbx_description
1 polymer ?
#
loop_
_entity_poly.entity_id
_entity_poly.type
_entity_poly.pdbx_seq_one_letter_code
_entity_poly.pdbx_strand_id
1 'polypeptide(L)'
;MSAFVLKLLGAFEAVAGDAPVRAFRSVKNQALLAYLAVESNRPHTRAALAGLVWPDQPEEAARRNLRQALFQLRSILPESPATGPLLLVEQTSVRFAGNAGAWVDATVFAALLETCKGHDHGAPRACVACLARLDEAAALYRGEFLHGIFIDDSPPLEEWILARREWFHTQALQTLHTLAEGAMQRRDFNAAHSYAQRQIELDPLREEAHRQAMLALALAGQRSAALSAYENCWRILQSELDAPPSPETEALYEQVRNDAVGPAVREAPLGAAQRAAPRSPAHHLPPAATSFVGREAELARLREWLLDPVRRLITLVGPGGAGKTRLAMAAAEGVKRAFADGAWFVSLVGVGDQPALVTAVGQVLGLSFLPSAEPEQQLADYLQTRQCLLILDNFEQLAGVASPWLARLLECAPDVKLLVTSRRRLNFAAEHVLSVEGLSCPGAEINQPPGALLSFASVRLFVERAQRRLTGFELDAENQAAVAAICRLLEGLPLGIELAAGWVESYRCDEIATAISQSLDFLATDMPDAPPRQRSMRAVFDHSWQLLGEEERTVLAQFALFHGAFSREAAMAITGATPPQITALVNQSLVRVAAPGRFDLHEVVRQFAAGHLAERGRQYAAGQQPPARERHACYYLSQLAQQTNALYGAEPHKALTLIRADLDNIRAAWRYALETENWRALEDTLDALARFFDMAGLFREAAELFAHSVATIAATANPLPAQHARLASRLRIEQARAALALGQHADAHPLAQAAWEAAHTLADEGLAAAALHQLAVALHRMDEVQAAETHLRQALKLAQKSNLPRLEAEIRYMLGYVLVLRSEESGPREMETALAHYQRLNDRWGEGVVLGGLAMAAQRAADWAAAERYSRQALAIHQTLGDRRGQGVALSALATVYATQRNYAESDRSLQAALRHHRAIGYRMGEVQAFSNLGVNAWQRGERAMARDYYEEALRIARQANFVRGVGILLNNLGNLASDDEEYARAEALYQEALDVAHKSEDRYYAAARLHNLGNMRRFQGDYAGALDYYTEAAETAAAIDYAWMEGSARSDLGLVYRFLGDWPRASQELHRARLLAQSADDLWCECKVEAALAYFALLDQQDLSSLARMEQAAHRAATAGETTAAAYAHTLRGLALLHLERWDEAEPALEAGLAIRRQEPNRLLLLSSLAGLGELHRRRNDLARVRACVEEMLFVLGTGRAGGMDDPLFVYAVCVAILSALGDPRGRFVAEKGRIHIDELCGRLPGSSFRAHLSERAGRYLADPAQGPVVWLG
;
A
#
# COMPACT_ATOMS: atom_id res chain seq x y z
N MET A 1 -2.83 -15.93 -10.09
CA MET A 1 -3.01 -15.43 -8.71
C MET A 1 -3.97 -16.35 -8.00
N SER A 2 -3.53 -16.89 -6.89
CA SER A 2 -4.26 -17.82 -6.03
C SER A 2 -5.43 -17.12 -5.34
N ALA A 3 -6.61 -17.10 -5.96
CA ALA A 3 -7.83 -16.65 -5.29
C ALA A 3 -8.12 -17.59 -4.11
N PHE A 4 -8.57 -17.03 -2.99
CA PHE A 4 -9.09 -17.85 -1.89
C PHE A 4 -10.49 -18.34 -2.28
N VAL A 5 -10.68 -19.65 -2.34
CA VAL A 5 -11.91 -20.30 -2.81
C VAL A 5 -12.59 -20.98 -1.62
N LEU A 6 -13.82 -20.55 -1.31
CA LEU A 6 -14.70 -21.19 -0.34
C LEU A 6 -15.84 -21.90 -1.07
N LYS A 7 -16.01 -23.14 -0.70
CA LYS A 7 -16.95 -24.08 -1.29
C LYS A 7 -17.85 -24.60 -0.17
N LEU A 8 -19.08 -24.14 -0.16
CA LEU A 8 -20.07 -24.33 0.90
C LEU A 8 -21.32 -25.08 0.40
N LEU A 9 -21.55 -25.17 -0.91
CA LEU A 9 -22.64 -25.95 -1.51
C LEU A 9 -22.20 -27.40 -1.71
N GLY A 10 -22.26 -28.18 -0.63
CA GLY A 10 -21.65 -29.49 -0.46
C GLY A 10 -20.82 -29.54 0.83
N ALA A 11 -19.87 -30.47 0.90
CA ALA A 11 -18.92 -30.50 2.02
C ALA A 11 -18.07 -29.22 2.06
N PHE A 12 -17.78 -28.74 3.28
CA PHE A 12 -16.98 -27.53 3.47
C PHE A 12 -15.55 -27.72 2.93
N GLU A 13 -15.19 -26.90 1.93
CA GLU A 13 -13.85 -26.87 1.35
C GLU A 13 -13.34 -25.42 1.29
N ALA A 14 -12.13 -25.20 1.77
CA ALA A 14 -11.42 -23.93 1.62
C ALA A 14 -10.09 -24.17 0.92
N VAL A 15 -9.77 -23.38 -0.11
CA VAL A 15 -8.56 -23.52 -0.92
C VAL A 15 -7.89 -22.15 -1.04
N ALA A 16 -6.58 -22.09 -0.73
CA ALA A 16 -5.77 -20.91 -0.93
C ALA A 16 -4.79 -21.18 -2.08
N GLY A 17 -5.12 -20.70 -3.28
CA GLY A 17 -4.40 -21.08 -4.50
C GLY A 17 -4.74 -22.49 -4.93
N ASP A 18 -3.73 -23.35 -5.02
CA ASP A 18 -3.91 -24.76 -5.38
C ASP A 18 -3.86 -25.69 -4.15
N ALA A 19 -3.68 -25.13 -2.94
CA ALA A 19 -3.55 -25.90 -1.71
C ALA A 19 -4.84 -25.87 -0.85
N PRO A 20 -5.38 -27.03 -0.44
CA PRO A 20 -6.51 -27.10 0.48
C PRO A 20 -6.10 -26.63 1.88
N VAL A 21 -6.92 -25.78 2.48
CA VAL A 21 -6.71 -25.24 3.82
C VAL A 21 -7.30 -26.20 4.85
N ARG A 22 -6.43 -27.01 5.48
CA ARG A 22 -6.82 -28.05 6.46
C ARG A 22 -6.66 -27.63 7.93
N ALA A 23 -6.20 -26.41 8.20
CA ALA A 23 -5.79 -25.96 9.55
C ALA A 23 -6.95 -25.51 10.47
N PHE A 24 -8.21 -25.84 10.16
CA PHE A 24 -9.35 -25.45 11.00
C PHE A 24 -9.38 -26.28 12.29
N ARG A 25 -9.20 -25.62 13.45
CA ARG A 25 -9.14 -26.28 14.76
C ARG A 25 -10.49 -26.77 15.31
N SER A 26 -11.60 -26.29 14.77
CA SER A 26 -12.95 -26.69 15.21
C SER A 26 -13.97 -26.51 14.09
N VAL A 27 -15.06 -27.28 14.16
CA VAL A 27 -16.23 -27.15 13.30
C VAL A 27 -16.89 -25.77 13.46
N LYS A 28 -16.90 -25.22 14.69
CA LYS A 28 -17.37 -23.86 14.97
C LYS A 28 -16.60 -22.78 14.20
N ASN A 29 -15.29 -22.95 13.97
CA ASN A 29 -14.53 -22.01 13.15
C ASN A 29 -14.93 -22.08 11.67
N GLN A 30 -15.22 -23.27 11.14
CA GLN A 30 -15.69 -23.46 9.77
C GLN A 30 -17.07 -22.81 9.57
N ALA A 31 -17.99 -23.06 10.50
CA ALA A 31 -19.33 -22.47 10.47
C ALA A 31 -19.32 -20.95 10.67
N LEU A 32 -18.47 -20.42 11.57
CA LEU A 32 -18.31 -18.98 11.74
C LEU A 32 -17.77 -18.32 10.46
N LEU A 33 -16.80 -18.93 9.78
CA LEU A 33 -16.29 -18.42 8.51
C LEU A 33 -17.37 -18.46 7.42
N ALA A 34 -18.13 -19.57 7.32
CA ALA A 34 -19.23 -19.71 6.38
C ALA A 34 -20.34 -18.67 6.64
N TYR A 35 -20.70 -18.44 7.91
CA TYR A 35 -21.64 -17.40 8.30
C TYR A 35 -21.19 -16.01 7.85
N LEU A 36 -19.95 -15.63 8.17
CA LEU A 36 -19.41 -14.33 7.81
C LEU A 36 -19.27 -14.14 6.29
N ALA A 37 -18.97 -15.21 5.56
CA ALA A 37 -18.84 -15.20 4.10
C ALA A 37 -20.20 -15.06 3.38
N VAL A 38 -21.24 -15.77 3.86
CA VAL A 38 -22.60 -15.70 3.28
C VAL A 38 -23.30 -14.39 3.69
N GLU A 39 -23.11 -13.93 4.92
CA GLU A 39 -23.70 -12.68 5.45
C GLU A 39 -22.77 -11.47 5.27
N SER A 40 -21.98 -11.42 4.19
CA SER A 40 -20.95 -10.40 3.95
C SER A 40 -21.49 -9.00 3.69
N ASN A 41 -22.78 -8.87 3.38
CA ASN A 41 -23.42 -7.60 3.00
C ASN A 41 -23.60 -6.62 4.16
N ARG A 42 -23.34 -7.05 5.41
CA ARG A 42 -23.40 -6.19 6.60
C ARG A 42 -22.26 -6.51 7.57
N PRO A 43 -21.73 -5.51 8.30
CA PRO A 43 -20.84 -5.76 9.43
C PRO A 43 -21.61 -6.36 10.61
N HIS A 44 -21.02 -7.32 11.31
CA HIS A 44 -21.62 -8.00 12.46
C HIS A 44 -20.97 -7.54 13.75
N THR A 45 -21.75 -7.28 14.80
CA THR A 45 -21.17 -6.87 16.09
C THR A 45 -20.52 -8.06 16.79
N ARG A 46 -19.45 -7.79 17.55
CA ARG A 46 -18.75 -8.84 18.31
C ARG A 46 -19.65 -9.51 19.35
N ALA A 47 -20.58 -8.76 19.95
CA ALA A 47 -21.56 -9.30 20.90
C ALA A 47 -22.56 -10.25 20.21
N ALA A 48 -23.08 -9.87 19.04
CA ALA A 48 -23.99 -10.73 18.27
C ALA A 48 -23.30 -12.03 17.81
N LEU A 49 -22.06 -11.96 17.32
CA LEU A 49 -21.31 -13.16 16.93
C LEU A 49 -20.96 -14.07 18.12
N ALA A 50 -20.64 -13.48 19.28
CA ALA A 50 -20.37 -14.25 20.48
C ALA A 50 -21.63 -15.00 20.96
N GLY A 51 -22.79 -14.32 20.97
CA GLY A 51 -24.08 -14.94 21.31
C GLY A 51 -24.59 -15.93 20.26
N LEU A 52 -24.21 -15.76 18.99
CA LEU A 52 -24.60 -16.68 17.91
C LEU A 52 -23.87 -18.03 18.00
N VAL A 53 -22.56 -18.02 18.34
CA VAL A 53 -21.69 -19.22 18.27
C VAL A 53 -21.50 -19.88 19.65
N TRP A 54 -21.66 -19.12 20.73
CA TRP A 54 -21.57 -19.60 22.12
C TRP A 54 -22.71 -19.03 22.98
N PRO A 55 -23.98 -19.37 22.68
CA PRO A 55 -25.16 -18.80 23.35
C PRO A 55 -25.22 -19.15 24.85
N ASP A 56 -24.76 -20.33 25.24
CA ASP A 56 -24.87 -20.84 26.62
C ASP A 56 -23.70 -20.45 27.54
N GLN A 57 -22.79 -19.60 27.06
CA GLN A 57 -21.65 -19.13 27.86
C GLN A 57 -21.86 -17.71 28.39
N PRO A 58 -21.34 -17.39 29.59
CA PRO A 58 -21.30 -16.02 30.07
C PRO A 58 -20.64 -15.09 29.04
N GLU A 59 -21.15 -13.87 28.90
CA GLU A 59 -20.76 -12.93 27.83
C GLU A 59 -19.24 -12.71 27.73
N GLU A 60 -18.54 -12.65 28.86
CA GLU A 60 -17.07 -12.52 28.90
C GLU A 60 -16.36 -13.75 28.33
N ALA A 61 -16.85 -14.97 28.62
CA ALA A 61 -16.30 -16.22 28.10
C ALA A 61 -16.59 -16.36 26.59
N ALA A 62 -17.81 -16.06 26.15
CA ALA A 62 -18.18 -16.07 24.73
C ALA A 62 -17.34 -15.06 23.91
N ARG A 63 -17.11 -13.85 24.43
CA ARG A 63 -16.24 -12.84 23.80
C ARG A 63 -14.76 -13.24 23.78
N ARG A 64 -14.27 -13.99 24.78
CA ARG A 64 -12.91 -14.57 24.77
C ARG A 64 -12.78 -15.64 23.70
N ASN A 65 -13.73 -16.57 23.60
CA ASN A 65 -13.72 -17.61 22.58
C ASN A 65 -13.83 -17.02 21.17
N LEU A 66 -14.68 -16.00 20.98
CA LEU A 66 -14.76 -15.27 19.71
C LEU A 66 -13.42 -14.61 19.34
N ARG A 67 -12.72 -13.99 20.29
CA ARG A 67 -11.38 -13.43 20.03
C ARG A 67 -10.40 -14.51 19.55
N GLN A 68 -10.40 -15.67 20.19
CA GLN A 68 -9.54 -16.78 19.82
C GLN A 68 -9.90 -17.36 18.44
N ALA A 69 -11.19 -17.53 18.14
CA ALA A 69 -11.66 -18.01 16.85
C ALA A 69 -11.30 -17.03 15.70
N LEU A 70 -11.50 -15.73 15.90
CA LEU A 70 -11.15 -14.71 14.91
C LEU A 70 -9.63 -14.61 14.68
N PHE A 71 -8.83 -14.74 15.74
CA PHE A 71 -7.37 -14.80 15.64
C PHE A 71 -6.92 -16.01 14.82
N GLN A 72 -7.50 -17.19 15.08
CA GLN A 72 -7.20 -18.40 14.32
C GLN A 72 -7.61 -18.27 12.85
N LEU A 73 -8.81 -17.76 12.57
CA LEU A 73 -9.25 -17.53 11.20
C LEU A 73 -8.31 -16.57 10.46
N ARG A 74 -7.88 -15.46 11.10
CA ARG A 74 -6.88 -14.56 10.51
C ARG A 74 -5.54 -15.23 10.20
N SER A 75 -5.06 -16.11 11.07
CA SER A 75 -3.80 -16.82 10.84
C SER A 75 -3.85 -17.83 9.69
N ILE A 76 -5.05 -18.28 9.31
CA ILE A 76 -5.27 -19.32 8.29
C ILE A 76 -5.64 -18.69 6.93
N LEU A 77 -6.26 -17.51 6.94
CA LEU A 77 -6.68 -16.80 5.73
C LEU A 77 -5.50 -16.03 5.12
N PRO A 78 -5.26 -16.15 3.79
CA PRO A 78 -4.16 -15.45 3.14
C PRO A 78 -4.38 -13.93 3.14
N GLU A 79 -3.33 -13.16 3.45
CA GLU A 79 -3.34 -11.70 3.33
C GLU A 79 -2.83 -11.28 1.95
N SER A 80 -3.68 -10.59 1.19
CA SER A 80 -3.31 -10.04 -0.12
C SER A 80 -2.79 -8.61 0.05
N PRO A 81 -1.58 -8.29 -0.43
CA PRO A 81 -1.06 -6.92 -0.39
C PRO A 81 -1.89 -5.93 -1.22
N ALA A 82 -2.69 -6.41 -2.19
CA ALA A 82 -3.49 -5.59 -3.09
C ALA A 82 -4.92 -5.35 -2.57
N THR A 83 -5.50 -6.29 -1.81
CA THR A 83 -6.94 -6.27 -1.45
C THR A 83 -7.18 -6.28 0.06
N GLY A 84 -6.12 -6.34 0.87
CA GLY A 84 -6.18 -6.31 2.32
C GLY A 84 -6.58 -7.67 2.93
N PRO A 85 -6.79 -7.72 4.25
CA PRO A 85 -7.20 -8.96 4.92
C PRO A 85 -8.65 -9.34 4.56
N LEU A 86 -8.87 -10.62 4.26
CA LEU A 86 -10.21 -11.18 3.97
C LEU A 86 -11.19 -11.03 5.14
N LEU A 87 -10.66 -10.94 6.36
CA LEU A 87 -11.43 -10.73 7.58
C LEU A 87 -11.12 -9.35 8.19
N LEU A 88 -12.04 -8.41 8.00
CA LEU A 88 -12.00 -7.08 8.59
C LEU A 88 -12.53 -7.16 10.03
N VAL A 89 -11.60 -7.15 10.98
CA VAL A 89 -11.91 -7.18 12.42
C VAL A 89 -11.60 -5.79 12.97
N GLU A 90 -12.65 -5.07 13.34
CA GLU A 90 -12.61 -3.78 14.00
C GLU A 90 -12.85 -3.95 15.51
N GLN A 91 -12.78 -2.84 16.26
CA GLN A 91 -13.01 -2.85 17.71
C GLN A 91 -14.43 -3.31 18.08
N THR A 92 -15.45 -2.94 17.29
CA THR A 92 -16.87 -3.23 17.57
C THR A 92 -17.50 -4.20 16.58
N SER A 93 -16.92 -4.33 15.38
CA SER A 93 -17.50 -5.05 14.26
C SER A 93 -16.54 -6.08 13.63
N VAL A 94 -17.12 -7.08 12.98
CA VAL A 94 -16.42 -8.10 12.18
C VAL A 94 -17.16 -8.23 10.86
N ARG A 95 -16.42 -8.19 9.75
CA ARG A 95 -16.98 -8.36 8.41
C ARG A 95 -16.03 -9.17 7.52
N PHE A 96 -16.60 -9.99 6.64
CA PHE A 96 -15.86 -10.62 5.56
C PHE A 96 -15.75 -9.66 4.37
N ALA A 97 -14.54 -9.45 3.85
CA ALA A 97 -14.29 -8.58 2.70
C ALA A 97 -14.74 -9.28 1.40
N GLY A 98 -16.05 -9.29 1.14
CA GLY A 98 -16.66 -9.93 -0.02
C GLY A 98 -16.16 -9.40 -1.37
N ASN A 99 -16.16 -10.27 -2.38
CA ASN A 99 -15.86 -10.10 -3.82
C ASN A 99 -14.51 -9.49 -4.24
N ALA A 100 -13.76 -8.87 -3.33
CA ALA A 100 -12.46 -8.25 -3.65
C ALA A 100 -11.25 -9.20 -3.45
N GLY A 101 -11.40 -10.34 -2.76
CA GLY A 101 -10.26 -11.24 -2.50
C GLY A 101 -10.57 -12.73 -2.34
N ALA A 102 -11.85 -13.12 -2.33
CA ALA A 102 -12.28 -14.51 -2.20
C ALA A 102 -13.48 -14.82 -3.09
N TRP A 103 -13.50 -16.03 -3.66
CA TRP A 103 -14.63 -16.59 -4.41
C TRP A 103 -15.38 -17.55 -3.49
N VAL A 104 -16.70 -17.38 -3.37
CA VAL A 104 -17.56 -18.19 -2.49
C VAL A 104 -18.73 -18.74 -3.32
N ASP A 105 -18.83 -20.06 -3.47
CA ASP A 105 -19.85 -20.69 -4.34
C ASP A 105 -21.29 -20.30 -3.96
N ALA A 106 -21.62 -20.23 -2.68
CA ALA A 106 -22.94 -19.90 -2.17
C ALA A 106 -23.37 -18.45 -2.50
N THR A 107 -22.44 -17.49 -2.46
CA THR A 107 -22.76 -16.09 -2.80
C THR A 107 -22.87 -15.91 -4.31
N VAL A 108 -22.05 -16.62 -5.08
CA VAL A 108 -22.12 -16.64 -6.56
C VAL A 108 -23.43 -17.27 -7.02
N PHE A 109 -23.83 -18.40 -6.42
CA PHE A 109 -25.12 -19.05 -6.68
C PHE A 109 -26.28 -18.07 -6.46
N ALA A 110 -26.33 -17.42 -5.31
CA ALA A 110 -27.39 -16.46 -5.00
C ALA A 110 -27.39 -15.25 -5.96
N ALA A 111 -26.21 -14.73 -6.32
CA ALA A 111 -26.08 -13.61 -7.26
C ALA A 111 -26.56 -13.96 -8.69
N LEU A 112 -26.28 -15.17 -9.17
CA LEU A 112 -26.76 -15.65 -10.46
C LEU A 112 -28.30 -15.71 -10.50
N LEU A 113 -28.93 -16.17 -9.42
CA LEU A 113 -30.39 -16.22 -9.30
C LEU A 113 -31.02 -14.83 -9.25
N GLU A 114 -30.46 -13.91 -8.44
CA GLU A 114 -30.94 -12.53 -8.37
C GLU A 114 -30.79 -11.79 -9.72
N THR A 115 -29.71 -12.06 -10.45
CA THR A 115 -29.53 -11.52 -11.81
C THR A 115 -30.59 -12.06 -12.77
N CYS A 116 -31.00 -13.33 -12.63
CA CYS A 116 -32.10 -13.89 -13.44
C CYS A 116 -33.46 -13.29 -13.07
N LYS A 117 -33.70 -12.97 -11.79
CA LYS A 117 -34.93 -12.29 -11.34
C LYS A 117 -35.01 -10.85 -11.83
N GLY A 118 -33.88 -10.14 -11.87
CA GLY A 118 -33.79 -8.76 -12.35
C GLY A 118 -33.69 -8.62 -13.87
N HIS A 119 -33.67 -9.72 -14.62
CA HIS A 119 -33.60 -9.72 -16.08
C HIS A 119 -35.00 -9.60 -16.69
N ASP A 120 -35.16 -8.81 -17.74
CA ASP A 120 -36.46 -8.60 -18.39
C ASP A 120 -36.81 -9.79 -19.30
N HIS A 121 -37.70 -10.67 -18.83
CA HIS A 121 -38.25 -11.81 -19.58
C HIS A 121 -39.66 -12.16 -19.08
N GLY A 122 -40.48 -12.77 -19.95
CA GLY A 122 -41.82 -13.24 -19.58
C GLY A 122 -41.80 -14.54 -18.76
N ALA A 123 -40.88 -15.46 -19.05
CA ALA A 123 -40.68 -16.67 -18.27
C ALA A 123 -39.19 -17.13 -18.36
N PRO A 124 -38.54 -17.49 -17.24
CA PRO A 124 -37.13 -17.89 -17.22
C PRO A 124 -36.81 -19.06 -18.17
N ARG A 125 -37.73 -20.02 -18.29
CA ARG A 125 -37.61 -21.22 -19.13
C ARG A 125 -37.45 -20.96 -20.64
N ALA A 126 -37.88 -19.78 -21.10
CA ALA A 126 -37.79 -19.38 -22.51
C ALA A 126 -36.62 -18.40 -22.77
N CYS A 127 -35.93 -17.94 -21.72
CA CYS A 127 -34.88 -16.94 -21.83
C CYS A 127 -33.49 -17.61 -21.87
N VAL A 128 -32.83 -17.58 -23.02
CA VAL A 128 -31.51 -18.21 -23.23
C VAL A 128 -30.45 -17.68 -22.26
N ALA A 129 -30.44 -16.37 -21.99
CA ALA A 129 -29.49 -15.75 -21.07
C ALA A 129 -29.71 -16.21 -19.61
N CYS A 130 -30.97 -16.32 -19.18
CA CYS A 130 -31.29 -16.86 -17.85
C CYS A 130 -30.99 -18.35 -17.76
N LEU A 131 -31.30 -19.14 -18.80
CA LEU A 131 -30.97 -20.57 -18.83
C LEU A 131 -29.46 -20.82 -18.71
N ALA A 132 -28.61 -20.03 -19.38
CA ALA A 132 -27.16 -20.16 -19.24
C ALA A 132 -26.66 -19.86 -17.81
N ARG A 133 -27.19 -18.80 -17.18
CA ARG A 133 -26.86 -18.45 -15.79
C ARG A 133 -27.41 -19.46 -14.78
N LEU A 134 -28.60 -20.00 -15.04
CA LEU A 134 -29.22 -21.06 -14.25
C LEU A 134 -28.42 -22.37 -14.36
N ASP A 135 -27.86 -22.69 -15.53
CA ASP A 135 -26.99 -23.85 -15.72
C ASP A 135 -25.67 -23.70 -14.93
N GLU A 136 -25.08 -22.50 -14.94
CA GLU A 136 -23.93 -22.17 -14.09
C GLU A 136 -24.27 -22.28 -12.60
N ALA A 137 -25.42 -21.74 -12.17
CA ALA A 137 -25.89 -21.86 -10.80
C ALA A 137 -26.12 -23.33 -10.42
N ALA A 138 -26.76 -24.12 -11.29
CA ALA A 138 -26.93 -25.55 -11.09
C ALA A 138 -25.56 -26.21 -10.90
N ALA A 139 -24.56 -25.96 -11.75
CA ALA A 139 -23.23 -26.57 -11.63
C ALA A 139 -22.52 -26.30 -10.29
N LEU A 140 -22.81 -25.18 -9.61
CA LEU A 140 -22.25 -24.85 -8.29
C LEU A 140 -22.84 -25.70 -7.16
N TYR A 141 -24.09 -26.13 -7.28
CA TYR A 141 -24.77 -26.93 -6.25
C TYR A 141 -24.38 -28.41 -6.34
N ARG A 142 -23.44 -28.84 -5.48
CA ARG A 142 -22.89 -30.21 -5.45
C ARG A 142 -23.49 -31.09 -4.36
N GLY A 143 -24.28 -30.51 -3.46
CA GLY A 143 -24.90 -31.19 -2.32
C GLY A 143 -25.41 -30.17 -1.30
N GLU A 144 -25.89 -30.68 -0.17
CA GLU A 144 -26.42 -29.82 0.90
C GLU A 144 -25.40 -28.79 1.39
N PHE A 145 -25.89 -27.59 1.73
CA PHE A 145 -25.04 -26.52 2.26
C PHE A 145 -24.34 -26.96 3.56
N LEU A 146 -23.01 -26.86 3.61
CA LEU A 146 -22.19 -27.34 4.73
C LEU A 146 -22.48 -28.80 5.09
N HIS A 147 -22.60 -29.69 4.10
CA HIS A 147 -22.92 -31.10 4.33
C HIS A 147 -21.97 -31.73 5.36
N GLY A 148 -22.53 -32.42 6.36
CA GLY A 148 -21.77 -33.08 7.44
C GLY A 148 -21.36 -32.19 8.62
N ILE A 149 -21.68 -30.90 8.63
CA ILE A 149 -21.41 -29.99 9.77
C ILE A 149 -22.66 -29.86 10.64
N PHE A 150 -22.56 -30.21 11.93
CA PHE A 150 -23.64 -30.07 12.91
C PHE A 150 -23.09 -29.43 14.19
N ILE A 151 -23.82 -28.47 14.76
CA ILE A 151 -23.40 -27.70 15.94
C ILE A 151 -24.49 -27.75 17.02
N ASP A 152 -24.55 -28.87 17.72
CA ASP A 152 -25.57 -29.15 18.74
C ASP A 152 -25.51 -28.21 19.96
N ASP A 153 -24.33 -27.66 20.25
CA ASP A 153 -24.07 -26.75 21.38
C ASP A 153 -24.20 -25.26 20.99
N SER A 154 -24.94 -24.95 19.91
CA SER A 154 -25.23 -23.57 19.48
C SER A 154 -26.55 -23.49 18.69
N PRO A 155 -27.73 -23.59 19.34
CA PRO A 155 -29.02 -23.62 18.65
C PRO A 155 -29.24 -22.48 17.63
N PRO A 156 -28.90 -21.19 17.92
CA PRO A 156 -29.09 -20.10 16.97
C PRO A 156 -28.25 -20.22 15.68
N LEU A 157 -27.07 -20.82 15.76
CA LEU A 157 -26.21 -21.04 14.59
C LEU A 157 -26.70 -22.24 13.79
N GLU A 158 -27.13 -23.30 14.46
CA GLU A 158 -27.70 -24.48 13.80
C GLU A 158 -28.99 -24.14 13.07
N GLU A 159 -29.89 -23.35 13.68
CA GLU A 159 -31.10 -22.84 13.03
C GLU A 159 -30.78 -22.04 11.76
N TRP A 160 -29.74 -21.19 11.79
CA TRP A 160 -29.31 -20.47 10.60
C TRP A 160 -28.76 -21.42 9.51
N ILE A 161 -27.96 -22.43 9.87
CA ILE A 161 -27.44 -23.41 8.92
C ILE A 161 -28.58 -24.18 8.27
N LEU A 162 -29.55 -24.66 9.06
CA LEU A 162 -30.73 -25.39 8.56
C LEU A 162 -31.58 -24.52 7.62
N ALA A 163 -31.84 -23.26 8.01
CA ALA A 163 -32.57 -22.32 7.15
C ALA A 163 -31.87 -22.07 5.81
N ARG A 164 -30.53 -21.96 5.80
CA ARG A 164 -29.74 -21.80 4.57
C ARG A 164 -29.69 -23.08 3.73
N ARG A 165 -29.56 -24.26 4.36
CA ARG A 165 -29.64 -25.56 3.68
C ARG A 165 -30.95 -25.69 2.91
N GLU A 166 -32.07 -25.47 3.59
CA GLU A 166 -33.39 -25.55 2.98
C GLU A 166 -33.55 -24.54 1.83
N TRP A 167 -33.12 -23.30 2.06
CA TRP A 167 -33.19 -22.27 1.03
C TRP A 167 -32.40 -22.65 -0.23
N PHE A 168 -31.12 -23.04 -0.09
CA PHE A 168 -30.30 -23.42 -1.25
C PHE A 168 -30.81 -24.68 -1.94
N HIS A 169 -31.30 -25.66 -1.17
CA HIS A 169 -31.90 -26.88 -1.71
C HIS A 169 -33.15 -26.58 -2.55
N THR A 170 -34.10 -25.82 -1.99
CA THR A 170 -35.30 -25.38 -2.71
C THR A 170 -34.96 -24.58 -3.97
N GLN A 171 -33.99 -23.66 -3.89
CA GLN A 171 -33.58 -22.89 -5.07
C GLN A 171 -32.92 -23.78 -6.14
N ALA A 172 -32.06 -24.73 -5.76
CA ALA A 172 -31.40 -25.64 -6.70
C ALA A 172 -32.41 -26.53 -7.43
N LEU A 173 -33.40 -27.08 -6.72
CA LEU A 173 -34.49 -27.84 -7.34
C LEU A 173 -35.28 -26.98 -8.33
N GLN A 174 -35.63 -25.74 -7.98
CA GLN A 174 -36.34 -24.82 -8.87
C GLN A 174 -35.52 -24.46 -10.12
N THR A 175 -34.21 -24.26 -9.95
CA THR A 175 -33.27 -24.00 -11.04
C THR A 175 -33.22 -25.19 -12.00
N LEU A 176 -33.03 -26.41 -11.49
CA LEU A 176 -33.00 -27.63 -12.31
C LEU A 176 -34.34 -27.90 -13.01
N HIS A 177 -35.45 -27.65 -12.32
CA HIS A 177 -36.78 -27.75 -12.90
C HIS A 177 -36.95 -26.81 -14.11
N THR A 178 -36.55 -25.55 -13.95
CA THR A 178 -36.61 -24.53 -15.01
C THR A 178 -35.72 -24.89 -16.20
N LEU A 179 -34.53 -25.45 -15.94
CA LEU A 179 -33.60 -25.93 -16.97
C LEU A 179 -34.18 -27.13 -17.73
N ALA A 180 -34.81 -28.07 -17.02
CA ALA A 180 -35.48 -29.21 -17.64
C ALA A 180 -36.63 -28.74 -18.55
N GLU A 181 -37.49 -27.82 -18.09
CA GLU A 181 -38.55 -27.24 -18.93
C GLU A 181 -38.00 -26.51 -20.16
N GLY A 182 -36.96 -25.69 -19.99
CA GLY A 182 -36.33 -24.97 -21.09
C GLY A 182 -35.63 -25.88 -22.10
N ALA A 183 -35.08 -27.01 -21.65
CA ALA A 183 -34.53 -28.05 -22.53
C ALA A 183 -35.64 -28.79 -23.30
N MET A 184 -36.76 -29.11 -22.64
CA MET A 184 -37.94 -29.71 -23.27
C MET A 184 -38.52 -28.83 -24.37
N GLN A 185 -38.63 -27.51 -24.15
CA GLN A 185 -39.12 -26.56 -25.15
C GLN A 185 -38.20 -26.47 -26.37
N ARG A 186 -36.88 -26.56 -26.16
CA ARG A 186 -35.86 -26.57 -27.22
C ARG A 186 -35.69 -27.93 -27.89
N ARG A 187 -36.48 -28.94 -27.49
CA ARG A 187 -36.40 -30.33 -27.94
C ARG A 187 -35.04 -31.00 -27.68
N ASP A 188 -34.28 -30.52 -26.69
CA ASP A 188 -33.09 -31.19 -26.20
C ASP A 188 -33.48 -32.15 -25.06
N PHE A 189 -34.06 -33.28 -25.45
CA PHE A 189 -34.63 -34.24 -24.51
C PHE A 189 -33.56 -34.94 -23.66
N ASN A 190 -32.32 -35.04 -24.15
CA ASN A 190 -31.22 -35.61 -23.37
C ASN A 190 -30.81 -34.66 -22.23
N ALA A 191 -30.66 -33.36 -22.51
CA ALA A 191 -30.39 -32.38 -21.46
C ALA A 191 -31.56 -32.30 -20.46
N ALA A 192 -32.80 -32.32 -20.94
CA ALA A 192 -33.99 -32.35 -20.08
C ALA A 192 -33.99 -33.55 -19.15
N HIS A 193 -33.65 -34.74 -19.66
CA HIS A 193 -33.52 -35.94 -18.87
C HIS A 193 -32.42 -35.81 -17.81
N SER A 194 -31.24 -35.32 -18.16
CA SER A 194 -30.12 -35.13 -17.22
C SER A 194 -30.48 -34.17 -16.07
N TYR A 195 -31.16 -33.05 -16.35
CA TYR A 195 -31.61 -32.13 -15.30
C TYR A 195 -32.72 -32.74 -14.43
N ALA A 196 -33.62 -33.54 -15.01
CA ALA A 196 -34.66 -34.26 -14.26
C ALA A 196 -34.07 -35.37 -13.37
N GLN A 197 -33.09 -36.12 -13.86
CA GLN A 197 -32.36 -37.11 -13.05
C GLN A 197 -31.68 -36.46 -11.85
N ARG A 198 -31.03 -35.31 -12.07
CA ARG A 198 -30.37 -34.57 -11.00
C ARG A 198 -31.36 -34.02 -9.97
N GLN A 199 -32.60 -33.72 -10.35
CA GLN A 199 -33.66 -33.41 -9.39
C GLN A 199 -34.05 -34.64 -8.56
N ILE A 200 -34.19 -35.80 -9.19
CA ILE A 200 -34.51 -37.08 -8.50
C ILE A 200 -33.40 -37.48 -7.54
N GLU A 201 -32.13 -37.24 -7.89
CA GLU A 201 -30.99 -37.48 -6.99
C GLU A 201 -31.03 -36.61 -5.73
N LEU A 202 -31.54 -35.37 -5.84
CA LEU A 202 -31.67 -34.43 -4.73
C LEU A 202 -32.92 -34.68 -3.89
N ASP A 203 -34.03 -35.01 -4.54
CA ASP A 203 -35.32 -35.31 -3.90
C ASP A 203 -36.00 -36.47 -4.65
N PRO A 204 -35.73 -37.73 -4.23
CA PRO A 204 -36.27 -38.92 -4.89
C PRO A 204 -37.81 -39.02 -4.81
N LEU A 205 -38.44 -38.35 -3.85
CA LEU A 205 -39.88 -38.37 -3.62
C LEU A 205 -40.63 -37.39 -4.54
N ARG A 206 -39.91 -36.52 -5.26
CA ARG A 206 -40.50 -35.51 -6.13
C ARG A 206 -41.03 -36.10 -7.44
N GLU A 207 -42.30 -36.49 -7.42
CA GLU A 207 -42.99 -37.08 -8.57
C GLU A 207 -42.91 -36.25 -9.86
N GLU A 208 -42.90 -34.92 -9.76
CA GLU A 208 -42.78 -34.02 -10.92
C GLU A 208 -41.45 -34.22 -11.67
N ALA A 209 -40.35 -34.49 -10.96
CA ALA A 209 -39.06 -34.74 -11.61
C ALA A 209 -39.06 -36.08 -12.35
N HIS A 210 -39.69 -37.11 -11.76
CA HIS A 210 -39.92 -38.40 -12.43
C HIS A 210 -40.76 -38.24 -13.68
N ARG A 211 -41.84 -37.43 -13.65
CA ARG A 211 -42.64 -37.11 -14.84
C ARG A 211 -41.81 -36.40 -15.92
N GLN A 212 -40.99 -35.41 -15.56
CA GLN A 212 -40.10 -34.73 -16.51
C GLN A 212 -39.12 -35.70 -17.17
N ALA A 213 -38.53 -36.63 -16.41
CA ALA A 213 -37.64 -37.66 -16.92
C ALA A 213 -38.37 -38.65 -17.84
N MET A 214 -39.56 -39.14 -17.43
CA MET A 214 -40.41 -40.02 -18.25
C MET A 214 -40.80 -39.37 -19.57
N LEU A 215 -41.25 -38.12 -19.53
CA LEU A 215 -41.65 -37.37 -20.72
C LEU A 215 -40.47 -37.11 -21.66
N ALA A 216 -39.31 -36.74 -21.12
CA ALA A 216 -38.09 -36.52 -21.90
C ALA A 216 -37.64 -37.80 -22.62
N LEU A 217 -37.61 -38.94 -21.92
CA LEU A 217 -37.26 -40.24 -22.50
C LEU A 217 -38.28 -40.69 -23.56
N ALA A 218 -39.58 -40.50 -23.31
CA ALA A 218 -40.63 -40.82 -24.26
C ALA A 218 -40.50 -39.98 -25.55
N LEU A 219 -40.29 -38.66 -25.41
CA LEU A 219 -40.09 -37.75 -26.55
C LEU A 219 -38.78 -37.99 -27.30
N ALA A 220 -37.75 -38.52 -26.62
CA ALA A 220 -36.50 -38.98 -27.22
C ALA A 220 -36.64 -40.35 -27.94
N GLY A 221 -37.82 -40.97 -27.91
CA GLY A 221 -38.08 -42.29 -28.52
C GLY A 221 -37.65 -43.49 -27.69
N GLN A 222 -37.23 -43.28 -26.43
CA GLN A 222 -36.77 -44.33 -25.52
C GLN A 222 -37.91 -44.82 -24.61
N ARG A 223 -38.96 -45.40 -25.23
CA ARG A 223 -40.18 -45.81 -24.54
C ARG A 223 -39.96 -46.81 -23.40
N SER A 224 -39.11 -47.82 -23.59
CA SER A 224 -38.77 -48.80 -22.56
C SER A 224 -38.08 -48.15 -21.35
N ALA A 225 -37.20 -47.17 -21.57
CA ALA A 225 -36.56 -46.42 -20.50
C ALA A 225 -37.57 -45.52 -19.74
N ALA A 226 -38.52 -44.91 -20.45
CA ALA A 226 -39.58 -44.11 -19.84
C ALA A 226 -40.51 -44.94 -18.93
N LEU A 227 -40.88 -46.15 -19.36
CA LEU A 227 -41.66 -47.07 -18.53
C LEU A 227 -40.86 -47.57 -17.31
N SER A 228 -39.56 -47.83 -17.49
CA SER A 228 -38.69 -48.20 -16.37
C SER A 228 -38.52 -47.06 -15.36
N ALA A 229 -38.52 -45.79 -15.81
CA ALA A 229 -38.50 -44.64 -14.91
C ALA A 229 -39.77 -44.56 -14.04
N TYR A 230 -40.94 -44.91 -14.60
CA TYR A 230 -42.19 -45.02 -13.82
C TYR A 230 -42.11 -46.12 -12.75
N GLU A 231 -41.63 -47.31 -13.10
CA GLU A 231 -41.46 -48.42 -12.15
C GLU A 231 -40.52 -48.05 -11.00
N ASN A 232 -39.46 -47.27 -11.29
CA ASN A 232 -38.57 -46.73 -10.27
C ASN A 232 -39.25 -45.70 -9.37
N CYS A 233 -40.04 -44.78 -9.94
CA CYS A 233 -40.84 -43.82 -9.17
C CYS A 233 -41.82 -44.55 -8.23
N TRP A 234 -42.59 -45.51 -8.76
CA TRP A 234 -43.53 -46.33 -8.00
C TRP A 234 -42.85 -47.06 -6.84
N ARG A 235 -41.69 -47.69 -7.10
CA ARG A 235 -40.94 -48.41 -6.07
C ARG A 235 -40.48 -47.50 -4.94
N ILE A 236 -39.99 -46.30 -5.27
CA ILE A 236 -39.51 -45.31 -4.28
C ILE A 236 -40.67 -44.79 -3.42
N LEU A 237 -41.81 -44.41 -4.03
CA LEU A 237 -42.98 -43.93 -3.28
C LEU A 237 -43.59 -45.02 -2.41
N GLN A 238 -43.68 -46.25 -2.90
CA GLN A 238 -44.19 -47.37 -2.12
C GLN A 238 -43.26 -47.70 -0.94
N SER A 239 -41.94 -47.64 -1.12
CA SER A 239 -41.00 -47.97 -0.03
C SER A 239 -40.89 -46.89 1.03
N GLU A 240 -40.93 -45.61 0.63
CA GLU A 240 -40.68 -44.47 1.53
C GLU A 240 -41.96 -43.84 2.09
N LEU A 241 -43.08 -43.87 1.35
CA LEU A 241 -44.34 -43.19 1.71
C LEU A 241 -45.55 -44.13 1.80
N ASP A 242 -45.40 -45.42 1.47
CA ASP A 242 -46.49 -46.42 1.37
C ASP A 242 -47.70 -45.91 0.55
N ALA A 243 -47.42 -45.11 -0.49
CA ALA A 243 -48.40 -44.42 -1.31
C ALA A 243 -48.21 -44.74 -2.81
N PRO A 244 -49.28 -44.87 -3.60
CA PRO A 244 -49.17 -44.99 -5.05
C PRO A 244 -48.78 -43.64 -5.70
N PRO A 245 -48.19 -43.65 -6.91
CA PRO A 245 -47.94 -42.44 -7.69
C PRO A 245 -49.22 -41.62 -7.93
N SER A 246 -49.06 -40.31 -8.11
CA SER A 246 -50.17 -39.40 -8.36
C SER A 246 -50.90 -39.72 -9.67
N PRO A 247 -52.20 -39.35 -9.78
CA PRO A 247 -52.99 -39.58 -10.99
C PRO A 247 -52.35 -39.02 -12.27
N GLU A 248 -51.62 -37.90 -12.17
CA GLU A 248 -50.89 -37.29 -13.29
C GLU A 248 -49.70 -38.15 -13.75
N THR A 249 -49.00 -38.81 -12.81
CA THR A 249 -47.90 -39.73 -13.10
C THR A 249 -48.42 -41.02 -13.74
N GLU A 250 -49.52 -41.56 -13.23
CA GLU A 250 -50.20 -42.74 -13.81
C GLU A 250 -50.76 -42.44 -15.21
N ALA A 251 -51.35 -41.26 -15.41
CA ALA A 251 -51.85 -40.83 -16.71
C ALA A 251 -50.72 -40.74 -17.75
N LEU A 252 -49.55 -40.21 -17.37
CA LEU A 252 -48.38 -40.17 -18.26
C LEU A 252 -47.86 -41.59 -18.57
N TYR A 253 -47.83 -42.49 -17.59
CA TYR A 253 -47.47 -43.89 -17.82
C TYR A 253 -48.41 -44.56 -18.83
N GLU A 254 -49.72 -44.39 -18.67
CA GLU A 254 -50.72 -44.90 -19.62
C GLU A 254 -50.56 -44.29 -21.01
N GLN A 255 -50.26 -42.99 -21.11
CA GLN A 255 -50.00 -42.33 -22.39
C GLN A 255 -48.73 -42.89 -23.07
N VAL A 256 -47.64 -43.10 -22.33
CA VAL A 256 -46.39 -43.69 -22.86
C VAL A 256 -46.61 -45.16 -23.21
N ARG A 257 -47.38 -45.90 -22.40
CA ARG A 257 -47.72 -47.32 -22.64
C ARG A 257 -48.60 -47.51 -23.87
N ASN A 258 -49.47 -46.55 -24.18
CA ASN A 258 -50.37 -46.60 -25.34
C ASN A 258 -49.82 -45.89 -26.58
N ASP A 259 -48.54 -45.48 -26.55
CA ASP A 259 -47.87 -44.72 -27.64
C ASP A 259 -48.57 -43.39 -27.97
N ALA A 260 -49.36 -42.86 -27.04
CA ALA A 260 -50.12 -41.63 -27.20
C ALA A 260 -49.27 -40.37 -27.00
N VAL A 261 -48.03 -40.52 -26.51
CA VAL A 261 -47.02 -39.43 -26.43
C VAL A 261 -46.40 -39.19 -27.83
N GLY A 262 -47.24 -38.87 -28.82
CA GLY A 262 -46.86 -38.26 -30.11
C GLY A 262 -47.60 -38.80 -31.35
N PRO A 263 -48.58 -38.05 -31.91
CA PRO A 263 -48.27 -37.07 -32.97
C PRO A 263 -48.79 -35.63 -32.72
N ALA A 264 -49.66 -35.39 -31.74
CA ALA A 264 -50.32 -34.08 -31.58
C ALA A 264 -49.40 -32.96 -31.03
N VAL A 265 -48.23 -33.29 -30.45
CA VAL A 265 -47.20 -32.32 -30.03
C VAL A 265 -46.10 -32.16 -31.10
N ARG A 266 -46.14 -32.99 -32.15
CA ARG A 266 -45.23 -32.86 -33.31
C ARG A 266 -45.68 -31.78 -34.30
N GLU A 267 -46.98 -31.46 -34.34
CA GLU A 267 -47.58 -30.56 -35.33
C GLU A 267 -48.62 -29.62 -34.68
N ALA A 268 -48.19 -28.43 -34.26
CA ALA A 268 -49.06 -27.25 -34.16
C ALA A 268 -48.21 -25.98 -34.39
N PRO A 269 -48.74 -24.97 -35.08
CA PRO A 269 -48.01 -24.30 -36.16
C PRO A 269 -47.42 -22.96 -35.75
N LEU A 270 -46.12 -22.77 -36.02
CA LEU A 270 -45.53 -21.45 -36.26
C LEU A 270 -44.97 -21.48 -37.67
N GLY A 271 -45.46 -20.56 -38.50
CA GLY A 271 -45.38 -20.59 -39.94
C GLY A 271 -43.96 -20.57 -40.53
N ALA A 272 -43.83 -21.32 -41.61
CA ALA A 272 -42.93 -21.12 -42.76
C ALA A 272 -41.43 -20.92 -42.48
N ALA A 273 -40.66 -22.02 -42.43
CA ALA A 273 -39.71 -22.39 -43.48
C ALA A 273 -39.00 -23.72 -43.12
N GLN A 274 -39.20 -24.73 -43.95
CA GLN A 274 -38.48 -26.00 -43.88
C GLN A 274 -36.98 -25.79 -44.14
N ARG A 275 -36.14 -26.10 -43.16
CA ARG A 275 -34.76 -26.56 -43.41
C ARG A 275 -34.47 -27.84 -42.64
N ALA A 276 -33.84 -28.76 -43.35
CA ALA A 276 -33.68 -30.17 -43.05
C ALA A 276 -32.99 -30.47 -41.70
N ALA A 277 -33.26 -31.67 -41.18
CA ALA A 277 -32.77 -32.28 -39.93
C ALA A 277 -31.32 -31.90 -39.54
N PRO A 278 -30.99 -31.77 -38.22
CA PRO A 278 -29.69 -31.29 -37.79
C PRO A 278 -28.61 -32.35 -38.06
N ARG A 279 -27.88 -32.16 -39.16
CA ARG A 279 -26.48 -32.59 -39.25
C ARG A 279 -25.71 -31.85 -38.16
N SER A 280 -24.71 -32.48 -37.54
CA SER A 280 -23.74 -31.81 -36.68
C SER A 280 -23.36 -30.45 -37.27
N PRO A 281 -23.44 -29.32 -36.54
CA PRO A 281 -23.31 -28.01 -37.15
C PRO A 281 -21.99 -27.92 -37.91
N ALA A 282 -22.06 -27.78 -39.23
CA ALA A 282 -20.91 -27.48 -40.06
C ALA A 282 -20.38 -26.12 -39.58
N HIS A 283 -19.20 -26.11 -38.99
CA HIS A 283 -18.50 -24.88 -38.60
C HIS A 283 -17.20 -24.85 -39.37
N HIS A 284 -16.94 -23.72 -40.05
CA HIS A 284 -15.73 -23.50 -40.82
C HIS A 284 -14.88 -22.45 -40.10
N LEU A 285 -14.46 -22.79 -38.88
CA LEU A 285 -13.55 -21.99 -38.06
C LEU A 285 -12.13 -22.59 -38.20
N PRO A 286 -11.10 -21.80 -38.56
CA PRO A 286 -9.73 -22.29 -38.64
C PRO A 286 -9.25 -22.82 -37.27
N PRO A 287 -8.50 -23.93 -37.22
CA PRO A 287 -7.94 -24.43 -35.96
C PRO A 287 -6.89 -23.45 -35.39
N ALA A 288 -6.93 -23.22 -34.08
CA ALA A 288 -5.95 -22.35 -33.42
C ALA A 288 -4.59 -23.06 -33.27
N ALA A 289 -3.57 -22.63 -34.03
CA ALA A 289 -2.22 -23.19 -33.99
C ALA A 289 -1.39 -22.73 -32.76
N THR A 290 -1.87 -21.71 -32.04
CA THR A 290 -1.21 -21.14 -30.86
C THR A 290 -2.24 -20.84 -29.76
N SER A 291 -1.79 -20.83 -28.50
CA SER A 291 -2.65 -20.53 -27.35
C SER A 291 -3.20 -19.09 -27.42
N PHE A 292 -4.40 -18.90 -26.90
CA PHE A 292 -4.98 -17.58 -26.67
C PHE A 292 -4.62 -17.10 -25.26
N VAL A 293 -3.91 -15.98 -25.14
CA VAL A 293 -3.36 -15.48 -23.87
C VAL A 293 -4.04 -14.16 -23.47
N GLY A 294 -4.70 -14.16 -22.30
CA GLY A 294 -5.35 -12.98 -21.72
C GLY A 294 -6.70 -12.63 -22.37
N ARG A 295 -7.25 -11.46 -21.99
CA ARG A 295 -8.51 -10.88 -22.52
C ARG A 295 -9.79 -11.59 -22.11
N GLU A 296 -9.81 -12.18 -20.92
CA GLU A 296 -10.94 -12.92 -20.38
C GLU A 296 -12.20 -12.04 -20.27
N ALA A 297 -12.05 -10.77 -19.86
CA ALA A 297 -13.15 -9.81 -19.75
C ALA A 297 -13.74 -9.41 -21.12
N GLU A 298 -12.89 -9.10 -22.12
CA GLU A 298 -13.35 -8.74 -23.47
C GLU A 298 -14.01 -9.93 -24.16
N LEU A 299 -13.47 -11.13 -23.97
CA LEU A 299 -14.02 -12.37 -24.50
C LEU A 299 -15.37 -12.72 -23.85
N ALA A 300 -15.53 -12.55 -22.54
CA ALA A 300 -16.82 -12.71 -21.86
C ALA A 300 -17.86 -11.73 -22.39
N ARG A 301 -17.49 -10.45 -22.54
CA ARG A 301 -18.38 -9.40 -23.07
C ARG A 301 -18.75 -9.64 -24.52
N LEU A 302 -17.81 -10.06 -25.37
CA LEU A 302 -18.09 -10.36 -26.77
C LEU A 302 -19.03 -11.56 -26.91
N ARG A 303 -18.88 -12.59 -26.07
CA ARG A 303 -19.80 -13.74 -26.02
C ARG A 303 -21.21 -13.31 -25.60
N GLU A 304 -21.32 -12.47 -24.58
CA GLU A 304 -22.60 -11.89 -24.17
C GLU A 304 -23.27 -11.13 -25.34
N TRP A 305 -22.52 -10.29 -26.06
CA TRP A 305 -23.04 -9.54 -27.20
C TRP A 305 -23.44 -10.45 -28.36
N LEU A 306 -22.66 -11.49 -28.64
CA LEU A 306 -22.98 -12.48 -29.66
C LEU A 306 -24.25 -13.28 -29.32
N LEU A 307 -24.61 -13.43 -28.05
CA LEU A 307 -25.83 -14.13 -27.61
C LEU A 307 -27.05 -13.21 -27.48
N ASP A 308 -26.87 -11.88 -27.45
CA ASP A 308 -27.95 -10.89 -27.33
C ASP A 308 -28.73 -10.71 -28.66
N PRO A 309 -30.02 -11.10 -28.75
CA PRO A 309 -30.76 -11.07 -30.02
C PRO A 309 -30.89 -9.68 -30.66
N VAL A 310 -30.75 -8.59 -29.88
CA VAL A 310 -30.83 -7.22 -30.40
C VAL A 310 -29.55 -6.81 -31.14
N ARG A 311 -28.39 -7.33 -30.71
CA ARG A 311 -27.06 -6.95 -31.24
C ARG A 311 -26.68 -7.80 -32.44
N ARG A 312 -27.05 -7.36 -33.64
CA ARG A 312 -26.86 -8.14 -34.87
C ARG A 312 -25.61 -7.79 -35.68
N LEU A 313 -25.06 -6.59 -35.51
CA LEU A 313 -23.79 -6.16 -36.10
C LEU A 313 -22.82 -5.77 -34.99
N ILE A 314 -21.79 -6.58 -34.80
CA ILE A 314 -20.72 -6.33 -33.83
C ILE A 314 -19.42 -6.12 -34.59
N THR A 315 -18.76 -4.98 -34.35
CA THR A 315 -17.47 -4.67 -34.98
C THR A 315 -16.37 -4.67 -33.93
N LEU A 316 -15.36 -5.53 -34.09
CA LEU A 316 -14.09 -5.45 -33.37
C LEU A 316 -13.22 -4.42 -34.06
N VAL A 317 -12.95 -3.31 -33.36
CA VAL A 317 -12.17 -2.18 -33.86
C VAL A 317 -10.88 -2.04 -33.08
N GLY A 318 -9.76 -1.77 -33.73
CA GLY A 318 -8.47 -1.61 -33.06
C GLY A 318 -7.30 -1.65 -34.04
N PRO A 319 -6.08 -1.32 -33.59
CA PRO A 319 -4.92 -1.23 -34.46
C PRO A 319 -4.54 -2.58 -35.09
N GLY A 320 -3.77 -2.53 -36.18
CA GLY A 320 -3.20 -3.73 -36.79
C GLY A 320 -2.30 -4.46 -35.78
N GLY A 321 -2.36 -5.79 -35.74
CA GLY A 321 -1.59 -6.58 -34.77
C GLY A 321 -2.18 -6.67 -33.36
N ALA A 322 -3.30 -5.99 -33.07
CA ALA A 322 -3.99 -6.05 -31.78
C ALA A 322 -4.70 -7.39 -31.49
N GLY A 323 -4.67 -8.39 -32.39
CA GLY A 323 -5.29 -9.70 -32.17
C GLY A 323 -6.82 -9.76 -32.32
N LYS A 324 -7.44 -8.83 -33.05
CA LYS A 324 -8.90 -8.80 -33.32
C LYS A 324 -9.42 -10.12 -33.90
N THR A 325 -8.75 -10.64 -34.94
CA THR A 325 -9.09 -11.92 -35.59
C THR A 325 -9.04 -13.08 -34.61
N ARG A 326 -8.00 -13.15 -33.76
CA ARG A 326 -7.89 -14.19 -32.72
C ARG A 326 -9.00 -14.06 -31.67
N LEU A 327 -9.33 -12.84 -31.23
CA LEU A 327 -10.43 -12.60 -30.30
C LEU A 327 -11.79 -12.99 -30.91
N ALA A 328 -12.04 -12.64 -32.17
CA ALA A 328 -13.26 -13.03 -32.89
C ALA A 328 -13.41 -14.55 -32.97
N MET A 329 -12.34 -15.25 -33.35
CA MET A 329 -12.32 -16.71 -33.42
C MET A 329 -12.52 -17.37 -32.05
N ALA A 330 -11.82 -16.90 -31.01
CA ALA A 330 -11.94 -17.45 -29.65
C ALA A 330 -13.33 -17.21 -29.03
N ALA A 331 -13.96 -16.09 -29.35
CA ALA A 331 -15.34 -15.82 -28.96
C ALA A 331 -16.33 -16.72 -29.72
N ALA A 332 -16.21 -16.78 -31.06
CA ALA A 332 -17.04 -17.61 -31.92
C ALA A 332 -16.98 -19.10 -31.56
N GLU A 333 -15.79 -19.62 -31.25
CA GLU A 333 -15.60 -21.00 -30.81
C GLU A 333 -16.37 -21.29 -29.50
N GLY A 334 -16.45 -20.31 -28.60
CA GLY A 334 -17.20 -20.43 -27.34
C GLY A 334 -18.73 -20.35 -27.51
N VAL A 335 -19.24 -19.78 -28.60
CA VAL A 335 -20.69 -19.62 -28.85
C VAL A 335 -21.20 -20.38 -30.06
N LYS A 336 -20.36 -21.15 -30.77
CA LYS A 336 -20.74 -21.82 -32.03
C LYS A 336 -21.95 -22.75 -31.90
N ARG A 337 -22.19 -23.31 -30.72
CA ARG A 337 -23.34 -24.18 -30.43
C ARG A 337 -24.67 -23.42 -30.31
N ALA A 338 -24.64 -22.10 -30.15
CA ALA A 338 -25.83 -21.25 -30.06
C ALA A 338 -26.42 -20.87 -31.44
N PHE A 339 -25.70 -21.15 -32.54
CA PHE A 339 -26.14 -20.87 -33.91
C PHE A 339 -26.50 -22.18 -34.61
N ALA A 340 -27.79 -22.41 -34.87
CA ALA A 340 -28.29 -23.67 -35.43
C ALA A 340 -27.66 -24.02 -36.80
N ASP A 341 -27.32 -23.00 -37.59
CA ASP A 341 -26.71 -23.12 -38.91
C ASP A 341 -25.19 -22.85 -38.92
N GLY A 342 -24.56 -22.86 -37.74
CA GLY A 342 -23.11 -22.82 -37.57
C GLY A 342 -22.48 -21.43 -37.58
N ALA A 343 -21.16 -21.41 -37.38
CA ALA A 343 -20.32 -20.22 -37.41
C ALA A 343 -19.31 -20.32 -38.57
N TRP A 344 -19.21 -19.26 -39.37
CA TRP A 344 -18.49 -19.24 -40.64
C TRP A 344 -17.47 -18.12 -40.68
N PHE A 345 -16.20 -18.45 -40.91
CA PHE A 345 -15.14 -17.47 -41.06
C PHE A 345 -14.89 -17.13 -42.53
N VAL A 346 -14.98 -15.83 -42.86
CA VAL A 346 -14.75 -15.31 -44.21
C VAL A 346 -13.57 -14.33 -44.16
N SER A 347 -12.45 -14.74 -44.77
CA SER A 347 -11.27 -13.87 -44.94
C SER A 347 -11.49 -12.95 -46.14
N LEU A 348 -11.44 -11.63 -45.93
CA LEU A 348 -11.62 -10.64 -47.00
C LEU A 348 -10.28 -10.06 -47.49
N VAL A 349 -9.19 -10.80 -47.28
CA VAL A 349 -7.88 -10.42 -47.77
C VAL A 349 -7.88 -10.47 -49.31
N GLY A 350 -7.73 -9.30 -49.94
CA GLY A 350 -7.70 -9.17 -51.41
C GLY A 350 -9.07 -8.94 -52.06
N VAL A 351 -10.13 -8.80 -51.27
CA VAL A 351 -11.49 -8.47 -51.74
C VAL A 351 -11.65 -6.96 -51.76
N GLY A 352 -11.81 -6.38 -52.96
CA GLY A 352 -11.84 -4.93 -53.18
C GLY A 352 -13.22 -4.32 -53.45
N ASP A 353 -14.22 -5.13 -53.78
CA ASP A 353 -15.56 -4.68 -54.16
C ASP A 353 -16.69 -5.58 -53.60
N GLN A 354 -17.93 -5.11 -53.71
CA GLN A 354 -19.12 -5.80 -53.21
C GLN A 354 -19.40 -7.14 -53.92
N PRO A 355 -19.32 -7.27 -55.27
CA PRO A 355 -19.50 -8.56 -55.94
C PRO A 355 -18.51 -9.64 -55.48
N ALA A 356 -17.25 -9.28 -55.26
CA ALA A 356 -16.25 -10.21 -54.75
C ALA A 356 -16.53 -10.63 -53.29
N LEU A 357 -17.07 -9.74 -52.45
CA LEU A 357 -17.52 -10.06 -51.10
C LEU A 357 -18.65 -11.10 -51.10
N VAL A 358 -19.69 -10.89 -51.92
CA VAL A 358 -20.83 -11.80 -52.07
C VAL A 358 -20.35 -13.19 -52.50
N THR A 359 -19.39 -13.22 -53.44
CA THR A 359 -18.78 -14.45 -53.92
C THR A 359 -17.99 -15.17 -52.82
N ALA A 360 -17.18 -14.44 -52.04
CA ALA A 360 -16.39 -15.01 -50.94
C ALA A 360 -17.27 -15.59 -49.83
N VAL A 361 -18.36 -14.90 -49.46
CA VAL A 361 -19.33 -15.41 -48.48
C VAL A 361 -20.05 -16.65 -49.04
N GLY A 362 -20.47 -16.62 -50.31
CA GLY A 362 -21.09 -17.77 -50.97
C GLY A 362 -20.20 -19.01 -51.00
N GLN A 363 -18.91 -18.85 -51.33
CA GLN A 363 -17.94 -19.95 -51.34
C GLN A 363 -17.78 -20.61 -49.97
N VAL A 364 -17.64 -19.82 -48.90
CA VAL A 364 -17.51 -20.35 -47.52
C VAL A 364 -18.77 -21.10 -47.07
N LEU A 365 -19.95 -20.62 -47.49
CA LEU A 365 -21.23 -21.26 -47.20
C LEU A 365 -21.55 -22.46 -48.12
N GLY A 366 -20.68 -22.76 -49.10
CA GLY A 366 -20.87 -23.86 -50.06
C GLY A 366 -21.97 -23.58 -51.10
N LEU A 367 -22.30 -22.32 -51.36
CA LEU A 367 -23.30 -21.89 -52.34
C LEU A 367 -22.69 -21.84 -53.76
N SER A 368 -23.40 -22.43 -54.71
CA SER A 368 -23.13 -22.26 -56.15
C SER A 368 -24.19 -21.34 -56.75
N PHE A 369 -23.79 -20.18 -57.23
CA PHE A 369 -24.72 -19.19 -57.80
C PHE A 369 -25.19 -19.62 -59.20
N LEU A 370 -26.50 -19.57 -59.43
CA LEU A 370 -27.08 -19.82 -60.74
C LEU A 370 -26.91 -18.57 -61.64
N PRO A 371 -26.59 -18.72 -62.93
CA PRO A 371 -26.43 -17.58 -63.86
C PRO A 371 -27.72 -16.79 -64.13
N SER A 372 -28.89 -17.34 -63.78
CA SER A 372 -30.21 -16.80 -64.11
C SER A 372 -30.76 -15.77 -63.11
N ALA A 373 -30.06 -15.49 -62.01
CA ALA A 373 -30.48 -14.54 -60.98
C ALA A 373 -29.28 -13.79 -60.37
N GLU A 374 -29.51 -12.63 -59.76
CA GLU A 374 -28.42 -11.86 -59.14
C GLU A 374 -27.84 -12.59 -57.91
N PRO A 375 -26.50 -12.75 -57.80
CA PRO A 375 -25.86 -13.44 -56.68
C PRO A 375 -26.19 -12.86 -55.30
N GLU A 376 -26.40 -11.54 -55.21
CA GLU A 376 -26.78 -10.85 -53.97
C GLU A 376 -28.14 -11.33 -53.45
N GLN A 377 -29.12 -11.42 -54.34
CA GLN A 377 -30.47 -11.88 -53.99
C GLN A 377 -30.44 -13.37 -53.63
N GLN A 378 -29.71 -14.19 -54.38
CA GLN A 378 -29.55 -15.62 -54.07
C GLN A 378 -28.92 -15.86 -52.68
N LEU A 379 -27.91 -15.06 -52.31
CA LEU A 379 -27.29 -15.13 -50.99
C LEU A 379 -28.24 -14.64 -49.88
N ALA A 380 -28.99 -13.56 -50.12
CA ALA A 380 -29.98 -13.05 -49.18
C ALA A 380 -31.12 -14.06 -48.95
N ASP A 381 -31.68 -14.64 -50.01
CA ASP A 381 -32.73 -15.68 -49.95
C ASP A 381 -32.20 -16.92 -49.21
N TYR A 382 -30.92 -17.28 -49.42
CA TYR A 382 -30.29 -18.35 -48.66
C TYR A 382 -30.18 -18.01 -47.16
N LEU A 383 -29.74 -16.81 -46.81
CA LEU A 383 -29.50 -16.41 -45.42
C LEU A 383 -30.79 -16.06 -44.67
N GLN A 384 -31.87 -15.71 -45.36
CA GLN A 384 -33.16 -15.30 -44.78
C GLN A 384 -33.74 -16.32 -43.79
N THR A 385 -33.51 -17.61 -44.03
CA THR A 385 -34.02 -18.71 -43.21
C THR A 385 -32.90 -19.45 -42.45
N ARG A 386 -31.72 -18.83 -42.25
CA ARG A 386 -30.60 -19.39 -41.46
C ARG A 386 -30.39 -18.61 -40.17
N GLN A 387 -30.08 -19.33 -39.09
CA GLN A 387 -29.55 -18.80 -37.84
C GLN A 387 -28.05 -19.09 -37.74
N CYS A 388 -27.21 -18.25 -38.35
CA CYS A 388 -25.76 -18.43 -38.39
C CYS A 388 -24.97 -17.18 -37.97
N LEU A 389 -23.74 -17.40 -37.52
CA LEU A 389 -22.75 -16.36 -37.27
C LEU A 389 -21.81 -16.24 -38.47
N LEU A 390 -21.75 -15.06 -39.10
CA LEU A 390 -20.76 -14.75 -40.13
C LEU A 390 -19.67 -13.86 -39.54
N ILE A 391 -18.43 -14.35 -39.57
CA ILE A 391 -17.24 -13.61 -39.15
C ILE A 391 -16.58 -13.05 -40.41
N LEU A 392 -16.64 -11.72 -40.57
CA LEU A 392 -16.05 -11.01 -41.70
C LEU A 392 -14.72 -10.40 -41.27
N ASP A 393 -13.61 -11.01 -41.65
CA ASP A 393 -12.28 -10.56 -41.26
C ASP A 393 -11.70 -9.57 -42.27
N ASN A 394 -11.07 -8.48 -41.79
CA ASN A 394 -10.37 -7.46 -42.61
C ASN A 394 -11.33 -6.59 -43.46
N PHE A 395 -12.43 -6.11 -42.89
CA PHE A 395 -13.48 -5.37 -43.60
C PHE A 395 -13.14 -3.88 -43.90
N GLU A 396 -12.00 -3.36 -43.42
CA GLU A 396 -11.65 -1.93 -43.54
C GLU A 396 -11.71 -1.38 -44.98
N GLN A 397 -11.37 -2.18 -45.99
CA GLN A 397 -11.35 -1.75 -47.40
C GLN A 397 -12.77 -1.62 -47.98
N LEU A 398 -13.74 -2.34 -47.43
CA LEU A 398 -15.12 -2.44 -47.93
C LEU A 398 -16.12 -1.56 -47.18
N ALA A 399 -15.73 -0.98 -46.04
CA ALA A 399 -16.61 -0.19 -45.17
C ALA A 399 -17.26 1.06 -45.82
N GLY A 400 -16.82 1.47 -47.02
CA GLY A 400 -17.50 2.51 -47.80
C GLY A 400 -18.40 1.97 -48.93
N VAL A 401 -18.07 0.81 -49.49
CA VAL A 401 -18.64 0.31 -50.76
C VAL A 401 -19.67 -0.80 -50.53
N ALA A 402 -19.47 -1.65 -49.51
CA ALA A 402 -20.34 -2.78 -49.19
C ALA A 402 -21.39 -2.46 -48.11
N SER A 403 -21.43 -1.21 -47.64
CA SER A 403 -22.28 -0.82 -46.51
C SER A 403 -23.80 -0.89 -46.80
N PRO A 404 -24.29 -0.43 -47.96
CA PRO A 404 -25.71 -0.58 -48.31
C PRO A 404 -26.15 -2.05 -48.37
N TRP A 405 -25.27 -2.94 -48.84
CA TRP A 405 -25.53 -4.37 -48.91
C TRP A 405 -25.62 -5.01 -47.52
N LEU A 406 -24.71 -4.67 -46.59
CA LEU A 406 -24.79 -5.16 -45.21
C LEU A 406 -26.07 -4.71 -44.50
N ALA A 407 -26.51 -3.47 -44.70
CA ALA A 407 -27.78 -2.99 -44.15
C ALA A 407 -28.96 -3.82 -44.66
N ARG A 408 -29.02 -4.03 -45.99
CA ARG A 408 -30.06 -4.85 -46.63
C ARG A 408 -30.00 -6.31 -46.19
N LEU A 409 -28.82 -6.87 -45.97
CA LEU A 409 -28.65 -8.23 -45.43
C LEU A 409 -29.20 -8.33 -43.99
N LEU A 410 -28.91 -7.34 -43.14
CA LEU A 410 -29.47 -7.28 -41.80
C LEU A 410 -31.00 -7.11 -41.83
N GLU A 411 -31.56 -6.40 -42.79
CA GLU A 411 -33.03 -6.29 -42.95
C GLU A 411 -33.66 -7.61 -43.42
N CYS A 412 -33.08 -8.28 -44.42
CA CYS A 412 -33.67 -9.47 -45.04
C CYS A 412 -33.44 -10.78 -44.25
N ALA A 413 -32.42 -10.86 -43.41
CA ALA A 413 -32.04 -12.10 -42.70
C ALA A 413 -32.00 -11.92 -41.17
N PRO A 414 -33.16 -11.87 -40.48
CA PRO A 414 -33.27 -11.45 -39.08
C PRO A 414 -32.45 -12.30 -38.08
N ASP A 415 -32.22 -13.57 -38.39
CA ASP A 415 -31.53 -14.51 -37.50
C ASP A 415 -30.02 -14.64 -37.78
N VAL A 416 -29.49 -13.86 -38.73
CA VAL A 416 -28.05 -13.79 -39.02
C VAL A 416 -27.38 -12.75 -38.12
N LYS A 417 -26.25 -13.15 -37.53
CA LYS A 417 -25.34 -12.26 -36.80
C LYS A 417 -24.04 -12.04 -37.55
N LEU A 418 -23.58 -10.80 -37.54
CA LEU A 418 -22.34 -10.37 -38.16
C LEU A 418 -21.32 -9.98 -37.09
N LEU A 419 -20.17 -10.66 -37.09
CA LEU A 419 -18.99 -10.28 -36.33
C LEU A 419 -17.91 -9.79 -37.30
N VAL A 420 -17.70 -8.48 -37.35
CA VAL A 420 -16.76 -7.87 -38.28
C VAL A 420 -15.47 -7.53 -37.55
N THR A 421 -14.32 -7.88 -38.13
CA THR A 421 -13.03 -7.33 -37.70
C THR A 421 -12.62 -6.22 -38.66
N SER A 422 -12.29 -5.06 -38.10
CA SER A 422 -11.91 -3.89 -38.90
C SER A 422 -10.89 -3.03 -38.15
N ARG A 423 -10.04 -2.32 -38.89
CA ARG A 423 -9.21 -1.25 -38.32
C ARG A 423 -9.99 0.04 -38.08
N ARG A 424 -11.14 0.18 -38.73
CA ARG A 424 -12.01 1.37 -38.59
C ARG A 424 -13.44 1.03 -38.21
N ARG A 425 -14.10 1.96 -37.54
CA ARG A 425 -15.56 1.90 -37.35
C ARG A 425 -16.27 1.92 -38.70
N LEU A 426 -17.35 1.16 -38.82
CA LEU A 426 -18.15 1.09 -40.04
C LEU A 426 -19.17 2.24 -40.14
N ASN A 427 -19.50 2.86 -39.01
CA ASN A 427 -20.46 3.96 -38.85
C ASN A 427 -21.91 3.60 -39.21
N PHE A 428 -22.38 2.40 -38.84
CA PHE A 428 -23.80 2.05 -38.93
C PHE A 428 -24.57 2.42 -37.67
N ALA A 429 -25.84 2.77 -37.81
CA ALA A 429 -26.72 3.04 -36.67
C ALA A 429 -26.92 1.80 -35.76
N ALA A 430 -26.93 0.61 -36.35
CA ALA A 430 -27.06 -0.67 -35.64
C ALA A 430 -25.71 -1.29 -35.23
N GLU A 431 -24.59 -0.56 -35.38
CA GLU A 431 -23.25 -1.07 -35.07
C GLU A 431 -22.96 -1.06 -33.56
N HIS A 432 -22.60 -2.21 -33.02
CA HIS A 432 -22.03 -2.31 -31.68
C HIS A 432 -20.51 -2.48 -31.77
N VAL A 433 -19.77 -1.43 -31.40
CA VAL A 433 -18.31 -1.40 -31.49
C VAL A 433 -17.68 -1.90 -30.19
N LEU A 434 -16.82 -2.91 -30.29
CA LEU A 434 -15.91 -3.32 -29.21
C LEU A 434 -14.48 -2.92 -29.59
N SER A 435 -13.92 -1.95 -28.86
CA SER A 435 -12.52 -1.54 -29.03
C SER A 435 -11.59 -2.60 -28.45
N VAL A 436 -10.59 -3.02 -29.24
CA VAL A 436 -9.59 -4.03 -28.88
C VAL A 436 -8.24 -3.34 -28.76
N GLU A 437 -7.76 -3.18 -27.52
CA GLU A 437 -6.52 -2.49 -27.16
C GLU A 437 -5.37 -3.48 -26.91
N GLY A 438 -4.18 -3.00 -26.54
CA GLY A 438 -3.05 -3.88 -26.16
C GLY A 438 -3.33 -4.75 -24.93
N LEU A 439 -2.56 -5.83 -24.75
CA LEU A 439 -2.61 -6.65 -23.54
C LEU A 439 -2.13 -5.85 -22.31
N SER A 440 -2.62 -6.20 -21.13
CA SER A 440 -2.22 -5.58 -19.85
C SER A 440 -0.69 -5.60 -19.68
N CYS A 441 -0.08 -4.45 -19.34
CA CYS A 441 1.38 -4.29 -19.20
C CYS A 441 1.83 -3.80 -17.81
N PRO A 442 3.07 -4.10 -17.38
CA PRO A 442 3.64 -3.57 -16.14
C PRO A 442 3.89 -2.06 -16.22
N GLY A 443 3.70 -1.33 -15.11
CA GLY A 443 4.01 0.11 -15.00
C GLY A 443 5.53 0.41 -14.94
N ALA A 444 5.89 1.70 -14.93
CA ALA A 444 7.29 2.15 -14.92
C ALA A 444 7.97 2.11 -13.53
N GLU A 445 7.23 2.28 -12.44
CA GLU A 445 7.77 2.47 -11.08
C GLU A 445 7.65 1.24 -10.16
N ILE A 446 8.05 0.06 -10.65
CA ILE A 446 7.73 -1.16 -9.91
C ILE A 446 8.98 -2.01 -9.63
N ASN A 447 9.52 -1.86 -8.40
CA ASN A 447 10.33 -2.87 -7.73
C ASN A 447 9.41 -4.02 -7.25
N GLN A 448 8.84 -4.80 -8.16
CA GLN A 448 8.01 -5.96 -7.85
C GLN A 448 8.86 -7.23 -7.78
N PRO A 449 8.52 -8.20 -6.92
CA PRO A 449 9.19 -9.48 -6.88
C PRO A 449 8.99 -10.26 -8.20
N PRO A 450 9.94 -11.13 -8.61
CA PRO A 450 9.98 -11.74 -9.95
C PRO A 450 8.70 -12.46 -10.41
N GLY A 451 7.95 -13.06 -9.47
CA GLY A 451 6.70 -13.77 -9.78
C GLY A 451 5.49 -12.88 -10.11
N ALA A 452 5.54 -11.57 -9.80
CA ALA A 452 4.41 -10.67 -10.01
C ALA A 452 4.23 -10.27 -11.49
N LEU A 453 5.32 -10.26 -12.29
CA LEU A 453 5.27 -9.87 -13.70
C LEU A 453 4.48 -10.85 -14.58
N LEU A 454 4.45 -12.13 -14.22
CA LEU A 454 3.65 -13.15 -14.92
C LEU A 454 2.13 -12.96 -14.76
N SER A 455 1.68 -12.04 -13.91
CA SER A 455 0.26 -11.66 -13.86
C SER A 455 -0.19 -10.85 -15.08
N PHE A 456 0.75 -10.19 -15.78
CA PHE A 456 0.46 -9.39 -16.96
C PHE A 456 0.39 -10.26 -18.22
N ALA A 457 -0.71 -10.15 -18.96
CA ALA A 457 -0.93 -10.94 -20.18
C ALA A 457 0.14 -10.70 -21.27
N SER A 458 0.71 -9.49 -21.36
CA SER A 458 1.80 -9.18 -22.30
C SER A 458 3.09 -9.95 -21.98
N VAL A 459 3.46 -10.01 -20.69
CA VAL A 459 4.64 -10.75 -20.20
C VAL A 459 4.44 -12.25 -20.42
N ARG A 460 3.25 -12.78 -20.10
CA ARG A 460 2.92 -14.19 -20.36
C ARG A 460 3.05 -14.55 -21.84
N LEU A 461 2.55 -13.68 -22.72
CA LEU A 461 2.66 -13.89 -24.16
C LEU A 461 4.13 -13.85 -24.61
N PHE A 462 4.94 -12.92 -24.11
CA PHE A 462 6.37 -12.85 -24.42
C PHE A 462 7.09 -14.14 -24.02
N VAL A 463 6.92 -14.58 -22.77
CA VAL A 463 7.55 -15.79 -22.22
C VAL A 463 7.14 -17.03 -23.02
N GLU A 464 5.84 -17.21 -23.28
CA GLU A 464 5.37 -18.38 -24.04
C GLU A 464 5.92 -18.42 -25.47
N ARG A 465 6.12 -17.26 -26.11
CA ARG A 465 6.66 -17.16 -27.47
C ARG A 465 8.18 -17.32 -27.49
N ALA A 466 8.87 -16.77 -26.50
CA ALA A 466 10.32 -16.92 -26.31
C ALA A 466 10.69 -18.39 -26.05
N GLN A 467 9.92 -19.11 -25.23
CA GLN A 467 10.12 -20.54 -24.94
C GLN A 467 10.00 -21.46 -26.17
N ARG A 468 9.23 -21.05 -27.18
CA ARG A 468 9.12 -21.80 -28.45
C ARG A 468 10.33 -21.63 -29.36
N ARG A 469 11.16 -20.61 -29.11
CA ARG A 469 12.38 -20.28 -29.87
C ARG A 469 13.61 -20.76 -29.13
N LEU A 470 13.80 -20.26 -27.91
CA LEU A 470 14.89 -20.68 -27.03
C LEU A 470 14.39 -21.69 -26.00
N THR A 471 14.78 -22.96 -26.19
CA THR A 471 14.45 -24.04 -25.26
C THR A 471 15.12 -23.77 -23.91
N GLY A 472 14.32 -23.61 -22.84
CA GLY A 472 14.82 -23.29 -21.49
C GLY A 472 14.78 -21.81 -21.11
N PHE A 473 14.16 -20.94 -21.93
CA PHE A 473 13.93 -19.55 -21.54
C PHE A 473 13.01 -19.45 -20.30
N GLU A 474 13.51 -18.85 -19.23
CA GLU A 474 12.76 -18.56 -18.00
C GLU A 474 12.87 -17.06 -17.65
N LEU A 475 11.82 -16.53 -17.01
CA LEU A 475 11.82 -15.15 -16.51
C LEU A 475 12.58 -15.11 -15.18
N ASP A 476 13.73 -14.42 -15.15
CA ASP A 476 14.63 -14.37 -13.99
C ASP A 476 14.92 -12.93 -13.54
N ALA A 477 15.74 -12.77 -12.51
CA ALA A 477 16.08 -11.45 -11.95
C ALA A 477 16.85 -10.55 -12.92
N GLU A 478 17.55 -11.11 -13.91
CA GLU A 478 18.38 -10.37 -14.86
C GLU A 478 17.57 -9.88 -16.06
N ASN A 479 16.65 -10.69 -16.57
CA ASN A 479 15.89 -10.37 -17.79
C ASN A 479 14.52 -9.72 -17.52
N GLN A 480 13.97 -9.82 -16.30
CA GLN A 480 12.62 -9.34 -15.96
C GLN A 480 12.38 -7.86 -16.26
N ALA A 481 13.35 -7.00 -15.96
CA ALA A 481 13.23 -5.55 -16.15
C ALA A 481 13.17 -5.21 -17.65
N ALA A 482 13.96 -5.93 -18.45
CA ALA A 482 14.01 -5.77 -19.90
C ALA A 482 12.75 -6.32 -20.57
N VAL A 483 12.23 -7.48 -20.16
CA VAL A 483 10.95 -8.03 -20.66
C VAL A 483 9.79 -7.10 -20.35
N ALA A 484 9.76 -6.54 -19.14
CA ALA A 484 8.77 -5.52 -18.77
C ALA A 484 8.90 -4.25 -19.64
N ALA A 485 10.13 -3.82 -19.93
CA ALA A 485 10.39 -2.68 -20.82
C ALA A 485 9.92 -2.95 -22.26
N ILE A 486 10.20 -4.14 -22.83
CA ILE A 486 9.71 -4.55 -24.15
C ILE A 486 8.18 -4.51 -24.20
N CYS A 487 7.52 -5.12 -23.21
CA CYS A 487 6.05 -5.13 -23.16
C CYS A 487 5.46 -3.73 -23.06
N ARG A 488 6.10 -2.82 -22.32
CA ARG A 488 5.72 -1.40 -22.23
C ARG A 488 5.94 -0.64 -23.54
N LEU A 489 7.11 -0.79 -24.17
CA LEU A 489 7.43 -0.13 -25.45
C LEU A 489 6.42 -0.50 -26.55
N LEU A 490 5.94 -1.74 -26.51
CA LEU A 490 4.95 -2.27 -27.43
C LEU A 490 3.51 -2.05 -26.96
N GLU A 491 3.32 -1.41 -25.79
CA GLU A 491 2.07 -1.28 -25.01
C GLU A 491 1.15 -2.50 -25.09
N GLY A 492 1.73 -3.70 -25.03
CA GLY A 492 0.95 -4.93 -25.02
C GLY A 492 0.43 -5.40 -26.39
N LEU A 493 0.85 -4.80 -27.52
CA LEU A 493 0.45 -5.26 -28.84
C LEU A 493 0.93 -6.70 -29.09
N PRO A 494 0.01 -7.68 -29.24
CA PRO A 494 0.39 -9.09 -29.35
C PRO A 494 1.37 -9.39 -30.48
N LEU A 495 1.17 -8.78 -31.65
CA LEU A 495 2.07 -9.00 -32.79
C LEU A 495 3.48 -8.45 -32.53
N GLY A 496 3.58 -7.25 -31.95
CA GLY A 496 4.88 -6.67 -31.60
C GLY A 496 5.63 -7.54 -30.59
N ILE A 497 4.90 -8.09 -29.61
CA ILE A 497 5.47 -8.99 -28.60
C ILE A 497 5.94 -10.30 -29.23
N GLU A 498 5.16 -10.87 -30.17
CA GLU A 498 5.54 -12.07 -30.90
C GLU A 498 6.80 -11.87 -31.75
N LEU A 499 6.94 -10.71 -32.40
CA LEU A 499 8.12 -10.35 -33.18
C LEU A 499 9.34 -10.15 -32.27
N ALA A 500 9.19 -9.42 -31.15
CA ALA A 500 10.26 -9.19 -30.19
C ALA A 500 10.76 -10.50 -29.55
N ALA A 501 9.84 -11.38 -29.17
CA ALA A 501 10.17 -12.70 -28.63
C ALA A 501 10.86 -13.62 -29.65
N GLY A 502 10.75 -13.32 -30.95
CA GLY A 502 11.45 -14.06 -32.00
C GLY A 502 12.97 -13.86 -32.00
N TRP A 503 13.48 -12.80 -31.37
CA TRP A 503 14.89 -12.42 -31.39
C TRP A 503 15.72 -12.95 -30.22
N VAL A 504 15.08 -13.64 -29.26
CA VAL A 504 15.75 -14.10 -28.02
C VAL A 504 16.84 -15.16 -28.24
N GLU A 505 16.89 -15.79 -29.41
CA GLU A 505 18.00 -16.67 -29.81
C GLU A 505 19.29 -15.90 -30.14
N SER A 506 19.16 -14.65 -30.61
CA SER A 506 20.27 -13.87 -31.18
C SER A 506 20.63 -12.63 -30.36
N TYR A 507 19.74 -12.15 -29.49
CA TYR A 507 19.91 -10.92 -28.70
C TYR A 507 19.44 -11.10 -27.26
N ARG A 508 20.07 -10.40 -26.32
CA ARG A 508 19.59 -10.30 -24.95
C ARG A 508 18.35 -9.41 -24.87
N CYS A 509 17.49 -9.63 -23.88
CA CYS A 509 16.25 -8.86 -23.75
C CYS A 509 16.50 -7.34 -23.55
N ASP A 510 17.58 -6.94 -22.88
CA ASP A 510 17.94 -5.54 -22.71
C ASP A 510 18.39 -4.88 -24.03
N GLU A 511 19.08 -5.63 -24.88
CA GLU A 511 19.45 -5.21 -26.23
C GLU A 511 18.22 -5.10 -27.14
N ILE A 512 17.29 -6.05 -27.05
CA ILE A 512 16.00 -6.01 -27.76
C ILE A 512 15.19 -4.78 -27.35
N ALA A 513 15.08 -4.49 -26.04
CA ALA A 513 14.39 -3.30 -25.55
C ALA A 513 15.01 -2.01 -26.08
N THR A 514 16.34 -1.94 -26.12
CA THR A 514 17.10 -0.79 -26.63
C THR A 514 16.93 -0.64 -28.14
N ALA A 515 16.97 -1.74 -28.90
CA ALA A 515 16.79 -1.70 -30.35
C ALA A 515 15.37 -1.25 -30.72
N ILE A 516 14.34 -1.75 -30.03
CA ILE A 516 12.94 -1.33 -30.24
C ILE A 516 12.75 0.16 -29.92
N SER A 517 13.39 0.67 -28.86
CA SER A 517 13.26 2.09 -28.50
C SER A 517 13.93 3.04 -29.50
N GLN A 518 14.90 2.54 -30.29
CA GLN A 518 15.61 3.29 -31.32
C GLN A 518 14.95 3.20 -32.69
N SER A 519 14.49 2.02 -33.12
CA SER A 519 13.81 1.84 -34.41
C SER A 519 12.90 0.61 -34.44
N LEU A 520 11.68 0.81 -34.96
CA LEU A 520 10.72 -0.27 -35.23
C LEU A 520 11.13 -1.17 -36.40
N ASP A 521 12.12 -0.78 -37.21
CA ASP A 521 12.64 -1.59 -38.31
C ASP A 521 13.31 -2.88 -37.80
N PHE A 522 13.73 -2.90 -36.53
CA PHE A 522 14.24 -4.08 -35.84
C PHE A 522 13.19 -5.20 -35.73
N LEU A 523 11.90 -4.87 -35.65
CA LEU A 523 10.80 -5.85 -35.57
C LEU A 523 10.38 -6.34 -36.96
N ALA A 524 11.32 -6.86 -37.73
CA ALA A 524 11.10 -7.51 -39.02
C ALA A 524 11.43 -9.01 -38.93
N THR A 525 10.73 -9.87 -39.67
CA THR A 525 10.97 -11.33 -39.63
C THR A 525 10.79 -11.97 -41.01
N ASP A 526 11.68 -12.92 -41.37
CA ASP A 526 11.68 -13.70 -42.62
C ASP A 526 10.84 -14.99 -42.55
N MET A 527 9.80 -15.05 -41.71
CA MET A 527 8.94 -16.24 -41.58
C MET A 527 8.17 -16.49 -42.89
N PRO A 528 8.34 -17.66 -43.55
CA PRO A 528 7.69 -17.96 -44.84
C PRO A 528 6.17 -17.97 -44.75
N ASP A 529 5.64 -18.37 -43.59
CA ASP A 529 4.22 -18.65 -43.36
C ASP A 529 3.42 -17.41 -42.94
N ALA A 530 4.08 -16.26 -42.72
CA ALA A 530 3.44 -15.01 -42.36
C ALA A 530 3.11 -14.16 -43.61
N PRO A 531 1.86 -13.65 -43.76
CA PRO A 531 1.49 -12.77 -44.86
C PRO A 531 2.45 -11.58 -44.96
N PRO A 532 2.83 -11.11 -46.17
CA PRO A 532 3.80 -10.01 -46.35
C PRO A 532 3.53 -8.76 -45.51
N ARG A 533 2.25 -8.48 -45.23
CA ARG A 533 1.77 -7.33 -44.44
C ARG A 533 1.95 -7.47 -42.91
N GLN A 534 2.28 -8.65 -42.41
CA GLN A 534 2.50 -8.95 -40.98
C GLN A 534 3.97 -9.31 -40.68
N ARG A 535 4.87 -9.15 -41.65
CA ARG A 535 6.30 -9.46 -41.53
C ARG A 535 7.09 -8.43 -40.73
N SER A 536 6.57 -7.22 -40.57
CA SER A 536 7.13 -6.22 -39.66
C SER A 536 6.05 -5.31 -39.06
N MET A 537 6.31 -4.73 -37.89
CA MET A 537 5.40 -3.72 -37.31
C MET A 537 5.23 -2.51 -38.24
N ARG A 538 6.29 -2.12 -38.96
CA ARG A 538 6.24 -1.03 -39.93
C ARG A 538 5.31 -1.32 -41.11
N ALA A 539 5.37 -2.53 -41.69
CA ALA A 539 4.50 -2.92 -42.80
C ALA A 539 2.99 -2.88 -42.42
N VAL A 540 2.68 -3.15 -41.14
CA VAL A 540 1.31 -3.06 -40.61
C VAL A 540 0.79 -1.62 -40.60
N PHE A 541 1.64 -0.66 -40.22
CA PHE A 541 1.28 0.77 -40.18
C PHE A 541 1.39 1.45 -41.55
N ASP A 542 2.33 1.08 -42.40
CA ASP A 542 2.45 1.59 -43.78
C ASP A 542 1.13 1.39 -44.56
N HIS A 543 0.49 0.24 -44.38
CA HIS A 543 -0.81 -0.02 -44.99
C HIS A 543 -1.93 0.87 -44.43
N SER A 544 -1.96 1.08 -43.10
CA SER A 544 -2.92 2.02 -42.48
C SER A 544 -2.65 3.47 -42.88
N TRP A 545 -1.39 3.83 -43.09
CA TRP A 545 -0.97 5.15 -43.56
C TRP A 545 -1.41 5.42 -45.01
N GLN A 546 -1.32 4.41 -45.88
CA GLN A 546 -1.77 4.50 -47.28
C GLN A 546 -3.28 4.76 -47.41
N LEU A 547 -4.09 4.36 -46.43
CA LEU A 547 -5.54 4.61 -46.40
C LEU A 547 -5.93 6.03 -45.96
N LEU A 548 -4.98 6.83 -45.44
CA LEU A 548 -5.22 8.21 -45.03
C LEU A 548 -5.08 9.18 -46.21
N GLY A 549 -5.90 10.23 -46.20
CA GLY A 549 -5.72 11.39 -47.07
C GLY A 549 -4.45 12.19 -46.74
N GLU A 550 -4.00 13.06 -47.65
CA GLU A 550 -2.75 13.82 -47.48
C GLU A 550 -2.76 14.75 -46.25
N GLU A 551 -3.91 15.38 -45.98
CA GLU A 551 -4.11 16.21 -44.79
C GLU A 551 -4.08 15.39 -43.49
N GLU A 552 -4.72 14.23 -43.46
CA GLU A 552 -4.76 13.32 -42.30
C GLU A 552 -3.39 12.75 -41.97
N ARG A 553 -2.59 12.38 -43.00
CA ARG A 553 -1.18 11.98 -42.84
C ARG A 553 -0.36 13.09 -42.20
N THR A 554 -0.62 14.34 -42.56
CA THR A 554 0.09 15.50 -42.01
C THR A 554 -0.26 15.72 -40.55
N VAL A 555 -1.54 15.64 -40.19
CA VAL A 555 -1.97 15.71 -38.79
C VAL A 555 -1.39 14.56 -37.97
N LEU A 556 -1.45 13.32 -38.47
CA LEU A 556 -0.93 12.16 -37.75
C LEU A 556 0.60 12.23 -37.54
N ALA A 557 1.37 12.67 -38.54
CA ALA A 557 2.80 12.92 -38.38
C ALA A 557 3.09 13.95 -37.27
N GLN A 558 2.32 15.04 -37.23
CA GLN A 558 2.50 16.07 -36.21
C GLN A 558 2.01 15.63 -34.83
N PHE A 559 1.08 14.69 -34.73
CA PHE A 559 0.67 14.10 -33.44
C PHE A 559 1.79 13.32 -32.76
N ALA A 560 2.83 12.91 -33.49
CA ALA A 560 4.02 12.30 -32.91
C ALA A 560 4.78 13.20 -31.90
N LEU A 561 4.50 14.51 -31.93
CA LEU A 561 5.06 15.49 -31.01
C LEU A 561 4.48 15.36 -29.60
N PHE A 562 3.26 14.87 -29.47
CA PHE A 562 2.63 14.68 -28.16
C PHE A 562 3.23 13.46 -27.45
N HIS A 563 3.62 13.65 -26.20
CA HIS A 563 4.11 12.60 -25.32
C HIS A 563 3.02 12.33 -24.29
N GLY A 564 2.39 11.16 -24.38
CA GLY A 564 1.19 10.82 -23.63
C GLY A 564 -0.07 11.55 -24.13
N ALA A 565 -1.13 11.50 -23.32
CA ALA A 565 -2.43 12.03 -23.70
C ALA A 565 -2.44 13.56 -23.83
N PHE A 566 -3.17 14.09 -24.81
CA PHE A 566 -3.28 15.51 -25.14
C PHE A 566 -4.74 15.93 -25.35
N SER A 567 -5.05 17.20 -25.11
CA SER A 567 -6.41 17.73 -25.32
C SER A 567 -6.70 18.02 -26.79
N ARG A 568 -7.98 18.06 -27.15
CA ARG A 568 -8.43 18.54 -28.47
C ARG A 568 -7.90 19.94 -28.76
N GLU A 569 -7.93 20.82 -27.76
CA GLU A 569 -7.49 22.21 -27.87
C GLU A 569 -5.99 22.28 -28.15
N ALA A 570 -5.18 21.41 -27.53
CA ALA A 570 -3.74 21.29 -27.81
C ALA A 570 -3.48 20.77 -29.23
N ALA A 571 -4.21 19.73 -29.67
CA ALA A 571 -4.13 19.20 -31.03
C ALA A 571 -4.40 20.29 -32.08
N MET A 572 -5.48 21.04 -31.90
CA MET A 572 -5.85 22.14 -32.80
C MET A 572 -4.81 23.26 -32.81
N ALA A 573 -4.35 23.71 -31.64
CA ALA A 573 -3.41 24.82 -31.54
C ALA A 573 -2.02 24.50 -32.09
N ILE A 574 -1.54 23.26 -31.91
CA ILE A 574 -0.17 22.87 -32.28
C ILE A 574 -0.11 22.40 -33.74
N THR A 575 -1.11 21.64 -34.20
CA THR A 575 -1.06 21.01 -35.53
C THR A 575 -2.00 21.66 -36.55
N GLY A 576 -2.89 22.55 -36.13
CA GLY A 576 -3.94 23.11 -36.99
C GLY A 576 -5.02 22.09 -37.38
N ALA A 577 -5.09 20.95 -36.70
CA ALA A 577 -6.05 19.90 -37.01
C ALA A 577 -7.49 20.38 -36.78
N THR A 578 -8.40 20.02 -37.68
CA THR A 578 -9.84 20.28 -37.51
C THR A 578 -10.51 19.11 -36.76
N PRO A 579 -11.60 19.34 -36.02
CA PRO A 579 -12.32 18.25 -35.34
C PRO A 579 -12.70 17.05 -36.24
N PRO A 580 -13.10 17.24 -37.52
CA PRO A 580 -13.31 16.12 -38.45
C PRO A 580 -12.05 15.29 -38.71
N GLN A 581 -10.88 15.91 -38.90
CA GLN A 581 -9.62 15.19 -39.11
C GLN A 581 -9.20 14.38 -37.88
N ILE A 582 -9.36 14.94 -36.67
CA ILE A 582 -9.11 14.21 -35.42
C ILE A 582 -10.05 13.00 -35.32
N THR A 583 -11.33 13.21 -35.62
CA THR A 583 -12.35 12.15 -35.62
C THR A 583 -12.04 11.07 -36.66
N ALA A 584 -11.53 11.44 -37.84
CA ALA A 584 -11.11 10.49 -38.86
C ALA A 584 -9.94 9.60 -38.37
N LEU A 585 -8.93 10.19 -37.72
CA LEU A 585 -7.81 9.45 -37.14
C LEU A 585 -8.24 8.52 -35.98
N VAL A 586 -9.21 8.96 -35.17
CA VAL A 586 -9.83 8.12 -34.13
C VAL A 586 -10.62 6.97 -34.77
N ASN A 587 -11.41 7.26 -35.80
CA ASN A 587 -12.16 6.25 -36.53
C ASN A 587 -11.25 5.23 -37.21
N GLN A 588 -10.02 5.59 -37.60
CA GLN A 588 -8.98 4.71 -38.15
C GLN A 588 -8.22 3.91 -37.08
N SER A 589 -8.55 4.08 -35.79
CA SER A 589 -7.84 3.49 -34.65
C SER A 589 -6.34 3.82 -34.56
N LEU A 590 -5.91 4.93 -35.18
CA LEU A 590 -4.54 5.44 -35.10
C LEU A 590 -4.37 6.41 -33.91
N VAL A 591 -5.48 6.97 -33.43
CA VAL A 591 -5.57 7.82 -32.25
C VAL A 591 -6.63 7.26 -31.31
N ARG A 592 -6.34 7.19 -30.01
CA ARG A 592 -7.25 6.70 -28.97
C ARG A 592 -7.95 7.87 -28.29
N VAL A 593 -9.14 7.61 -27.73
CA VAL A 593 -9.83 8.56 -26.84
C VAL A 593 -9.52 8.14 -25.40
N ALA A 594 -8.67 8.90 -24.72
CA ALA A 594 -8.27 8.62 -23.33
C ALA A 594 -9.36 9.05 -22.33
N ALA A 595 -10.01 10.18 -22.61
CA ALA A 595 -11.15 10.71 -21.86
C ALA A 595 -11.96 11.60 -22.80
N PRO A 596 -13.21 11.99 -22.46
CA PRO A 596 -13.96 12.96 -23.25
C PRO A 596 -13.12 14.23 -23.51
N GLY A 597 -12.80 14.50 -24.79
CA GLY A 597 -11.98 15.64 -25.20
C GLY A 597 -10.45 15.47 -25.09
N ARG A 598 -9.96 14.32 -24.60
CA ARG A 598 -8.52 13.98 -24.58
C ARG A 598 -8.24 12.75 -25.44
N PHE A 599 -7.16 12.85 -26.19
CA PHE A 599 -6.70 11.85 -27.13
C PHE A 599 -5.32 11.34 -26.73
N ASP A 600 -4.95 10.17 -27.23
CA ASP A 600 -3.63 9.60 -26.99
C ASP A 600 -3.17 8.81 -28.20
N LEU A 601 -1.85 8.76 -28.43
CA LEU A 601 -1.24 7.94 -29.46
C LEU A 601 -0.56 6.76 -28.79
N HIS A 602 -0.80 5.58 -29.34
CA HIS A 602 0.00 4.42 -28.99
C HIS A 602 1.47 4.68 -29.35
N GLU A 603 2.41 4.37 -28.45
CA GLU A 603 3.84 4.69 -28.57
C GLU A 603 4.44 4.19 -29.90
N VAL A 604 4.10 2.98 -30.32
CA VAL A 604 4.51 2.42 -31.61
C VAL A 604 3.97 3.24 -32.80
N VAL A 605 2.72 3.71 -32.75
CA VAL A 605 2.13 4.58 -33.78
C VAL A 605 2.81 5.96 -33.74
N ARG A 606 3.11 6.47 -32.55
CA ARG A 606 3.84 7.73 -32.35
C ARG A 606 5.23 7.67 -32.97
N GLN A 607 5.99 6.60 -32.73
CA GLN A 607 7.31 6.38 -33.32
C GLN A 607 7.24 6.24 -34.85
N PHE A 608 6.27 5.50 -35.37
CA PHE A 608 6.02 5.39 -36.81
C PHE A 608 5.72 6.76 -37.43
N ALA A 609 4.81 7.53 -36.82
CA ALA A 609 4.46 8.88 -37.25
C ALA A 609 5.64 9.87 -37.13
N ALA A 610 6.51 9.71 -36.12
CA ALA A 610 7.71 10.51 -35.94
C ALA A 610 8.72 10.32 -37.10
N GLY A 611 8.84 9.09 -37.62
CA GLY A 611 9.67 8.79 -38.79
C GLY A 611 9.23 9.60 -40.03
N HIS A 612 7.93 9.61 -40.31
CA HIS A 612 7.37 10.41 -41.40
C HIS A 612 7.42 11.91 -41.15
N LEU A 613 7.32 12.36 -39.90
CA LEU A 613 7.55 13.77 -39.53
C LEU A 613 8.99 14.19 -39.84
N ALA A 614 9.98 13.35 -39.53
CA ALA A 614 11.39 13.62 -39.80
C ALA A 614 11.71 13.61 -41.31
N GLU A 615 11.14 12.68 -42.09
CA GLU A 615 11.26 12.65 -43.56
C GLU A 615 10.70 13.92 -44.20
N ARG A 616 9.52 14.36 -43.76
CA ARG A 616 8.89 15.60 -44.25
C ARG A 616 9.66 16.84 -43.82
N GLY A 617 10.17 16.89 -42.59
CA GLY A 617 11.03 17.98 -42.11
C GLY A 617 12.27 18.21 -43.00
N ARG A 618 12.83 17.14 -43.57
CA ARG A 618 13.94 17.22 -44.55
C ARG A 618 13.50 17.79 -45.91
N GLN A 619 12.24 17.63 -46.30
CA GLN A 619 11.68 18.12 -47.56
C GLN A 619 11.25 19.60 -47.51
N TYR A 620 10.94 20.12 -46.32
CA TYR A 620 10.45 21.50 -46.12
C TYR A 620 11.53 22.50 -45.65
N ALA A 621 12.82 22.23 -45.88
CA ALA A 621 13.93 23.12 -45.51
C ALA A 621 13.96 24.50 -46.23
N ALA A 622 12.86 24.92 -46.87
CA ALA A 622 12.69 26.22 -47.48
C ALA A 622 11.34 26.87 -47.09
N GLY A 623 11.28 27.46 -45.90
CA GLY A 623 10.73 28.82 -45.78
C GLY A 623 9.28 29.08 -45.35
N GLN A 624 8.49 28.17 -44.78
CA GLN A 624 7.16 28.55 -44.23
C GLN A 624 6.76 27.81 -42.93
N GLN A 625 6.40 28.61 -41.92
CA GLN A 625 5.96 28.31 -40.54
C GLN A 625 7.01 27.83 -39.52
N PRO A 626 6.91 28.25 -38.24
CA PRO A 626 7.75 27.72 -37.17
C PRO A 626 7.57 26.19 -37.10
N PRO A 627 8.66 25.42 -36.91
CA PRO A 627 8.59 23.96 -36.85
C PRO A 627 7.51 23.53 -35.85
N ALA A 628 6.71 22.50 -36.18
CA ALA A 628 5.61 22.06 -35.31
C ALA A 628 6.07 21.74 -33.85
N ARG A 629 7.36 21.38 -33.65
CA ARG A 629 8.01 21.25 -32.34
C ARG A 629 8.03 22.55 -31.53
N GLU A 630 8.31 23.68 -32.16
CA GLU A 630 8.30 24.99 -31.51
C GLU A 630 6.89 25.38 -31.06
N ARG A 631 5.87 25.11 -31.90
CA ARG A 631 4.46 25.34 -31.50
C ARG A 631 4.05 24.47 -30.32
N HIS A 632 4.46 23.20 -30.29
CA HIS A 632 4.25 22.30 -29.15
C HIS A 632 4.88 22.87 -27.88
N ALA A 633 6.16 23.24 -27.94
CA ALA A 633 6.86 23.79 -26.78
C ALA A 633 6.23 25.10 -26.29
N CYS A 634 5.95 26.04 -27.19
CA CYS A 634 5.29 27.30 -26.86
C CYS A 634 3.91 27.10 -26.24
N TYR A 635 3.10 26.15 -26.75
CA TYR A 635 1.79 25.86 -26.19
C TYR A 635 1.90 25.36 -24.75
N TYR A 636 2.69 24.32 -24.49
CA TYR A 636 2.75 23.71 -23.15
C TYR A 636 3.47 24.59 -22.12
N LEU A 637 4.53 25.31 -22.52
CA LEU A 637 5.19 26.27 -21.63
C LEU A 637 4.30 27.48 -21.33
N SER A 638 3.54 27.99 -22.31
CA SER A 638 2.58 29.07 -22.05
C SER A 638 1.42 28.63 -21.15
N GLN A 639 0.91 27.42 -21.34
CA GLN A 639 -0.10 26.84 -20.44
C GLN A 639 0.45 26.70 -19.02
N LEU A 640 1.68 26.21 -18.85
CA LEU A 640 2.33 26.10 -17.55
C LEU A 640 2.51 27.48 -16.89
N ALA A 641 3.00 28.48 -17.62
CA ALA A 641 3.17 29.85 -17.11
C ALA A 641 1.84 30.48 -16.65
N GLN A 642 0.72 30.19 -17.33
CA GLN A 642 -0.62 30.66 -16.92
C GLN A 642 -1.07 30.05 -15.59
N GLN A 643 -0.57 28.87 -15.22
CA GLN A 643 -0.92 28.21 -13.96
C GLN A 643 -0.13 28.73 -12.74
N THR A 644 0.93 29.53 -12.92
CA THR A 644 1.78 30.02 -11.82
C THR A 644 0.94 30.66 -10.71
N ASN A 645 0.08 31.62 -11.03
CA ASN A 645 -0.73 32.31 -10.03
C ASN A 645 -1.75 31.39 -9.33
N ALA A 646 -2.30 30.42 -10.05
CA ALA A 646 -3.24 29.46 -9.48
C ALA A 646 -2.56 28.50 -8.48
N LEU A 647 -1.32 28.08 -8.78
CA LEU A 647 -0.52 27.22 -7.88
C LEU A 647 -0.14 27.88 -6.56
N TYR A 648 -0.03 29.22 -6.54
CA TYR A 648 0.25 29.99 -5.33
C TYR A 648 -1.00 30.69 -4.75
N GLY A 649 -2.19 30.40 -5.29
CA GLY A 649 -3.44 31.02 -4.87
C GLY A 649 -4.30 30.12 -3.97
N ALA A 650 -5.59 30.43 -3.91
CA ALA A 650 -6.53 29.74 -3.03
C ALA A 650 -6.94 28.32 -3.50
N GLU A 651 -6.85 28.02 -4.79
CA GLU A 651 -7.32 26.76 -5.39
C GLU A 651 -6.26 26.04 -6.26
N PRO A 652 -5.07 25.70 -5.72
CA PRO A 652 -3.99 25.12 -6.50
C PRO A 652 -4.29 23.71 -7.04
N HIS A 653 -5.27 22.99 -6.47
CA HIS A 653 -5.65 21.64 -6.88
C HIS A 653 -6.11 21.55 -8.36
N LYS A 654 -6.76 22.59 -8.89
CA LYS A 654 -7.16 22.65 -10.32
C LYS A 654 -5.93 22.71 -11.22
N ALA A 655 -5.00 23.61 -10.90
CA ALA A 655 -3.73 23.75 -11.60
C ALA A 655 -2.89 22.47 -11.52
N LEU A 656 -2.79 21.85 -10.34
CA LEU A 656 -2.10 20.57 -10.16
C LEU A 656 -2.69 19.46 -11.04
N THR A 657 -4.01 19.38 -11.15
CA THR A 657 -4.69 18.36 -11.97
C THR A 657 -4.39 18.56 -13.46
N LEU A 658 -4.43 19.83 -13.92
CA LEU A 658 -4.12 20.18 -15.31
C LEU A 658 -2.65 19.88 -15.65
N ILE A 659 -1.71 20.35 -14.83
CA ILE A 659 -0.27 20.13 -15.06
C ILE A 659 0.06 18.63 -15.03
N ARG A 660 -0.53 17.87 -14.09
CA ARG A 660 -0.32 16.42 -14.02
C ARG A 660 -0.80 15.69 -15.26
N ALA A 661 -1.93 16.09 -15.82
CA ALA A 661 -2.48 15.48 -17.05
C ALA A 661 -1.60 15.73 -18.28
N ASP A 662 -0.78 16.79 -18.27
CA ASP A 662 0.05 17.23 -19.39
C ASP A 662 1.56 17.17 -19.07
N LEU A 663 1.97 16.51 -17.99
CA LEU A 663 3.34 16.54 -17.47
C LEU A 663 4.38 16.04 -18.48
N ASP A 664 4.08 14.96 -19.21
CA ASP A 664 5.01 14.40 -20.20
C ASP A 664 5.21 15.33 -21.40
N ASN A 665 4.14 16.03 -21.81
CA ASN A 665 4.21 17.07 -22.81
C ASN A 665 4.99 18.30 -22.32
N ILE A 666 4.81 18.70 -21.06
CA ILE A 666 5.57 19.79 -20.43
C ILE A 666 7.06 19.44 -20.34
N ARG A 667 7.41 18.19 -20.00
CA ARG A 667 8.81 17.71 -19.99
C ARG A 667 9.42 17.70 -21.38
N ALA A 668 8.67 17.30 -22.40
CA ALA A 668 9.12 17.36 -23.79
C ALA A 668 9.34 18.81 -24.23
N ALA A 669 8.43 19.72 -23.88
CA ALA A 669 8.54 21.15 -24.15
C ALA A 669 9.74 21.79 -23.43
N TRP A 670 9.99 21.43 -22.17
CA TRP A 670 11.16 21.88 -21.39
C TRP A 670 12.48 21.42 -22.03
N ARG A 671 12.57 20.14 -22.41
CA ARG A 671 13.75 19.60 -23.11
C ARG A 671 13.99 20.31 -24.44
N TYR A 672 12.94 20.53 -25.23
CA TYR A 672 13.06 21.28 -26.48
C TYR A 672 13.56 22.72 -26.24
N ALA A 673 13.03 23.42 -25.23
CA ALA A 673 13.50 24.76 -24.89
C ALA A 673 14.97 24.79 -24.41
N LEU A 674 15.46 23.73 -23.76
CA LEU A 674 16.89 23.58 -23.45
C LEU A 674 17.73 23.38 -24.73
N GLU A 675 17.29 22.48 -25.62
CA GLU A 675 17.97 22.17 -26.88
C GLU A 675 18.05 23.39 -27.83
N THR A 676 17.02 24.22 -27.87
CA THR A 676 16.96 25.43 -28.71
C THR A 676 17.42 26.70 -28.00
N GLU A 677 17.99 26.59 -26.81
CA GLU A 677 18.48 27.72 -26.01
C GLU A 677 17.42 28.81 -25.71
N ASN A 678 16.15 28.41 -25.57
CA ASN A 678 15.06 29.34 -25.25
C ASN A 678 14.97 29.60 -23.74
N TRP A 679 15.99 30.26 -23.21
CA TRP A 679 16.16 30.50 -21.77
C TRP A 679 15.03 31.30 -21.14
N ARG A 680 14.45 32.24 -21.88
CA ARG A 680 13.34 33.07 -21.39
C ARG A 680 12.10 32.23 -21.08
N ALA A 681 11.74 31.29 -21.95
CA ALA A 681 10.60 30.42 -21.71
C ALA A 681 10.79 29.51 -20.49
N LEU A 682 12.02 29.04 -20.25
CA LEU A 682 12.36 28.28 -19.03
C LEU A 682 12.30 29.16 -17.77
N GLU A 683 12.80 30.40 -17.86
CA GLU A 683 12.77 31.36 -16.76
C GLU A 683 11.34 31.73 -16.34
N ASP A 684 10.44 31.90 -17.32
CA ASP A 684 9.02 32.24 -17.11
C ASP A 684 8.20 31.07 -16.52
N THR A 685 8.67 29.83 -16.68
CA THR A 685 7.93 28.62 -16.27
C THR A 685 8.51 27.89 -15.06
N LEU A 686 9.76 28.21 -14.66
CA LEU A 686 10.47 27.55 -13.56
C LEU A 686 9.66 27.53 -12.25
N ASP A 687 9.08 28.66 -11.86
CA ASP A 687 8.36 28.76 -10.57
C ASP A 687 7.13 27.85 -10.53
N ALA A 688 6.36 27.77 -11.63
CA ALA A 688 5.22 26.87 -11.74
C ALA A 688 5.65 25.40 -11.70
N LEU A 689 6.72 25.04 -12.41
CA LEU A 689 7.21 23.66 -12.47
C LEU A 689 7.77 23.21 -11.11
N ALA A 690 8.59 24.05 -10.48
CA ALA A 690 9.15 23.79 -9.16
C ALA A 690 8.05 23.66 -8.11
N ARG A 691 7.07 24.57 -8.11
CA ARG A 691 5.91 24.51 -7.20
C ARG A 691 5.07 23.26 -7.41
N PHE A 692 4.83 22.88 -8.67
CA PHE A 692 4.14 21.64 -9.00
C PHE A 692 4.87 20.42 -8.42
N PHE A 693 6.18 20.31 -8.64
CA PHE A 693 6.96 19.17 -8.13
C PHE A 693 6.95 19.09 -6.60
N ASP A 694 7.06 20.22 -5.91
CA ASP A 694 7.05 20.27 -4.44
C ASP A 694 5.69 19.83 -3.86
N MET A 695 4.58 20.34 -4.42
CA MET A 695 3.23 19.95 -4.02
C MET A 695 2.86 18.52 -4.43
N ALA A 696 3.39 18.02 -5.55
CA ALA A 696 3.16 16.67 -6.05
C ALA A 696 4.02 15.60 -5.36
N GLY A 697 5.08 16.02 -4.65
CA GLY A 697 6.04 15.11 -4.00
C GLY A 697 7.06 14.47 -4.95
N LEU A 698 7.24 15.03 -6.15
CA LEU A 698 8.05 14.46 -7.23
C LEU A 698 9.52 14.95 -7.16
N PHE A 699 10.13 14.84 -5.99
CA PHE A 699 11.44 15.46 -5.70
C PHE A 699 12.60 14.86 -6.51
N ARG A 700 12.58 13.54 -6.75
CA ARG A 700 13.61 12.86 -7.55
C ARG A 700 13.62 13.38 -8.99
N GLU A 701 12.45 13.44 -9.60
CA GLU A 701 12.28 13.94 -10.96
C GLU A 701 12.70 15.41 -11.07
N ALA A 702 12.34 16.23 -10.07
CA ALA A 702 12.77 17.63 -10.00
C ALA A 702 14.30 17.75 -9.94
N ALA A 703 14.95 16.98 -9.05
CA ALA A 703 16.39 16.98 -8.91
C ALA A 703 17.10 16.58 -10.22
N GLU A 704 16.64 15.53 -10.89
CA GLU A 704 17.19 15.05 -12.16
C GLU A 704 16.99 16.06 -13.30
N LEU A 705 15.78 16.62 -13.44
CA LEU A 705 15.46 17.59 -14.48
C LEU A 705 16.27 18.88 -14.32
N PHE A 706 16.35 19.42 -13.10
CA PHE A 706 17.10 20.65 -12.83
C PHE A 706 18.61 20.44 -12.92
N ALA A 707 19.14 19.30 -12.48
CA ALA A 707 20.55 18.95 -12.67
C ALA A 707 20.92 18.90 -14.16
N HIS A 708 20.10 18.23 -14.98
CA HIS A 708 20.31 18.19 -16.43
C HIS A 708 20.24 19.58 -17.05
N SER A 709 19.27 20.41 -16.63
CA SER A 709 19.12 21.78 -17.11
C SER A 709 20.35 22.65 -16.79
N VAL A 710 20.88 22.57 -15.57
CA VAL A 710 22.09 23.29 -15.15
C VAL A 710 23.31 22.84 -15.96
N ALA A 711 23.48 21.52 -16.17
CA ALA A 711 24.59 20.97 -16.95
C ALA A 711 24.54 21.45 -18.42
N THR A 712 23.36 21.43 -19.05
CA THR A 712 23.17 21.90 -20.42
C THR A 712 23.46 23.39 -20.55
N ILE A 713 22.96 24.24 -19.62
CA ILE A 713 23.26 25.68 -19.65
C ILE A 713 24.77 25.91 -19.48
N ALA A 714 25.43 25.21 -18.56
CA ALA A 714 26.86 25.35 -18.32
C ALA A 714 27.73 24.96 -19.53
N ALA A 715 27.23 24.08 -20.41
CA ALA A 715 27.93 23.68 -21.63
C ALA A 715 27.86 24.73 -22.76
N THR A 716 26.96 25.72 -22.69
CA THR A 716 26.73 26.68 -23.80
C THR A 716 27.83 27.73 -23.96
N ALA A 717 28.41 28.21 -22.86
CA ALA A 717 29.44 29.24 -22.87
C ALA A 717 30.26 29.24 -21.58
N ASN A 718 31.54 29.64 -21.67
CA ASN A 718 32.38 29.88 -20.50
C ASN A 718 33.26 31.13 -20.71
N PRO A 719 33.04 32.24 -19.96
CA PRO A 719 32.04 32.42 -18.90
C PRO A 719 30.60 32.55 -19.45
N LEU A 720 29.61 32.20 -18.63
CA LEU A 720 28.20 32.32 -18.98
C LEU A 720 27.74 33.79 -19.05
N PRO A 721 26.90 34.17 -20.04
CA PRO A 721 26.18 35.44 -20.01
C PRO A 721 25.39 35.61 -18.71
N ALA A 722 25.29 36.84 -18.20
CA ALA A 722 24.66 37.14 -16.91
C ALA A 722 23.23 36.58 -16.77
N GLN A 723 22.44 36.61 -17.85
CA GLN A 723 21.09 36.04 -17.86
C GLN A 723 21.09 34.51 -17.70
N HIS A 724 22.01 33.81 -18.37
CA HIS A 724 22.12 32.34 -18.28
C HIS A 724 22.64 31.94 -16.90
N ALA A 725 23.59 32.70 -16.35
CA ALA A 725 24.09 32.52 -15.00
C ALA A 725 22.97 32.71 -13.96
N ARG A 726 22.06 33.68 -14.14
CA ARG A 726 20.88 33.86 -13.29
C ARG A 726 19.95 32.66 -13.35
N LEU A 727 19.57 32.20 -14.54
CA LEU A 727 18.70 31.02 -14.71
C LEU A 727 19.34 29.75 -14.11
N ALA A 728 20.61 29.50 -14.39
CA ALA A 728 21.35 28.37 -13.82
C ALA A 728 21.38 28.42 -12.29
N SER A 729 21.51 29.61 -11.70
CA SER A 729 21.47 29.79 -10.25
C SER A 729 20.09 29.53 -9.66
N ARG A 730 19.00 30.00 -10.31
CA ARG A 730 17.63 29.66 -9.90
C ARG A 730 17.36 28.15 -9.96
N LEU A 731 17.84 27.48 -11.01
CA LEU A 731 17.73 26.03 -11.14
C LEU A 731 18.51 25.29 -10.05
N ARG A 732 19.71 25.76 -9.68
CA ARG A 732 20.49 25.19 -8.55
C ARG A 732 19.76 25.34 -7.22
N ILE A 733 19.05 26.46 -6.99
CA ILE A 733 18.23 26.67 -5.78
C ILE A 733 17.11 25.62 -5.71
N GLU A 734 16.38 25.41 -6.80
CA GLU A 734 15.30 24.41 -6.84
C GLU A 734 15.83 22.97 -6.80
N GLN A 735 17.01 22.72 -7.38
CA GLN A 735 17.72 21.44 -7.25
C GLN A 735 18.13 21.18 -5.80
N ALA A 736 18.69 22.17 -5.10
CA ALA A 736 19.04 22.07 -3.68
C ALA A 736 17.79 21.79 -2.83
N ARG A 737 16.68 22.48 -3.08
CA ARG A 737 15.39 22.24 -2.42
C ARG A 737 14.92 20.79 -2.61
N ALA A 738 14.99 20.26 -3.83
CA ALA A 738 14.62 18.87 -4.13
C ALA A 738 15.54 17.85 -3.41
N ALA A 739 16.86 18.09 -3.39
CA ALA A 739 17.83 17.28 -2.66
C ALA A 739 17.54 17.28 -1.14
N LEU A 740 17.22 18.44 -0.55
CA LEU A 740 16.83 18.56 0.86
C LEU A 740 15.58 17.74 1.18
N ALA A 741 14.58 17.73 0.29
CA ALA A 741 13.37 16.94 0.47
C ALA A 741 13.62 15.41 0.38
N LEU A 742 14.64 15.00 -0.38
CA LEU A 742 15.10 13.61 -0.48
C LEU A 742 16.01 13.17 0.67
N GLY A 743 16.40 14.08 1.58
CA GLY A 743 17.36 13.79 2.66
C GLY A 743 18.82 13.85 2.22
N GLN A 744 19.11 14.32 1.01
CA GLN A 744 20.46 14.43 0.43
C GLN A 744 21.12 15.76 0.85
N HIS A 745 21.36 15.94 2.15
CA HIS A 745 21.82 17.21 2.71
C HIS A 745 23.22 17.62 2.24
N ALA A 746 24.13 16.65 2.15
CA ALA A 746 25.50 16.86 1.67
C ALA A 746 25.57 17.30 0.21
N ASP A 747 24.60 16.89 -0.62
CA ASP A 747 24.51 17.31 -2.03
C ASP A 747 23.87 18.70 -2.16
N ALA A 748 22.94 19.05 -1.26
CA ALA A 748 22.24 20.33 -1.29
C ALA A 748 23.11 21.53 -0.90
N HIS A 749 24.01 21.37 0.07
CA HIS A 749 24.91 22.43 0.53
C HIS A 749 25.76 23.05 -0.60
N PRO A 750 26.57 22.28 -1.36
CA PRO A 750 27.40 22.85 -2.44
C PRO A 750 26.57 23.46 -3.57
N LEU A 751 25.36 22.95 -3.83
CA LEU A 751 24.45 23.54 -4.82
C LEU A 751 23.96 24.92 -4.40
N ALA A 752 23.51 25.07 -3.15
CA ALA A 752 23.05 26.33 -2.60
C ALA A 752 24.20 27.35 -2.47
N GLN A 753 25.39 26.89 -2.06
CA GLN A 753 26.59 27.72 -2.00
C GLN A 753 26.99 28.25 -3.38
N ALA A 754 27.07 27.39 -4.41
CA ALA A 754 27.38 27.81 -5.76
C ALA A 754 26.35 28.81 -6.33
N ALA A 755 25.06 28.63 -5.99
CA ALA A 755 24.02 29.59 -6.36
C ALA A 755 24.21 30.94 -5.66
N TRP A 756 24.64 30.95 -4.40
CA TRP A 756 24.92 32.18 -3.64
C TRP A 756 26.14 32.93 -4.19
N GLU A 757 27.23 32.22 -4.49
CA GLU A 757 28.44 32.80 -5.09
C GLU A 757 28.14 33.42 -6.46
N ALA A 758 27.34 32.73 -7.28
CA ALA A 758 26.88 33.25 -8.57
C ALA A 758 25.97 34.47 -8.40
N ALA A 759 25.05 34.47 -7.44
CA ALA A 759 24.18 35.62 -7.15
C ALA A 759 24.98 36.84 -6.69
N HIS A 760 26.02 36.63 -5.87
CA HIS A 760 26.93 37.69 -5.45
C HIS A 760 27.69 38.29 -6.63
N THR A 761 28.23 37.44 -7.52
CA THR A 761 28.92 37.86 -8.74
C THR A 761 28.01 38.66 -9.67
N LEU A 762 26.72 38.30 -9.73
CA LEU A 762 25.70 38.98 -10.53
C LEU A 762 25.15 40.26 -9.88
N ALA A 763 25.52 40.54 -8.62
CA ALA A 763 24.93 41.60 -7.79
C ALA A 763 23.38 41.53 -7.73
N ASP A 764 22.82 40.32 -7.72
CA ASP A 764 21.38 40.07 -7.70
C ASP A 764 20.93 39.74 -6.26
N GLU A 765 20.41 40.75 -5.56
CA GLU A 765 20.04 40.66 -4.14
C GLU A 765 18.89 39.67 -3.89
N GLY A 766 17.93 39.59 -4.80
CA GLY A 766 16.78 38.69 -4.69
C GLY A 766 17.20 37.22 -4.85
N LEU A 767 18.06 36.95 -5.83
CA LEU A 767 18.65 35.62 -6.02
C LEU A 767 19.56 35.24 -4.83
N ALA A 768 20.33 36.19 -4.30
CA ALA A 768 21.17 35.96 -3.13
C ALA A 768 20.34 35.62 -1.89
N ALA A 769 19.19 36.28 -1.69
CA ALA A 769 18.26 35.95 -0.62
C ALA A 769 17.74 34.49 -0.74
N ALA A 770 17.34 34.08 -1.94
CA ALA A 770 16.82 32.72 -2.18
C ALA A 770 17.90 31.65 -2.02
N ALA A 771 19.13 31.90 -2.47
CA ALA A 771 20.26 31.00 -2.31
C ALA A 771 20.66 30.85 -0.83
N LEU A 772 20.76 31.97 -0.09
CA LEU A 772 21.05 31.95 1.34
C LEU A 772 19.97 31.21 2.15
N HIS A 773 18.70 31.34 1.75
CA HIS A 773 17.62 30.57 2.36
C HIS A 773 17.85 29.06 2.20
N GLN A 774 18.10 28.56 0.99
CA GLN A 774 18.35 27.13 0.79
C GLN A 774 19.64 26.66 1.46
N LEU A 775 20.69 27.49 1.46
CA LEU A 775 21.94 27.21 2.17
C LEU A 775 21.69 27.05 3.67
N ALA A 776 20.92 27.96 4.27
CA ALA A 776 20.56 27.87 5.67
C ALA A 776 19.72 26.63 6.01
N VAL A 777 18.80 26.23 5.12
CA VAL A 777 18.04 24.98 5.29
C VAL A 777 18.99 23.78 5.25
N ALA A 778 19.97 23.75 4.34
CA ALA A 778 20.98 22.70 4.28
C ALA A 778 21.83 22.63 5.55
N LEU A 779 22.37 23.78 5.99
CA LEU A 779 23.15 23.90 7.23
C LEU A 779 22.34 23.44 8.45
N HIS A 780 21.07 23.84 8.55
CA HIS A 780 20.19 23.38 9.62
C HIS A 780 20.03 21.84 9.59
N ARG A 781 19.88 21.23 8.41
CA ARG A 781 19.77 19.77 8.28
C ARG A 781 21.08 19.03 8.59
N MET A 782 22.21 19.73 8.52
CA MET A 782 23.54 19.29 8.94
C MET A 782 23.86 19.65 10.41
N ASP A 783 22.87 20.14 11.16
CA ASP A 783 22.98 20.54 12.58
C ASP A 783 23.85 21.78 12.85
N GLU A 784 24.20 22.55 11.81
CA GLU A 784 24.87 23.85 11.94
C GLU A 784 23.87 24.98 12.21
N VAL A 785 23.13 24.87 13.32
CA VAL A 785 21.97 25.72 13.63
C VAL A 785 22.35 27.21 13.75
N GLN A 786 23.51 27.53 14.31
CA GLN A 786 23.99 28.92 14.45
C GLN A 786 24.29 29.55 13.07
N ALA A 787 24.97 28.81 12.19
CA ALA A 787 25.28 29.28 10.85
C ALA A 787 23.99 29.46 10.02
N ALA A 788 23.07 28.51 10.13
CA ALA A 788 21.75 28.59 9.51
C ALA A 788 20.99 29.87 9.92
N GLU A 789 20.97 30.21 11.21
CA GLU A 789 20.33 31.43 11.71
C GLU A 789 20.98 32.70 11.11
N THR A 790 22.31 32.77 11.10
CA THR A 790 23.04 33.91 10.53
C THR A 790 22.67 34.12 9.05
N HIS A 791 22.65 33.04 8.27
CA HIS A 791 22.26 33.10 6.87
C HIS A 791 20.77 33.44 6.67
N LEU A 792 19.86 32.95 7.51
CA LEU A 792 18.43 33.31 7.47
C LEU A 792 18.20 34.78 7.77
N ARG A 793 18.89 35.35 8.78
CA ARG A 793 18.79 36.79 9.07
C ARG A 793 19.33 37.65 7.94
N GLN A 794 20.40 37.22 7.27
CA GLN A 794 20.93 37.91 6.08
C GLN A 794 19.97 37.80 4.90
N ALA A 795 19.45 36.60 4.62
CA ALA A 795 18.47 36.35 3.58
C ALA A 795 17.21 37.21 3.77
N LEU A 796 16.73 37.32 5.00
CA LEU A 796 15.55 38.12 5.35
C LEU A 796 15.72 39.59 5.00
N LYS A 797 16.88 40.18 5.35
CA LYS A 797 17.21 41.57 5.01
C LYS A 797 17.24 41.80 3.50
N LEU A 798 17.83 40.87 2.75
CA LEU A 798 17.89 40.96 1.29
C LEU A 798 16.51 40.81 0.66
N ALA A 799 15.70 39.84 1.12
CA ALA A 799 14.33 39.65 0.62
C ALA A 799 13.44 40.88 0.85
N GLN A 800 13.56 41.53 2.00
CA GLN A 800 12.86 42.79 2.31
C GLN A 800 13.30 43.93 1.41
N LYS A 801 14.62 44.09 1.22
CA LYS A 801 15.19 45.13 0.36
C LYS A 801 14.75 44.95 -1.11
N SER A 802 14.66 43.70 -1.58
CA SER A 802 14.20 43.37 -2.93
C SER A 802 12.67 43.27 -3.06
N ASN A 803 11.90 43.54 -2.00
CA ASN A 803 10.43 43.48 -1.97
C ASN A 803 9.86 42.13 -2.46
N LEU A 804 10.36 41.02 -1.90
CA LEU A 804 9.96 39.65 -2.23
C LEU A 804 9.09 39.04 -1.12
N PRO A 805 7.79 39.37 -1.02
CA PRO A 805 6.96 39.04 0.16
C PRO A 805 6.73 37.53 0.37
N ARG A 806 6.74 36.72 -0.69
CA ARG A 806 6.60 35.26 -0.58
C ARG A 806 7.88 34.62 -0.02
N LEU A 807 9.04 35.03 -0.55
CA LEU A 807 10.33 34.58 -0.05
C LEU A 807 10.58 35.07 1.38
N GLU A 808 10.15 36.29 1.71
CA GLU A 808 10.17 36.79 3.09
C GLU A 808 9.37 35.87 4.03
N ALA A 809 8.17 35.44 3.66
CA ALA A 809 7.37 34.51 4.45
C ALA A 809 8.06 33.15 4.63
N GLU A 810 8.63 32.59 3.56
CA GLU A 810 9.41 31.34 3.60
C GLU A 810 10.60 31.44 4.57
N ILE A 811 11.37 32.52 4.46
CA ILE A 811 12.56 32.75 5.31
C ILE A 811 12.15 32.95 6.76
N ARG A 812 11.10 33.73 7.04
CA ARG A 812 10.60 33.94 8.41
C ARG A 812 10.09 32.65 9.05
N TYR A 813 9.41 31.80 8.28
CA TYR A 813 9.02 30.48 8.74
C TYR A 813 10.23 29.64 9.14
N MET A 814 11.25 29.55 8.27
CA MET A 814 12.46 28.77 8.56
C MET A 814 13.28 29.37 9.71
N LEU A 815 13.37 30.70 9.81
CA LEU A 815 14.00 31.39 10.93
C LEU A 815 13.27 31.10 12.23
N GLY A 816 11.94 31.22 12.25
CA GLY A 816 11.12 30.86 13.39
C GLY A 816 11.32 29.39 13.81
N TYR A 817 11.42 28.47 12.83
CA TYR A 817 11.67 27.06 13.07
C TYR A 817 13.01 26.81 13.77
N VAL A 818 14.08 27.43 13.25
CA VAL A 818 15.43 27.37 13.84
C VAL A 818 15.43 27.94 15.26
N LEU A 819 14.82 29.10 15.48
CA LEU A 819 14.75 29.75 16.80
C LEU A 819 13.97 28.92 17.82
N VAL A 820 12.88 28.27 17.41
CA VAL A 820 12.10 27.34 18.26
C VAL A 820 12.92 26.12 18.68
N LEU A 821 13.78 25.59 17.81
CA LEU A 821 14.67 24.48 18.17
C LEU A 821 15.72 24.90 19.20
N ARG A 822 16.13 26.17 19.18
CA ARG A 822 17.02 26.79 20.17
C ARG A 822 16.31 27.27 21.44
N SER A 823 15.00 27.01 21.56
CA SER A 823 14.17 27.46 22.67
C SER A 823 14.13 28.99 22.83
N GLU A 824 14.24 29.75 21.74
CA GLU A 824 14.07 31.20 21.76
C GLU A 824 12.60 31.60 21.60
N GLU A 825 12.09 32.45 22.50
CA GLU A 825 10.71 32.95 22.48
C GLU A 825 10.37 33.80 21.24
N SER A 826 11.38 34.31 20.54
CA SER A 826 11.19 35.07 19.31
C SER A 826 10.74 34.20 18.13
N GLY A 827 10.97 32.88 18.18
CA GLY A 827 10.70 31.95 17.09
C GLY A 827 9.22 31.87 16.66
N PRO A 828 8.27 31.64 17.59
CA PRO A 828 6.84 31.64 17.27
C PRO A 828 6.36 32.96 16.64
N ARG A 829 6.91 34.11 17.06
CA ARG A 829 6.53 35.43 16.51
C ARG A 829 6.94 35.59 15.04
N GLU A 830 8.09 35.05 14.66
CA GLU A 830 8.52 35.02 13.25
C GLU A 830 7.58 34.14 12.40
N MET A 831 7.15 32.99 12.94
CA MET A 831 6.16 32.13 12.28
C MET A 831 4.78 32.80 12.17
N GLU A 832 4.29 33.48 13.21
CA GLU A 832 3.03 34.24 13.16
C GLU A 832 3.08 35.36 12.11
N THR A 833 4.23 36.03 11.99
CA THR A 833 4.46 37.03 10.93
C THR A 833 4.41 36.37 9.56
N ALA A 834 5.10 35.24 9.36
CA ALA A 834 5.03 34.47 8.11
C ALA A 834 3.60 34.05 7.74
N LEU A 835 2.81 33.60 8.72
CA LEU A 835 1.40 33.24 8.54
C LEU A 835 0.59 34.44 8.02
N ALA A 836 0.76 35.63 8.62
CA ALA A 836 0.09 36.86 8.17
C ALA A 836 0.52 37.30 6.76
N HIS A 837 1.76 36.99 6.34
CA HIS A 837 2.18 37.20 4.94
C HIS A 837 1.46 36.24 3.99
N TYR A 838 1.43 34.94 4.27
CA TYR A 838 0.75 33.97 3.41
C TYR A 838 -0.76 34.24 3.29
N GLN A 839 -1.41 34.65 4.37
CA GLN A 839 -2.83 35.07 4.36
C GLN A 839 -3.07 36.28 3.45
N ARG A 840 -2.20 37.30 3.51
CA ARG A 840 -2.30 38.47 2.61
C ARG A 840 -2.06 38.10 1.14
N LEU A 841 -1.25 37.08 0.90
CA LEU A 841 -0.96 36.54 -0.44
C LEU A 841 -2.03 35.55 -0.94
N ASN A 842 -3.00 35.17 -0.11
CA ASN A 842 -3.94 34.06 -0.35
C ASN A 842 -3.24 32.73 -0.70
N ASP A 843 -2.04 32.49 -0.16
CA ASP A 843 -1.29 31.25 -0.36
C ASP A 843 -1.68 30.24 0.72
N ARG A 844 -2.77 29.51 0.44
CA ARG A 844 -3.35 28.52 1.36
C ARG A 844 -2.37 27.41 1.72
N TRP A 845 -1.50 27.02 0.80
CA TRP A 845 -0.52 25.98 1.09
C TRP A 845 0.54 26.47 2.08
N GLY A 846 1.05 27.69 1.89
CA GLY A 846 1.96 28.34 2.83
C GLY A 846 1.37 28.50 4.23
N GLU A 847 0.09 28.87 4.33
CA GLU A 847 -0.64 28.92 5.61
C GLU A 847 -0.60 27.57 6.34
N GLY A 848 -0.89 26.47 5.63
CA GLY A 848 -0.88 25.12 6.21
C GLY A 848 0.49 24.71 6.75
N VAL A 849 1.55 24.99 5.99
CA VAL A 849 2.94 24.71 6.40
C VAL A 849 3.31 25.46 7.67
N VAL A 850 3.02 26.77 7.73
CA VAL A 850 3.35 27.60 8.91
C VAL A 850 2.54 27.18 10.14
N LEU A 851 1.27 26.83 9.97
CA LEU A 851 0.44 26.30 11.07
C LEU A 851 1.01 24.99 11.62
N GLY A 852 1.57 24.12 10.77
CA GLY A 852 2.30 22.94 11.21
C GLY A 852 3.55 23.29 12.04
N GLY A 853 4.30 24.32 11.65
CA GLY A 853 5.43 24.84 12.42
C GLY A 853 5.00 25.43 13.79
N LEU A 854 3.93 26.21 13.82
CA LEU A 854 3.35 26.75 15.05
C LEU A 854 2.84 25.65 15.98
N ALA A 855 2.27 24.58 15.43
CA ALA A 855 1.91 23.39 16.21
C ALA A 855 3.14 22.76 16.88
N MET A 856 4.25 22.61 16.16
CA MET A 856 5.52 22.12 16.71
C MET A 856 6.07 23.05 17.80
N ALA A 857 6.01 24.36 17.58
CA ALA A 857 6.44 25.35 18.57
C ALA A 857 5.62 25.25 19.86
N ALA A 858 4.30 25.13 19.74
CA ALA A 858 3.39 24.92 20.86
C ALA A 858 3.67 23.60 21.60
N GLN A 859 3.98 22.51 20.87
CA GLN A 859 4.39 21.24 21.49
C GLN A 859 5.67 21.38 22.32
N ARG A 860 6.68 22.11 21.82
CA ARG A 860 7.93 22.35 22.57
C ARG A 860 7.72 23.23 23.79
N ALA A 861 6.79 24.17 23.73
CA ALA A 861 6.37 24.98 24.87
C ALA A 861 5.37 24.26 25.81
N ALA A 862 5.04 22.99 25.53
CA ALA A 862 4.01 22.21 26.23
C ALA A 862 2.61 22.84 26.25
N ASP A 863 2.31 23.77 25.32
CA ASP A 863 0.95 24.27 25.07
C ASP A 863 0.21 23.30 24.14
N TRP A 864 -0.28 22.21 24.73
CA TRP A 864 -0.96 21.14 24.01
C TRP A 864 -2.27 21.60 23.36
N ALA A 865 -2.93 22.62 23.92
CA ALA A 865 -4.17 23.16 23.38
C ALA A 865 -3.92 23.96 22.10
N ALA A 866 -2.90 24.83 22.08
CA ALA A 866 -2.49 25.51 20.87
C ALA A 866 -1.94 24.53 19.82
N ALA A 867 -1.16 23.53 20.24
CA ALA A 867 -0.65 22.49 19.36
C ALA A 867 -1.79 21.74 18.64
N GLU A 868 -2.84 21.34 19.36
CA GLU A 868 -4.00 20.68 18.76
C GLU A 868 -4.72 21.60 17.77
N ARG A 869 -4.97 22.85 18.18
CA ARG A 869 -5.68 23.84 17.34
C ARG A 869 -4.95 24.08 16.02
N TYR A 870 -3.65 24.37 16.08
CA TYR A 870 -2.85 24.60 14.87
C TYR A 870 -2.74 23.36 14.00
N SER A 871 -2.54 22.17 14.59
CA SER A 871 -2.49 20.92 13.82
C SER A 871 -3.81 20.63 13.10
N ARG A 872 -4.96 20.84 13.74
CA ARG A 872 -6.29 20.68 13.11
C ARG A 872 -6.52 21.67 11.97
N GLN A 873 -6.10 22.93 12.15
CA GLN A 873 -6.20 23.95 11.11
C GLN A 873 -5.33 23.61 9.90
N ALA A 874 -4.07 23.22 10.13
CA ALA A 874 -3.16 22.76 9.08
C ALA A 874 -3.75 21.55 8.33
N LEU A 875 -4.27 20.55 9.06
CA LEU A 875 -4.89 19.37 8.45
C LEU A 875 -6.07 19.73 7.56
N ALA A 876 -6.98 20.60 8.02
CA ALA A 876 -8.13 21.04 7.24
C ALA A 876 -7.71 21.74 5.93
N ILE A 877 -6.68 22.60 5.99
CA ILE A 877 -6.11 23.23 4.79
C ILE A 877 -5.57 22.15 3.84
N HIS A 878 -4.66 21.29 4.30
CA HIS A 878 -4.06 20.28 3.43
C HIS A 878 -5.09 19.28 2.88
N GLN A 879 -6.19 19.01 3.59
CA GLN A 879 -7.33 18.23 3.09
C GLN A 879 -8.02 18.94 1.92
N THR A 880 -8.35 20.23 2.06
CA THR A 880 -8.98 21.00 0.97
C THR A 880 -8.09 21.10 -0.27
N LEU A 881 -6.77 21.11 -0.08
CA LEU A 881 -5.79 21.20 -1.16
C LEU A 881 -5.44 19.84 -1.80
N GLY A 882 -5.84 18.72 -1.16
CA GLY A 882 -5.39 17.39 -1.57
C GLY A 882 -3.89 17.12 -1.32
N ASP A 883 -3.24 17.94 -0.48
CA ASP A 883 -1.83 17.81 -0.14
C ASP A 883 -1.61 16.66 0.85
N ARG A 884 -1.26 15.49 0.32
CA ARG A 884 -1.03 14.27 1.11
C ARG A 884 0.16 14.40 2.04
N ARG A 885 1.22 15.14 1.65
CA ARG A 885 2.41 15.33 2.49
C ARG A 885 2.02 16.13 3.73
N GLY A 886 1.39 17.29 3.54
CA GLY A 886 0.92 18.14 4.62
C GLY A 886 -0.11 17.46 5.52
N GLN A 887 -1.04 16.67 4.95
CA GLN A 887 -1.98 15.85 5.73
C GLN A 887 -1.25 14.88 6.67
N GLY A 888 -0.25 14.15 6.17
CA GLY A 888 0.50 13.19 6.99
C GLY A 888 1.32 13.86 8.10
N VAL A 889 1.92 15.02 7.81
CA VAL A 889 2.67 15.81 8.82
C VAL A 889 1.73 16.32 9.92
N ALA A 890 0.59 16.91 9.55
CA ALA A 890 -0.39 17.42 10.52
C ALA A 890 -1.01 16.30 11.38
N LEU A 891 -1.28 15.13 10.78
CA LEU A 891 -1.74 13.94 11.50
C LEU A 891 -0.69 13.41 12.49
N SER A 892 0.59 13.44 12.11
CA SER A 892 1.67 13.04 13.01
C SER A 892 1.80 14.02 14.20
N ALA A 893 1.61 15.31 13.96
CA ALA A 893 1.57 16.30 15.03
C ALA A 893 0.38 16.10 15.99
N LEU A 894 -0.82 15.84 15.47
CA LEU A 894 -1.99 15.47 16.29
C LEU A 894 -1.74 14.20 17.09
N ALA A 895 -1.08 13.20 16.49
CA ALA A 895 -0.75 11.98 17.18
C ALA A 895 0.14 12.21 18.41
N THR A 896 1.13 13.10 18.30
CA THR A 896 1.96 13.50 19.46
C THR A 896 1.11 14.12 20.56
N VAL A 897 0.15 14.99 20.24
CA VAL A 897 -0.78 15.58 21.23
C VAL A 897 -1.64 14.51 21.90
N TYR A 898 -2.16 13.54 21.14
CA TYR A 898 -2.94 12.45 21.72
C TYR A 898 -2.09 11.53 22.60
N ALA A 899 -0.83 11.28 22.23
CA ALA A 899 0.09 10.46 23.01
C ALA A 899 0.42 11.10 24.37
N THR A 900 0.61 12.42 24.44
CA THR A 900 0.87 13.13 25.70
C THR A 900 -0.35 13.14 26.62
N GLN A 901 -1.56 13.15 26.05
CA GLN A 901 -2.81 12.94 26.78
C GLN A 901 -3.06 11.45 27.16
N ARG A 902 -2.10 10.55 26.87
CA ARG A 902 -2.21 9.09 27.02
C ARG A 902 -3.37 8.46 26.22
N ASN A 903 -3.90 9.16 25.23
CA ASN A 903 -4.88 8.65 24.28
C ASN A 903 -4.17 7.97 23.10
N TYR A 904 -3.49 6.86 23.40
CA TYR A 904 -2.71 6.11 22.41
C TYR A 904 -3.56 5.54 21.28
N ALA A 905 -4.85 5.30 21.49
CA ALA A 905 -5.75 4.80 20.44
C ALA A 905 -5.97 5.82 19.32
N GLU A 906 -6.24 7.09 19.66
CA GLU A 906 -6.36 8.16 18.66
C GLU A 906 -5.00 8.54 18.07
N SER A 907 -3.93 8.46 18.87
CA SER A 907 -2.56 8.64 18.40
C SER A 907 -2.21 7.62 17.31
N ASP A 908 -2.41 6.33 17.58
CA ASP A 908 -2.11 5.25 16.62
C ASP A 908 -2.98 5.35 15.37
N ARG A 909 -4.27 5.71 15.51
CA ARG A 909 -5.16 5.95 14.35
C ARG A 909 -4.63 7.08 13.46
N SER A 910 -4.17 8.18 14.07
CA SER A 910 -3.61 9.32 13.36
C SER A 910 -2.30 8.97 12.67
N LEU A 911 -1.40 8.23 13.33
CA LEU A 911 -0.13 7.77 12.75
C LEU A 911 -0.36 6.77 11.60
N GLN A 912 -1.32 5.85 11.73
CA GLN A 912 -1.69 4.94 10.65
C GLN A 912 -2.28 5.69 9.45
N ALA A 913 -3.06 6.76 9.68
CA ALA A 913 -3.52 7.63 8.62
C ALA A 913 -2.37 8.38 7.95
N ALA A 914 -1.43 8.93 8.74
CA ALA A 914 -0.22 9.57 8.22
C ALA A 914 0.60 8.60 7.36
N LEU A 915 0.80 7.35 7.79
CA LEU A 915 1.49 6.30 7.03
C LEU A 915 0.84 6.04 5.67
N ARG A 916 -0.49 5.98 5.60
CA ARG A 916 -1.21 5.81 4.31
C ARG A 916 -0.91 6.97 3.36
N HIS A 917 -0.93 8.21 3.87
CA HIS A 917 -0.62 9.38 3.05
C HIS A 917 0.84 9.38 2.58
N HIS A 918 1.79 9.09 3.47
CA HIS A 918 3.21 9.06 3.15
C HIS A 918 3.55 7.94 2.14
N ARG A 919 3.01 6.74 2.32
CA ARG A 919 3.19 5.62 1.37
C ARG A 919 2.61 5.93 0.00
N ALA A 920 1.46 6.59 -0.06
CA ALA A 920 0.81 6.93 -1.32
C ALA A 920 1.56 7.98 -2.16
N ILE A 921 2.58 8.64 -1.60
CA ILE A 921 3.45 9.59 -2.31
C ILE A 921 4.95 9.21 -2.22
N GLY A 922 5.27 8.03 -1.68
CA GLY A 922 6.66 7.59 -1.50
C GLY A 922 7.49 8.43 -0.51
N TYR A 923 6.86 9.17 0.41
CA TYR A 923 7.58 10.02 1.37
C TYR A 923 8.15 9.20 2.54
N ARG A 924 9.31 8.56 2.28
CA ARG A 924 9.97 7.62 3.20
C ARG A 924 10.28 8.22 4.58
N MET A 925 10.67 9.48 4.62
CA MET A 925 10.99 10.19 5.87
C MET A 925 9.79 10.26 6.81
N GLY A 926 8.60 10.54 6.26
CA GLY A 926 7.36 10.55 7.03
C GLY A 926 6.96 9.15 7.49
N GLU A 927 7.23 8.11 6.70
CA GLU A 927 7.01 6.72 7.13
C GLU A 927 7.87 6.37 8.35
N VAL A 928 9.16 6.71 8.31
CA VAL A 928 10.10 6.48 9.42
C VAL A 928 9.62 7.16 10.70
N GLN A 929 9.21 8.43 10.61
CA GLN A 929 8.71 9.18 11.77
C GLN A 929 7.43 8.58 12.34
N ALA A 930 6.48 8.21 11.48
CA ALA A 930 5.22 7.63 11.92
C ALA A 930 5.40 6.26 12.58
N PHE A 931 6.26 5.39 12.03
CA PHE A 931 6.60 4.12 12.67
C PHE A 931 7.37 4.30 13.98
N SER A 932 8.31 5.25 14.03
CA SER A 932 9.01 5.57 15.28
C SER A 932 8.03 5.97 16.38
N ASN A 933 7.05 6.83 16.07
CA ASN A 933 6.05 7.27 17.05
C ASN A 933 5.09 6.13 17.46
N LEU A 934 4.72 5.24 16.54
CA LEU A 934 3.96 4.02 16.86
C LEU A 934 4.76 3.10 17.79
N GLY A 935 6.07 2.98 17.55
CA GLY A 935 6.99 2.25 18.43
C GLY A 935 7.04 2.84 19.84
N VAL A 936 7.11 4.17 19.96
CA VAL A 936 7.06 4.86 21.26
C VAL A 936 5.73 4.61 21.95
N ASN A 937 4.60 4.74 21.26
CA ASN A 937 3.27 4.47 21.83
C ASN A 937 3.12 3.02 22.31
N ALA A 938 3.63 2.06 21.54
CA ALA A 938 3.60 0.65 21.92
C ALA A 938 4.49 0.40 23.15
N TRP A 939 5.69 0.98 23.20
CA TRP A 939 6.60 0.86 24.34
C TRP A 939 5.98 1.43 25.62
N GLN A 940 5.36 2.61 25.55
CA GLN A 940 4.67 3.25 26.69
C GLN A 940 3.46 2.44 27.19
N ARG A 941 2.83 1.64 26.33
CA ARG A 941 1.75 0.69 26.71
C ARG A 941 2.28 -0.65 27.23
N GLY A 942 3.59 -0.87 27.25
CA GLY A 942 4.21 -2.14 27.62
C GLY A 942 4.17 -3.21 26.52
N GLU A 943 3.75 -2.87 25.30
CA GLU A 943 3.67 -3.76 24.14
C GLU A 943 5.04 -3.90 23.47
N ARG A 944 6.03 -4.43 24.21
CA ARG A 944 7.44 -4.43 23.83
C ARG A 944 7.73 -5.10 22.48
N ALA A 945 7.08 -6.23 22.18
CA ALA A 945 7.22 -6.91 20.90
C ALA A 945 6.76 -6.02 19.72
N MET A 946 5.62 -5.35 19.86
CA MET A 946 5.12 -4.44 18.84
C MET A 946 6.02 -3.21 18.68
N ALA A 947 6.55 -2.67 19.79
CA ALA A 947 7.50 -1.56 19.73
C ALA A 947 8.75 -1.94 18.93
N ARG A 948 9.29 -3.15 19.17
CA ARG A 948 10.42 -3.71 18.42
C ARG A 948 10.10 -3.81 16.92
N ASP A 949 8.98 -4.42 16.56
CA ASP A 949 8.57 -4.58 15.16
C ASP A 949 8.46 -3.23 14.43
N TYR A 950 7.87 -2.22 15.08
CA TYR A 950 7.76 -0.88 14.51
C TYR A 950 9.11 -0.19 14.33
N TYR A 951 10.01 -0.28 15.32
CA TYR A 951 11.34 0.31 15.19
C TYR A 951 12.21 -0.40 14.15
N GLU A 952 12.14 -1.72 14.05
CA GLU A 952 12.88 -2.50 13.03
C GLU A 952 12.39 -2.18 11.61
N GLU A 953 11.07 -2.04 11.40
CA GLU A 953 10.52 -1.61 10.12
C GLU A 953 10.92 -0.18 9.77
N ALA A 954 10.85 0.74 10.74
CA ALA A 954 11.34 2.11 10.56
C ALA A 954 12.84 2.12 10.19
N LEU A 955 13.65 1.27 10.81
CA LEU A 955 15.10 1.20 10.61
C LEU A 955 15.43 0.69 9.20
N ARG A 956 14.69 -0.33 8.76
CA ARG A 956 14.78 -0.86 7.40
C ARG A 956 14.48 0.23 6.36
N ILE A 957 13.40 1.00 6.55
CA ILE A 957 13.05 2.11 5.65
C ILE A 957 14.11 3.21 5.70
N ALA A 958 14.58 3.58 6.89
CA ALA A 958 15.60 4.62 7.06
C ALA A 958 16.91 4.24 6.34
N ARG A 959 17.36 2.99 6.44
CA ARG A 959 18.54 2.49 5.71
C ARG A 959 18.33 2.52 4.19
N GLN A 960 17.17 2.08 3.70
CA GLN A 960 16.85 2.13 2.26
C GLN A 960 16.76 3.55 1.70
N ALA A 961 16.34 4.51 2.54
CA ALA A 961 16.26 5.92 2.19
C ALA A 961 17.57 6.69 2.39
N ASN A 962 18.65 6.02 2.84
CA ASN A 962 19.90 6.66 3.29
C ASN A 962 19.67 7.77 4.33
N PHE A 963 18.66 7.62 5.18
CA PHE A 963 18.34 8.60 6.22
C PHE A 963 19.17 8.36 7.48
N VAL A 964 20.43 8.83 7.45
CA VAL A 964 21.46 8.59 8.48
C VAL A 964 20.98 8.95 9.89
N ARG A 965 20.40 10.14 10.08
CA ARG A 965 19.87 10.56 11.40
C ARG A 965 18.74 9.66 11.90
N GLY A 966 17.85 9.23 11.02
CA GLY A 966 16.77 8.30 11.37
C GLY A 966 17.30 6.94 11.83
N VAL A 967 18.34 6.43 11.17
CA VAL A 967 19.03 5.19 11.56
C VAL A 967 19.58 5.31 12.99
N GLY A 968 20.31 6.38 13.30
CA GLY A 968 20.87 6.60 14.64
C GLY A 968 19.80 6.69 15.74
N ILE A 969 18.69 7.38 15.49
CA ILE A 969 17.56 7.48 16.45
C ILE A 969 16.93 6.12 16.72
N LEU A 970 16.67 5.34 15.67
CA LEU A 970 15.98 4.06 15.77
C LEU A 970 16.85 2.98 16.41
N LEU A 971 18.15 2.94 16.08
CA LEU A 971 19.11 2.04 16.73
C LEU A 971 19.15 2.29 18.25
N ASN A 972 19.11 3.54 18.68
CA ASN A 972 19.06 3.86 20.10
C ASN A 972 17.73 3.47 20.74
N ASN A 973 16.60 3.70 20.09
CA ASN A 973 15.30 3.27 20.64
C ASN A 973 15.24 1.75 20.78
N LEU A 974 15.78 1.00 19.82
CA LEU A 974 15.97 -0.45 19.92
C LEU A 974 16.96 -0.84 21.02
N GLY A 975 18.05 -0.09 21.18
CA GLY A 975 19.04 -0.28 22.24
C GLY A 975 18.43 -0.09 23.63
N ASN A 976 17.63 0.97 23.82
CA ASN A 976 16.88 1.22 25.04
C ASN A 976 15.93 0.06 25.35
N LEU A 977 15.15 -0.37 24.34
CA LEU A 977 14.23 -1.49 24.49
C LEU A 977 14.94 -2.82 24.83
N ALA A 978 16.09 -3.09 24.19
CA ALA A 978 16.92 -4.26 24.48
C ALA A 978 17.54 -4.18 25.89
N SER A 979 17.94 -3.00 26.34
CA SER A 979 18.45 -2.78 27.69
C SER A 979 17.37 -3.01 28.76
N ASP A 980 16.14 -2.56 28.50
CA ASP A 980 14.97 -2.79 29.36
C ASP A 980 14.57 -4.28 29.44
N ASP A 981 14.84 -5.04 28.37
CA ASP A 981 14.62 -6.49 28.29
C ASP A 981 15.84 -7.29 28.81
N GLU A 982 16.86 -6.62 29.35
CA GLU A 982 18.12 -7.21 29.83
C GLU A 982 18.91 -7.97 28.74
N GLU A 983 18.61 -7.73 27.46
CA GLU A 983 19.35 -8.21 26.28
C GLU A 983 20.63 -7.39 26.07
N TYR A 984 21.46 -7.25 27.10
CA TYR A 984 22.52 -6.23 27.09
C TYR A 984 23.56 -6.37 25.98
N ALA A 985 23.88 -7.59 25.53
CA ALA A 985 24.79 -7.79 24.40
C ALA A 985 24.21 -7.19 23.09
N ARG A 986 22.88 -7.30 22.92
CA ARG A 986 22.18 -6.69 21.80
C ARG A 986 22.09 -5.18 21.97
N ALA A 987 21.78 -4.70 23.18
CA ALA A 987 21.74 -3.28 23.50
C ALA A 987 23.10 -2.61 23.20
N GLU A 988 24.20 -3.24 23.62
CA GLU A 988 25.57 -2.77 23.35
C GLU A 988 25.85 -2.65 21.86
N ALA A 989 25.56 -3.71 21.08
CA ALA A 989 25.76 -3.68 19.63
C ALA A 989 24.94 -2.56 18.95
N LEU A 990 23.70 -2.35 19.39
CA LEU A 990 22.82 -1.31 18.85
C LEU A 990 23.28 0.11 19.21
N TYR A 991 23.70 0.34 20.47
CA TYR A 991 24.24 1.64 20.88
C TYR A 991 25.58 1.94 20.21
N GLN A 992 26.45 0.94 20.05
CA GLN A 992 27.73 1.11 19.37
C GLN A 992 27.51 1.45 17.89
N GLU A 993 26.60 0.75 17.20
CA GLU A 993 26.25 1.10 15.82
C GLU A 993 25.66 2.52 15.74
N ALA A 994 24.81 2.92 16.69
CA ALA A 994 24.27 4.27 16.74
C ALA A 994 25.36 5.33 17.00
N LEU A 995 26.37 5.02 17.82
CA LEU A 995 27.53 5.87 18.09
C LEU A 995 28.42 6.00 16.85
N ASP A 996 28.67 4.90 16.13
CA ASP A 996 29.42 4.91 14.87
C ASP A 996 28.72 5.77 13.81
N VAL A 997 27.38 5.72 13.74
CA VAL A 997 26.57 6.59 12.89
C VAL A 997 26.76 8.06 13.29
N ALA A 998 26.69 8.37 14.58
CA ALA A 998 26.88 9.72 15.09
C ALA A 998 28.30 10.26 14.80
N HIS A 999 29.33 9.44 14.97
CA HIS A 999 30.70 9.82 14.64
C HIS A 999 30.90 10.06 13.14
N LYS A 1000 30.34 9.19 12.28
CA LYS A 1000 30.40 9.37 10.82
C LYS A 1000 29.68 10.64 10.35
N SER A 1001 28.65 11.07 11.06
CA SER A 1001 27.95 12.33 10.80
C SER A 1001 28.50 13.52 11.60
N GLU A 1002 29.59 13.33 12.35
CA GLU A 1002 30.18 14.33 13.25
C GLU A 1002 29.19 14.92 14.28
N ASP A 1003 28.12 14.19 14.60
CA ASP A 1003 27.03 14.61 15.48
C ASP A 1003 27.38 14.30 16.94
N ARG A 1004 28.05 15.27 17.57
CA ARG A 1004 28.51 15.16 18.97
C ARG A 1004 27.35 15.13 19.97
N TYR A 1005 26.19 15.68 19.62
CA TYR A 1005 25.01 15.69 20.50
C TYR A 1005 24.48 14.27 20.71
N TYR A 1006 24.21 13.54 19.62
CA TYR A 1006 23.78 12.16 19.76
C TYR A 1006 24.91 11.26 20.26
N ALA A 1007 26.17 11.51 19.90
CA ALA A 1007 27.29 10.75 20.42
C ALA A 1007 27.33 10.79 21.96
N ALA A 1008 27.23 11.97 22.57
CA ALA A 1008 27.18 12.12 24.02
C ALA A 1008 25.99 11.35 24.65
N ALA A 1009 24.81 11.41 24.02
CA ALA A 1009 23.64 10.66 24.47
C ALA A 1009 23.83 9.12 24.37
N ARG A 1010 24.45 8.64 23.30
CA ARG A 1010 24.72 7.19 23.11
C ARG A 1010 25.75 6.69 24.12
N LEU A 1011 26.80 7.47 24.37
CA LEU A 1011 27.81 7.18 25.40
C LEU A 1011 27.18 7.12 26.79
N HIS A 1012 26.29 8.07 27.13
CA HIS A 1012 25.56 8.05 28.39
C HIS A 1012 24.69 6.79 28.53
N ASN A 1013 24.00 6.36 27.47
CA ASN A 1013 23.21 5.12 27.48
C ASN A 1013 24.08 3.86 27.61
N LEU A 1014 25.25 3.81 26.97
CA LEU A 1014 26.24 2.76 27.19
C LEU A 1014 26.72 2.74 28.65
N GLY A 1015 26.99 3.90 29.24
CA GLY A 1015 27.33 4.04 30.66
C GLY A 1015 26.23 3.50 31.58
N ASN A 1016 24.96 3.86 31.31
CA ASN A 1016 23.80 3.34 32.04
C ASN A 1016 23.72 1.82 31.95
N MET A 1017 23.82 1.26 30.74
CA MET A 1017 23.81 -0.18 30.51
C MET A 1017 24.93 -0.89 31.28
N ARG A 1018 26.17 -0.39 31.22
CA ARG A 1018 27.31 -0.94 31.98
C ARG A 1018 27.07 -0.89 33.48
N ARG A 1019 26.52 0.21 33.98
CA ARG A 1019 26.15 0.38 35.40
C ARG A 1019 25.10 -0.65 35.83
N PHE A 1020 24.07 -0.91 35.01
CA PHE A 1020 23.06 -1.96 35.27
C PHE A 1020 23.65 -3.38 35.21
N GLN A 1021 24.67 -3.63 34.38
CA GLN A 1021 25.42 -4.89 34.37
C GLN A 1021 26.38 -5.08 35.56
N GLY A 1022 26.60 -4.03 36.36
CA GLY A 1022 27.61 -3.99 37.43
C GLY A 1022 29.04 -3.76 36.93
N ASP A 1023 29.24 -3.39 35.66
CA ASP A 1023 30.53 -2.93 35.15
C ASP A 1023 30.70 -1.43 35.42
N TYR A 1024 31.02 -1.09 36.67
CA TYR A 1024 31.23 0.30 37.06
C TYR A 1024 32.50 0.91 36.45
N ALA A 1025 33.47 0.09 36.02
CA ALA A 1025 34.67 0.56 35.33
C ALA A 1025 34.30 1.13 33.96
N GLY A 1026 33.64 0.31 33.13
CA GLY A 1026 33.15 0.76 31.83
C GLY A 1026 32.11 1.87 31.94
N ALA A 1027 31.29 1.88 33.00
CA ALA A 1027 30.37 2.99 33.25
C ALA A 1027 31.10 4.32 33.49
N LEU A 1028 32.17 4.34 34.29
CA LEU A 1028 32.98 5.55 34.50
C LEU A 1028 33.58 6.04 33.18
N ASP A 1029 34.18 5.16 32.38
CA ASP A 1029 34.79 5.52 31.11
C ASP A 1029 33.78 6.19 30.17
N TYR A 1030 32.62 5.54 29.96
CA TYR A 1030 31.58 6.07 29.08
C TYR A 1030 30.93 7.35 29.59
N TYR A 1031 30.68 7.48 30.89
CA TYR A 1031 30.11 8.72 31.42
C TYR A 1031 31.12 9.88 31.37
N THR A 1032 32.42 9.63 31.58
CA THR A 1032 33.46 10.64 31.40
C THR A 1032 33.51 11.11 29.95
N GLU A 1033 33.55 10.18 28.99
CA GLU A 1033 33.56 10.51 27.57
C GLU A 1033 32.27 11.25 27.16
N ALA A 1034 31.10 10.85 27.68
CA ALA A 1034 29.84 11.54 27.45
C ALA A 1034 29.86 12.98 27.99
N ALA A 1035 30.37 13.19 29.20
CA ALA A 1035 30.47 14.51 29.82
C ALA A 1035 31.47 15.42 29.08
N GLU A 1036 32.61 14.89 28.65
CA GLU A 1036 33.61 15.64 27.87
C GLU A 1036 33.09 15.98 26.48
N THR A 1037 32.42 15.03 25.81
CA THR A 1037 31.79 15.26 24.50
C THR A 1037 30.71 16.33 24.58
N ALA A 1038 29.85 16.27 25.62
CA ALA A 1038 28.81 17.28 25.85
C ALA A 1038 29.39 18.66 26.20
N ALA A 1039 30.45 18.70 27.02
CA ALA A 1039 31.14 19.96 27.36
C ALA A 1039 31.76 20.63 26.13
N ALA A 1040 32.29 19.85 25.19
CA ALA A 1040 32.89 20.37 23.96
C ALA A 1040 31.89 21.06 23.01
N ILE A 1041 30.58 20.90 23.25
CA ILE A 1041 29.48 21.51 22.47
C ILE A 1041 28.52 22.32 23.34
N ASP A 1042 28.92 22.70 24.56
CA ASP A 1042 28.11 23.45 25.52
C ASP A 1042 26.73 22.83 25.80
N TYR A 1043 26.62 21.49 25.74
CA TYR A 1043 25.37 20.77 25.97
C TYR A 1043 25.14 20.49 27.47
N ALA A 1044 24.80 21.56 28.20
CA ALA A 1044 24.73 21.58 29.67
C ALA A 1044 23.84 20.48 30.28
N TRP A 1045 22.70 20.17 29.65
CA TRP A 1045 21.78 19.13 30.15
C TRP A 1045 22.42 17.74 30.17
N MET A 1046 23.07 17.33 29.08
CA MET A 1046 23.72 16.03 28.98
C MET A 1046 25.00 15.96 29.80
N GLU A 1047 25.79 17.02 29.80
CA GLU A 1047 26.96 17.10 30.68
C GLU A 1047 26.53 16.96 32.15
N GLY A 1048 25.48 17.69 32.56
CA GLY A 1048 24.93 17.61 33.90
C GLY A 1048 24.44 16.21 34.26
N SER A 1049 23.71 15.55 33.35
CA SER A 1049 23.22 14.18 33.54
C SER A 1049 24.37 13.17 33.66
N ALA A 1050 25.35 13.20 32.76
CA ALA A 1050 26.50 12.30 32.80
C ALA A 1050 27.35 12.52 34.06
N ARG A 1051 27.57 13.77 34.48
CA ARG A 1051 28.29 14.09 35.72
C ARG A 1051 27.53 13.71 36.98
N SER A 1052 26.20 13.82 36.97
CA SER A 1052 25.35 13.33 38.05
C SER A 1052 25.57 11.83 38.28
N ASP A 1053 25.51 11.04 37.20
CA ASP A 1053 25.69 9.59 37.28
C ASP A 1053 27.15 9.19 37.57
N LEU A 1054 28.15 9.92 37.07
CA LEU A 1054 29.56 9.79 37.52
C LEU A 1054 29.69 9.97 39.03
N GLY A 1055 29.09 11.03 39.57
CA GLY A 1055 29.12 11.34 40.99
C GLY A 1055 28.51 10.22 41.83
N LEU A 1056 27.41 9.62 41.38
CA LEU A 1056 26.79 8.48 42.04
C LEU A 1056 27.65 7.21 42.01
N VAL A 1057 28.34 6.94 40.88
CA VAL A 1057 29.25 5.80 40.78
C VAL A 1057 30.49 6.00 41.66
N TYR A 1058 31.13 7.17 41.64
CA TYR A 1058 32.26 7.48 42.53
C TYR A 1058 31.87 7.36 44.01
N ARG A 1059 30.67 7.80 44.37
CA ARG A 1059 30.12 7.63 45.72
C ARG A 1059 30.04 6.16 46.13
N PHE A 1060 29.49 5.31 45.26
CA PHE A 1060 29.40 3.88 45.51
C PHE A 1060 30.78 3.21 45.69
N LEU A 1061 31.77 3.65 44.91
CA LEU A 1061 33.15 3.17 44.98
C LEU A 1061 33.96 3.73 46.15
N GLY A 1062 33.43 4.71 46.89
CA GLY A 1062 34.08 5.34 48.04
C GLY A 1062 35.05 6.48 47.71
N ASP A 1063 35.05 7.00 46.47
CA ASP A 1063 35.84 8.18 46.09
C ASP A 1063 35.07 9.47 46.35
N TRP A 1064 34.93 9.81 47.63
CA TRP A 1064 34.13 10.94 48.09
C TRP A 1064 34.55 12.31 47.51
N PRO A 1065 35.86 12.64 47.40
CA PRO A 1065 36.27 13.91 46.80
C PRO A 1065 35.80 14.06 45.35
N ARG A 1066 35.96 13.01 44.52
CA ARG A 1066 35.51 13.06 43.13
C ARG A 1066 33.99 13.04 43.02
N ALA A 1067 33.31 12.25 43.86
CA ALA A 1067 31.86 12.23 43.90
C ALA A 1067 31.27 13.63 44.18
N SER A 1068 31.79 14.32 45.18
CA SER A 1068 31.37 15.68 45.53
C SER A 1068 31.66 16.69 44.41
N GLN A 1069 32.85 16.62 43.79
CA GLN A 1069 33.23 17.49 42.68
C GLN A 1069 32.26 17.35 41.49
N GLU A 1070 31.97 16.11 41.07
CA GLU A 1070 31.10 15.85 39.93
C GLU A 1070 29.64 16.27 40.21
N LEU A 1071 29.12 15.97 41.40
CA LEU A 1071 27.77 16.39 41.80
C LEU A 1071 27.63 17.91 41.91
N HIS A 1072 28.63 18.62 42.44
CA HIS A 1072 28.60 20.08 42.47
C HIS A 1072 28.58 20.71 41.08
N ARG A 1073 29.35 20.15 40.14
CA ARG A 1073 29.35 20.59 38.74
C ARG A 1073 28.02 20.26 38.06
N ALA A 1074 27.48 19.06 38.27
CA ALA A 1074 26.17 18.67 37.77
C ALA A 1074 25.05 19.61 38.24
N ARG A 1075 25.07 20.05 39.51
CA ARG A 1075 24.09 21.02 40.04
C ARG A 1075 24.14 22.36 39.30
N LEU A 1076 25.34 22.92 39.08
CA LEU A 1076 25.50 24.20 38.37
C LEU A 1076 25.00 24.10 36.92
N LEU A 1077 25.30 22.97 36.26
CA LEU A 1077 24.84 22.70 34.90
C LEU A 1077 23.32 22.55 34.85
N ALA A 1078 22.72 21.80 35.78
CA ALA A 1078 21.28 21.63 35.88
C ALA A 1078 20.56 22.98 36.08
N GLN A 1079 21.09 23.86 36.95
CA GLN A 1079 20.55 25.21 37.14
C GLN A 1079 20.67 26.07 35.88
N SER A 1080 21.78 25.97 35.15
CA SER A 1080 21.96 26.69 33.88
C SER A 1080 21.05 26.17 32.75
N ALA A 1081 20.66 24.90 32.83
CA ALA A 1081 19.82 24.22 31.84
C ALA A 1081 18.33 24.23 32.22
N ASP A 1082 17.96 24.83 33.35
CA ASP A 1082 16.61 24.78 33.94
C ASP A 1082 16.08 23.34 34.11
N ASP A 1083 16.99 22.40 34.41
CA ASP A 1083 16.68 20.99 34.60
C ASP A 1083 16.36 20.69 36.08
N LEU A 1084 15.10 20.93 36.44
CA LEU A 1084 14.62 20.73 37.81
C LEU A 1084 14.76 19.28 38.29
N TRP A 1085 14.62 18.31 37.37
CA TRP A 1085 14.75 16.89 37.69
C TRP A 1085 16.17 16.57 38.18
N CYS A 1086 17.18 16.94 37.38
CA CYS A 1086 18.58 16.71 37.72
C CYS A 1086 18.99 17.54 38.93
N GLU A 1087 18.55 18.80 39.03
CA GLU A 1087 18.82 19.68 40.16
C GLU A 1087 18.34 19.04 41.47
N CYS A 1088 17.07 18.63 41.57
CA CYS A 1088 16.51 18.06 42.79
C CYS A 1088 17.17 16.72 43.16
N LYS A 1089 17.48 15.87 42.17
CA LYS A 1089 18.20 14.60 42.37
C LYS A 1089 19.60 14.84 42.94
N VAL A 1090 20.35 15.77 42.36
CA VAL A 1090 21.72 16.11 42.77
C VAL A 1090 21.74 16.83 44.11
N GLU A 1091 20.80 17.73 44.38
CA GLU A 1091 20.67 18.41 45.67
C GLU A 1091 20.40 17.41 46.81
N ALA A 1092 19.49 16.45 46.59
CA ALA A 1092 19.24 15.40 47.57
C ALA A 1092 20.48 14.52 47.80
N ALA A 1093 21.23 14.17 46.74
CA ALA A 1093 22.47 13.40 46.84
C ALA A 1093 23.58 14.16 47.60
N LEU A 1094 23.78 15.46 47.30
CA LEU A 1094 24.74 16.32 47.99
C LEU A 1094 24.37 16.54 49.46
N ALA A 1095 23.09 16.73 49.76
CA ALA A 1095 22.62 16.82 51.14
C ALA A 1095 22.83 15.49 51.89
N TYR A 1096 22.61 14.36 51.22
CA TYR A 1096 22.83 13.05 51.82
C TYR A 1096 24.29 12.82 52.16
N PHE A 1097 25.16 13.20 51.23
CA PHE A 1097 26.60 13.21 51.45
C PHE A 1097 27.02 14.12 52.61
N ALA A 1098 26.56 15.38 52.64
CA ALA A 1098 26.92 16.32 53.70
C ALA A 1098 26.46 15.85 55.10
N LEU A 1099 25.33 15.14 55.17
CA LEU A 1099 24.87 14.54 56.42
C LEU A 1099 25.79 13.40 56.89
N LEU A 1100 26.20 12.50 55.99
CA LEU A 1100 27.06 11.37 56.35
C LEU A 1100 28.48 11.80 56.71
N ASP A 1101 29.05 12.76 55.98
CA ASP A 1101 30.42 13.26 56.16
C ASP A 1101 30.55 14.24 57.34
N GLN A 1102 29.59 15.16 57.50
CA GLN A 1102 29.71 16.31 58.43
C GLN A 1102 28.64 16.34 59.52
N GLN A 1103 27.74 15.34 59.57
CA GLN A 1103 26.58 15.31 60.48
C GLN A 1103 25.71 16.58 60.41
N ASP A 1104 25.68 17.27 59.26
CA ASP A 1104 24.93 18.50 59.08
C ASP A 1104 23.42 18.22 59.02
N LEU A 1105 22.74 18.39 60.16
CA LEU A 1105 21.30 18.19 60.29
C LEU A 1105 20.45 19.11 59.38
N SER A 1106 21.00 20.24 58.91
CA SER A 1106 20.29 21.10 57.93
C SER A 1106 20.08 20.40 56.58
N SER A 1107 20.86 19.35 56.30
CA SER A 1107 20.75 18.50 55.11
C SER A 1107 19.40 17.80 55.00
N LEU A 1108 18.74 17.46 56.11
CA LEU A 1108 17.41 16.84 56.11
C LEU A 1108 16.35 17.77 55.50
N ALA A 1109 16.41 19.06 55.85
CA ALA A 1109 15.51 20.07 55.29
C ALA A 1109 15.76 20.28 53.79
N ARG A 1110 17.03 20.23 53.36
CA ARG A 1110 17.40 20.32 51.94
C ARG A 1110 16.83 19.16 51.11
N MET A 1111 16.89 17.92 51.60
CA MET A 1111 16.27 16.78 50.90
C MET A 1111 14.75 16.88 50.84
N GLU A 1112 14.12 17.34 51.92
CA GLU A 1112 12.67 17.53 51.98
C GLU A 1112 12.21 18.61 51.00
N GLN A 1113 12.95 19.72 50.93
CA GLN A 1113 12.70 20.78 49.97
C GLN A 1113 12.88 20.27 48.53
N ALA A 1114 13.93 19.51 48.24
CA ALA A 1114 14.15 18.91 46.92
C ALA A 1114 13.00 17.95 46.54
N ALA A 1115 12.56 17.10 47.47
CA ALA A 1115 11.43 16.20 47.25
C ALA A 1115 10.12 16.95 46.99
N HIS A 1116 9.85 18.01 47.77
CA HIS A 1116 8.66 18.84 47.60
C HIS A 1116 8.68 19.60 46.28
N ARG A 1117 9.80 20.26 45.93
CA ARG A 1117 9.98 20.96 44.65
C ARG A 1117 9.71 20.02 43.48
N ALA A 1118 10.35 18.84 43.47
CA ALA A 1118 10.15 17.84 42.43
C ALA A 1118 8.69 17.38 42.36
N ALA A 1119 8.05 17.08 43.50
CA ALA A 1119 6.64 16.65 43.53
C ALA A 1119 5.68 17.74 43.01
N THR A 1120 5.88 19.01 43.39
CA THR A 1120 5.05 20.13 42.93
C THR A 1120 5.17 20.37 41.42
N ALA A 1121 6.31 20.04 40.83
CA ALA A 1121 6.55 20.14 39.39
C ALA A 1121 6.13 18.88 38.61
N GLY A 1122 5.67 17.82 39.29
CA GLY A 1122 5.32 16.55 38.65
C GLY A 1122 6.50 15.61 38.37
N GLU A 1123 7.71 15.93 38.85
CA GLU A 1123 8.92 15.13 38.70
C GLU A 1123 8.97 13.97 39.71
N THR A 1124 8.11 12.98 39.47
CA THR A 1124 7.86 11.84 40.37
C THR A 1124 9.13 11.03 40.72
N THR A 1125 9.98 10.75 39.75
CA THR A 1125 11.21 9.95 39.96
C THR A 1125 12.23 10.67 40.83
N ALA A 1126 12.45 11.97 40.61
CA ALA A 1126 13.34 12.80 41.43
C ALA A 1126 12.78 12.98 42.85
N ALA A 1127 11.46 13.16 43.00
CA ALA A 1127 10.79 13.22 44.30
C ALA A 1127 10.96 11.91 45.08
N ALA A 1128 10.75 10.77 44.44
CA ALA A 1128 10.92 9.45 45.05
C ALA A 1128 12.36 9.19 45.48
N TYR A 1129 13.33 9.62 44.67
CA TYR A 1129 14.75 9.55 44.99
C TYR A 1129 15.09 10.38 46.22
N ALA A 1130 14.67 11.64 46.26
CA ALA A 1130 14.90 12.54 47.39
C ALA A 1130 14.24 12.05 48.69
N HIS A 1131 12.99 11.54 48.62
CA HIS A 1131 12.31 10.91 49.74
C HIS A 1131 13.05 9.68 50.27
N THR A 1132 13.57 8.84 49.36
CA THR A 1132 14.34 7.65 49.74
C THR A 1132 15.63 8.02 50.45
N LEU A 1133 16.39 8.97 49.92
CA LEU A 1133 17.63 9.45 50.57
C LEU A 1133 17.36 10.09 51.93
N ARG A 1134 16.30 10.90 52.07
CA ARG A 1134 15.86 11.46 53.36
C ARG A 1134 15.51 10.37 54.36
N GLY A 1135 14.78 9.35 53.92
CA GLY A 1135 14.44 8.19 54.74
C GLY A 1135 15.67 7.43 55.25
N LEU A 1136 16.62 7.15 54.37
CA LEU A 1136 17.89 6.49 54.74
C LEU A 1136 18.75 7.36 55.67
N ALA A 1137 18.76 8.68 55.47
CA ALA A 1137 19.43 9.63 56.36
C ALA A 1137 18.82 9.64 57.76
N LEU A 1138 17.49 9.67 57.86
CA LEU A 1138 16.78 9.63 59.14
C LEU A 1138 16.96 8.29 59.85
N LEU A 1139 17.05 7.18 59.11
CA LEU A 1139 17.44 5.88 59.66
C LEU A 1139 18.83 5.91 60.29
N HIS A 1140 19.82 6.50 59.60
CA HIS A 1140 21.19 6.62 60.12
C HIS A 1140 21.26 7.44 61.40
N LEU A 1141 20.44 8.50 61.51
CA LEU A 1141 20.33 9.32 62.72
C LEU A 1141 19.45 8.72 63.82
N GLU A 1142 18.95 7.49 63.63
CA GLU A 1142 18.01 6.84 64.56
C GLU A 1142 16.74 7.67 64.82
N ARG A 1143 16.18 8.31 63.77
CA ARG A 1143 14.91 9.08 63.78
C ARG A 1143 13.77 8.34 63.06
N TRP A 1144 13.46 7.17 63.60
CA TRP A 1144 12.54 6.14 63.12
C TRP A 1144 11.14 6.67 62.75
N ASP A 1145 10.54 7.49 63.62
CA ASP A 1145 9.17 8.00 63.42
C ASP A 1145 9.06 8.93 62.20
N GLU A 1146 10.16 9.56 61.82
CA GLU A 1146 10.24 10.44 60.63
C GLU A 1146 10.75 9.70 59.40
N ALA A 1147 11.54 8.64 59.58
CA ALA A 1147 12.09 7.83 58.50
C ALA A 1147 11.01 7.01 57.77
N GLU A 1148 10.07 6.41 58.52
CA GLU A 1148 8.98 5.60 57.97
C GLU A 1148 8.14 6.34 56.91
N PRO A 1149 7.53 7.51 57.19
CA PRO A 1149 6.72 8.22 56.19
C PRO A 1149 7.53 8.70 54.98
N ALA A 1150 8.83 9.01 55.16
CA ALA A 1150 9.70 9.39 54.04
C ALA A 1150 9.97 8.22 53.10
N LEU A 1151 10.25 7.03 53.64
CA LEU A 1151 10.47 5.83 52.84
C LEU A 1151 9.19 5.32 52.19
N GLU A 1152 8.05 5.40 52.88
CA GLU A 1152 6.74 5.05 52.31
C GLU A 1152 6.35 5.99 51.16
N ALA A 1153 6.60 7.30 51.28
CA ALA A 1153 6.37 8.25 50.19
C ALA A 1153 7.21 7.90 48.95
N GLY A 1154 8.50 7.61 49.13
CA GLY A 1154 9.37 7.16 48.05
C GLY A 1154 8.89 5.84 47.41
N LEU A 1155 8.53 4.85 48.24
CA LEU A 1155 8.05 3.54 47.78
C LEU A 1155 6.71 3.64 47.02
N ALA A 1156 5.77 4.45 47.51
CA ALA A 1156 4.46 4.63 46.89
C ALA A 1156 4.55 5.21 45.48
N ILE A 1157 5.47 6.15 45.26
CA ILE A 1157 5.74 6.70 43.94
C ILE A 1157 6.37 5.63 43.05
N ARG A 1158 7.42 4.94 43.51
CA ARG A 1158 8.15 3.93 42.72
C ARG A 1158 7.30 2.70 42.37
N ARG A 1159 6.28 2.35 43.16
CA ARG A 1159 5.35 1.25 42.83
C ARG A 1159 4.54 1.52 41.55
N GLN A 1160 4.47 2.78 41.13
CA GLN A 1160 3.83 3.17 39.88
C GLN A 1160 4.81 3.16 38.69
N GLU A 1161 6.10 2.93 38.93
CA GLU A 1161 7.13 2.92 37.90
C GLU A 1161 7.34 1.52 37.28
N PRO A 1162 7.73 1.43 35.99
CA PRO A 1162 8.01 0.15 35.34
C PRO A 1162 9.24 -0.58 35.92
N ASN A 1163 10.24 0.15 36.40
CA ASN A 1163 11.50 -0.41 36.88
C ASN A 1163 11.41 -0.79 38.37
N ARG A 1164 11.17 -2.08 38.63
CA ARG A 1164 11.01 -2.61 39.99
C ARG A 1164 12.30 -2.63 40.81
N LEU A 1165 13.49 -2.56 40.20
CA LEU A 1165 14.76 -2.55 40.95
C LEU A 1165 14.87 -1.30 41.84
N LEU A 1166 14.26 -0.19 41.41
CA LEU A 1166 14.27 1.05 42.16
C LEU A 1166 13.52 0.96 43.50
N LEU A 1167 12.62 -0.01 43.66
CA LEU A 1167 11.89 -0.26 44.92
C LEU A 1167 12.82 -0.72 46.05
N LEU A 1168 13.92 -1.39 45.70
CA LEU A 1168 14.75 -2.13 46.64
C LEU A 1168 15.40 -1.23 47.71
N SER A 1169 15.83 -0.02 47.37
CA SER A 1169 16.43 0.91 48.33
C SER A 1169 15.42 1.37 49.39
N SER A 1170 14.19 1.71 49.00
CA SER A 1170 13.12 2.11 49.92
C SER A 1170 12.62 0.92 50.75
N LEU A 1171 12.48 -0.27 50.13
CA LEU A 1171 12.11 -1.51 50.83
C LEU A 1171 13.18 -1.97 51.83
N ALA A 1172 14.46 -1.85 51.48
CA ALA A 1172 15.57 -2.12 52.38
C ALA A 1172 15.54 -1.16 53.58
N GLY A 1173 15.33 0.14 53.35
CA GLY A 1173 15.15 1.11 54.43
C GLY A 1173 14.01 0.71 55.38
N LEU A 1174 12.80 0.44 54.85
CA LEU A 1174 11.64 0.07 55.66
C LEU A 1174 11.84 -1.27 56.38
N GLY A 1175 12.41 -2.26 55.71
CA GLY A 1175 12.69 -3.57 56.29
C GLY A 1175 13.64 -3.45 57.50
N GLU A 1176 14.69 -2.65 57.40
CA GLU A 1176 15.61 -2.40 58.50
C GLU A 1176 14.97 -1.59 59.64
N LEU A 1177 14.15 -0.59 59.31
CA LEU A 1177 13.35 0.16 60.29
C LEU A 1177 12.47 -0.77 61.12
N HIS A 1178 11.69 -1.61 60.45
CA HIS A 1178 10.78 -2.55 61.11
C HIS A 1178 11.53 -3.62 61.91
N ARG A 1179 12.70 -4.08 61.42
CA ARG A 1179 13.54 -5.05 62.12
C ARG A 1179 14.01 -4.49 63.45
N ARG A 1180 14.46 -3.24 63.46
CA ARG A 1180 14.91 -2.56 64.67
C ARG A 1180 13.77 -2.30 65.65
N ARG A 1181 12.54 -2.08 65.17
CA ARG A 1181 11.32 -1.96 66.01
C ARG A 1181 10.76 -3.31 66.46
N ASN A 1182 11.35 -4.41 66.04
CA ASN A 1182 10.88 -5.77 66.29
C ASN A 1182 9.46 -6.05 65.75
N ASP A 1183 9.03 -5.37 64.68
CA ASP A 1183 7.76 -5.63 63.98
C ASP A 1183 7.95 -6.74 62.93
N LEU A 1184 7.94 -7.98 63.39
CA LEU A 1184 8.24 -9.15 62.55
C LEU A 1184 7.24 -9.34 61.38
N ALA A 1185 6.02 -8.81 61.47
CA ALA A 1185 5.02 -8.94 60.41
C ALA A 1185 5.37 -8.04 59.22
N ARG A 1186 5.69 -6.76 59.48
CA ARG A 1186 6.09 -5.82 58.43
C ARG A 1186 7.47 -6.15 57.86
N VAL A 1187 8.40 -6.60 58.70
CA VAL A 1187 9.70 -7.14 58.26
C VAL A 1187 9.53 -8.26 57.24
N ARG A 1188 8.62 -9.20 57.49
CA ARG A 1188 8.34 -10.30 56.56
C ARG A 1188 7.75 -9.80 55.24
N ALA A 1189 6.85 -8.82 55.27
CA ALA A 1189 6.28 -8.25 54.05
C ALA A 1189 7.36 -7.58 53.17
N CYS A 1190 8.25 -6.78 53.77
CA CYS A 1190 9.35 -6.14 53.05
C CYS A 1190 10.29 -7.17 52.41
N VAL A 1191 10.70 -8.20 53.16
CA VAL A 1191 11.68 -9.16 52.64
C VAL A 1191 11.10 -10.07 51.54
N GLU A 1192 9.81 -10.43 51.58
CA GLU A 1192 9.19 -11.17 50.48
C GLU A 1192 9.11 -10.34 49.20
N GLU A 1193 8.79 -9.04 49.30
CA GLU A 1193 8.79 -8.13 48.15
C GLU A 1193 10.22 -7.94 47.61
N MET A 1194 11.21 -7.79 48.49
CA MET A 1194 12.63 -7.72 48.09
C MET A 1194 13.11 -9.01 47.43
N LEU A 1195 12.77 -10.19 47.97
CA LEU A 1195 13.12 -11.49 47.40
C LEU A 1195 12.45 -11.72 46.05
N PHE A 1196 11.21 -11.25 45.87
CA PHE A 1196 10.53 -11.30 44.58
C PHE A 1196 11.30 -10.50 43.53
N VAL A 1197 11.70 -9.26 43.86
CA VAL A 1197 12.44 -8.39 42.94
C VAL A 1197 13.88 -8.88 42.70
N LEU A 1198 14.58 -9.37 43.74
CA LEU A 1198 15.91 -9.98 43.61
C LEU A 1198 15.89 -11.36 42.95
N GLY A 1199 14.75 -12.06 42.97
CA GLY A 1199 14.55 -13.35 42.32
C GLY A 1199 14.47 -13.25 40.81
N THR A 1200 14.08 -12.08 40.28
CA THR A 1200 13.92 -11.81 38.85
C THR A 1200 15.16 -11.23 38.16
N GLY A 1201 16.19 -10.77 38.89
CA GLY A 1201 17.37 -10.12 38.29
C GLY A 1201 18.59 -9.99 39.21
N ARG A 1202 19.66 -9.36 38.70
CA ARG A 1202 20.83 -8.92 39.50
C ARG A 1202 20.55 -7.52 40.08
N ALA A 1203 21.13 -7.20 41.22
CA ALA A 1203 21.01 -5.91 41.91
C ALA A 1203 21.80 -4.75 41.24
N GLY A 1204 22.31 -4.94 40.02
CA GLY A 1204 23.14 -3.96 39.32
C GLY A 1204 22.35 -2.70 38.95
N GLY A 1205 23.02 -1.54 38.95
CA GLY A 1205 22.39 -0.26 38.64
C GLY A 1205 21.58 0.38 39.78
N MET A 1206 21.66 -0.15 41.00
CA MET A 1206 21.21 0.57 42.20
C MET A 1206 22.29 1.50 42.75
N ASP A 1207 21.88 2.46 43.58
CA ASP A 1207 22.78 3.39 44.26
C ASP A 1207 23.67 2.70 45.32
N ASP A 1208 23.16 1.63 45.93
CA ASP A 1208 23.92 0.78 46.86
C ASP A 1208 23.38 -0.67 46.88
N PRO A 1209 23.83 -1.53 45.95
CA PRO A 1209 23.46 -2.94 45.92
C PRO A 1209 23.87 -3.72 47.17
N LEU A 1210 24.97 -3.32 47.82
CA LEU A 1210 25.48 -3.96 49.04
C LEU A 1210 24.50 -3.79 50.19
N PHE A 1211 24.00 -2.57 50.38
CA PHE A 1211 23.01 -2.26 51.41
C PHE A 1211 21.75 -3.13 51.29
N VAL A 1212 21.23 -3.33 50.07
CA VAL A 1212 20.03 -4.13 49.82
C VAL A 1212 20.24 -5.60 50.18
N TYR A 1213 21.33 -6.21 49.70
CA TYR A 1213 21.67 -7.58 50.08
C TYR A 1213 21.86 -7.69 51.60
N ALA A 1214 22.48 -6.67 52.20
CA ALA A 1214 22.79 -6.68 53.62
C ALA A 1214 21.59 -6.64 54.53
N VAL A 1215 20.65 -5.75 54.23
CA VAL A 1215 19.37 -5.72 54.91
C VAL A 1215 18.61 -7.03 54.71
N CYS A 1216 18.55 -7.57 53.49
CA CYS A 1216 17.87 -8.85 53.24
C CYS A 1216 18.43 -9.99 54.10
N VAL A 1217 19.76 -10.13 54.17
CA VAL A 1217 20.39 -11.20 54.97
C VAL A 1217 20.20 -10.96 56.46
N ALA A 1218 20.30 -9.72 56.94
CA ALA A 1218 20.06 -9.38 58.33
C ALA A 1218 18.60 -9.70 58.74
N ILE A 1219 17.63 -9.36 57.90
CA ILE A 1219 16.21 -9.68 58.11
C ILE A 1219 15.99 -11.19 58.13
N LEU A 1220 16.47 -11.92 57.11
CA LEU A 1220 16.27 -13.37 57.02
C LEU A 1220 16.94 -14.11 58.18
N SER A 1221 18.12 -13.65 58.61
CA SER A 1221 18.82 -14.21 59.78
C SER A 1221 18.05 -13.95 61.07
N ALA A 1222 17.51 -12.75 61.27
CA ALA A 1222 16.67 -12.41 62.43
C ALA A 1222 15.36 -13.22 62.47
N LEU A 1223 14.82 -13.60 61.30
CA LEU A 1223 13.64 -14.45 61.17
C LEU A 1223 13.95 -15.97 61.29
N GLY A 1224 15.23 -16.36 61.36
CA GLY A 1224 15.63 -17.77 61.31
C GLY A 1224 15.35 -18.45 59.96
N ASP A 1225 15.24 -17.68 58.89
CA ASP A 1225 14.88 -18.17 57.56
C ASP A 1225 16.12 -18.74 56.83
N PRO A 1226 16.10 -20.02 56.40
CA PRO A 1226 17.23 -20.65 55.73
C PRO A 1226 17.59 -19.98 54.38
N ARG A 1227 16.66 -19.25 53.75
CA ARG A 1227 16.92 -18.47 52.51
C ARG A 1227 17.99 -17.39 52.73
N GLY A 1228 18.22 -16.95 53.96
CA GLY A 1228 19.26 -15.97 54.28
C GLY A 1228 20.66 -16.40 53.84
N ARG A 1229 20.99 -17.69 53.94
CA ARG A 1229 22.29 -18.23 53.46
C ARG A 1229 22.42 -18.15 51.94
N PHE A 1230 21.33 -18.40 51.22
CA PHE A 1230 21.31 -18.32 49.76
C PHE A 1230 21.46 -16.88 49.27
N VAL A 1231 20.78 -15.92 49.90
CA VAL A 1231 20.93 -14.50 49.58
C VAL A 1231 22.33 -13.99 49.92
N ALA A 1232 22.90 -14.43 51.05
CA ALA A 1232 24.28 -14.10 51.43
C ALA A 1232 25.29 -14.61 50.40
N GLU A 1233 25.15 -15.85 49.93
CA GLU A 1233 26.01 -16.42 48.90
C GLU A 1233 25.83 -15.70 47.55
N LYS A 1234 24.60 -15.41 47.15
CA LYS A 1234 24.29 -14.63 45.94
C LYS A 1234 24.90 -13.22 46.01
N GLY A 1235 24.81 -12.57 47.18
CA GLY A 1235 25.43 -11.28 47.45
C GLY A 1235 26.96 -11.37 47.33
N ARG A 1236 27.59 -12.39 47.93
CA ARG A 1236 29.04 -12.61 47.85
C ARG A 1236 29.52 -12.80 46.41
N ILE A 1237 28.85 -13.66 45.64
CA ILE A 1237 29.15 -13.88 44.22
C ILE A 1237 29.05 -12.55 43.44
N HIS A 1238 28.01 -11.76 43.68
CA HIS A 1238 27.84 -10.48 43.03
C HIS A 1238 28.99 -9.51 43.36
N ILE A 1239 29.41 -9.45 44.63
CA ILE A 1239 30.51 -8.60 45.09
C ILE A 1239 31.84 -9.03 44.49
N ASP A 1240 32.12 -10.34 44.45
CA ASP A 1240 33.35 -10.88 43.88
C ASP A 1240 33.43 -10.56 42.38
N GLU A 1241 32.30 -10.67 41.66
CA GLU A 1241 32.18 -10.24 40.26
C GLU A 1241 32.43 -8.72 40.10
N LEU A 1242 31.86 -7.88 40.97
CA LEU A 1242 32.09 -6.43 40.97
C LEU A 1242 33.57 -6.11 41.22
N CYS A 1243 34.19 -6.70 42.23
CA CYS A 1243 35.60 -6.49 42.57
C CYS A 1243 36.54 -6.94 41.44
N GLY A 1244 36.18 -8.02 40.72
CA GLY A 1244 36.93 -8.50 39.56
C GLY A 1244 36.98 -7.53 38.38
N ARG A 1245 35.94 -6.68 38.23
CA ARG A 1245 35.81 -5.75 37.10
C ARG A 1245 36.32 -4.34 37.38
N LEU A 1246 36.56 -3.97 38.64
CA LEU A 1246 36.94 -2.61 39.00
C LEU A 1246 38.40 -2.25 38.68
N PRO A 1247 38.67 -1.00 38.28
CA PRO A 1247 40.03 -0.52 38.08
C PRO A 1247 40.64 -0.11 39.42
N GLY A 1248 41.95 -0.35 39.61
CA GLY A 1248 42.69 0.11 40.79
C GLY A 1248 42.52 -0.74 42.06
N SER A 1249 43.59 -0.83 42.85
CA SER A 1249 43.62 -1.61 44.09
C SER A 1249 42.80 -0.97 45.23
N SER A 1250 42.61 0.34 45.23
CA SER A 1250 41.87 1.08 46.26
C SER A 1250 40.36 0.82 46.22
N PHE A 1251 39.72 0.86 45.04
CA PHE A 1251 38.29 0.57 44.91
C PHE A 1251 37.97 -0.89 45.26
N ARG A 1252 38.83 -1.82 44.83
CA ARG A 1252 38.71 -3.24 45.19
C ARG A 1252 38.86 -3.45 46.69
N ALA A 1253 39.83 -2.79 47.32
CA ALA A 1253 40.03 -2.88 48.77
C ALA A 1253 38.85 -2.31 49.55
N HIS A 1254 38.34 -1.13 49.15
CA HIS A 1254 37.19 -0.50 49.80
C HIS A 1254 35.93 -1.36 49.73
N LEU A 1255 35.59 -1.89 48.56
CA LEU A 1255 34.42 -2.76 48.41
C LEU A 1255 34.60 -4.12 49.08
N SER A 1256 35.81 -4.71 49.04
CA SER A 1256 36.13 -5.94 49.76
C SER A 1256 36.06 -5.73 51.28
N GLU A 1257 36.45 -4.56 51.78
CA GLU A 1257 36.34 -4.18 53.18
C GLU A 1257 34.86 -4.01 53.60
N ARG A 1258 34.07 -3.26 52.83
CA ARG A 1258 32.62 -3.11 53.05
C ARG A 1258 31.91 -4.47 53.02
N ALA A 1259 32.25 -5.33 52.07
CA ALA A 1259 31.72 -6.68 51.94
C ALA A 1259 32.18 -7.63 53.07
N GLY A 1260 33.45 -7.54 53.47
CA GLY A 1260 34.00 -8.33 54.57
C GLY A 1260 33.34 -7.97 55.90
N ARG A 1261 33.10 -6.68 56.16
CA ARG A 1261 32.33 -6.21 57.32
C ARG A 1261 30.88 -6.68 57.28
N TYR A 1262 30.27 -6.70 56.10
CA TYR A 1262 28.92 -7.22 55.88
C TYR A 1262 28.81 -8.74 56.20
N LEU A 1263 29.81 -9.54 55.80
CA LEU A 1263 29.80 -11.00 55.97
C LEU A 1263 30.25 -11.47 57.38
N ALA A 1264 30.86 -10.59 58.19
CA ALA A 1264 31.44 -10.96 59.48
C ALA A 1264 30.44 -11.07 60.65
N ASP A 1265 29.37 -10.26 60.67
CA ASP A 1265 28.34 -10.32 61.72
C ASP A 1265 26.97 -9.80 61.23
N PRO A 1266 26.07 -10.68 60.74
CA PRO A 1266 24.73 -10.31 60.30
C PRO A 1266 23.82 -9.73 61.41
N ALA A 1267 24.20 -9.88 62.69
CA ALA A 1267 23.35 -9.51 63.82
C ALA A 1267 23.44 -8.02 64.21
N GLN A 1268 24.55 -7.33 63.90
CA GLN A 1268 24.74 -5.91 64.25
C GLN A 1268 23.95 -4.93 63.34
N GLY A 1269 23.49 -5.39 62.17
CA GLY A 1269 22.62 -4.65 61.25
C GLY A 1269 23.34 -3.51 60.48
N PRO A 1270 22.90 -3.20 59.24
CA PRO A 1270 23.63 -2.32 58.30
C PRO A 1270 23.62 -0.81 58.65
N VAL A 1271 22.74 -0.33 59.53
CA VAL A 1271 22.56 1.13 59.81
C VAL A 1271 23.76 1.77 60.52
N VAL A 1272 24.51 1.00 61.32
CA VAL A 1272 25.73 1.47 61.99
C VAL A 1272 26.87 1.72 60.98
N TRP A 1273 26.73 1.26 59.73
CA TRP A 1273 27.80 1.17 58.74
C TRP A 1273 27.57 2.06 57.49
N LEU A 1274 26.56 2.94 57.53
CA LEU A 1274 26.29 3.94 56.49
C LEU A 1274 27.20 5.19 56.58
N GLY A 1275 27.91 5.36 57.70
CA GLY A 1275 28.88 6.44 57.93
C GLY A 1275 30.29 6.07 57.50
#